data_AF-I1L4G7-F1
#
_entry.id   AF-I1L4G7-F1
#
_cell.length_a   1.000
_cell.length_b   1.000
_cell.length_c   1.000
_cell.angle_alpha   90.00
_cell.angle_beta   90.00
_cell.angle_gamma   90.00
#
_symmetry.space_group_name_H-M   'P 1'
#
loop_
_entity.id
_entity.type
_entity.pdbx_description
1 polymer ?
#
loop_
_entity_poly.entity_id
_entity_poly.type
_entity_poly.pdbx_seq_one_letter_code
_entity_poly.pdbx_strand_id
1 'polypeptide(L)'
;MEKEEDFMHDDGSKKETRKFKRRQMGLSCMLNTEVGAVLAVIRRPELTPLYNIPSSEDSCDSSVISSLRSLRSLIFNPQQEWRTIDPSIYLAPFLDVIQSDDVPAAATGVALSSVLKILKFEVFDDKSPGVREGMESIVSGITSCRLEKTDPASEDAVMMKILQILTGIMHHRASALLSDQSVCTLVNTCFQVVQQSATRGDLLQRSARYTMHELIQVVFTRLPEIEAKDREGDSESDMEDGDEGGGLESGYGVRCAIDIFHFLCSLLNVVSIVEADGSTSHTADEDVQIFALVLINSAIELSGDEIGKHPKLLRMIQDDLFHHLIYYGTWSSSFILSMICSTVLNAYHFLRRFIRFQLEAFFGYVLFRIASFGSTIPLQEVAVEGIINFCRQPTFIVEVFANYDCDPCCRNVFEEAGRLLCKHSFALNGHLTSLHIQSFEGLLIMIHNIADNIDKDGHHLGPHTIQLPTYRPFWEEMDKEEEDLEDWVKHVRMRRLQKKKLLIAANHFNRDNKKGLEYLKHAKLISDPPDPKAYAYFFRYTPGINKKAIGEFLGDPDAFYLQVLKEFTATFHFQGMNLDTGLRFYLESFWLPGESQKIQRVLEAFAERFYDHQSSDMFASKDTILILCYSLIMLNTDQHNPQVKKKMTEEEFIRNNRAINAGKDLPREYLSELFQSISTCAFSLEKTTVSLDMNPSRWIQIINRSKVVQPFTQCDFDRRICRDMFACIAGPAVAALSSFFEHADEEEMLHECIEGLFSVARICQYGLEDTLDELITSFCKFTTLLNPYASIEETMFTFSHDLKPRMATVAVFTIANYFRDSIQGGWKNIVDCLLKLKRLKLLPQSVIDFESVDVPTTPESGVVSPTDDHKFGSQRVASMISRFLHLSSESMEDGLTLGSEFEQNTKMIKMCNIGSIFSNCSNIPKECLQSLGRSLIFAAAGKGQKFSTPVEEEETVEFCWDLITAISIANVHRFHIFWPNFHEYLLSVAQFPMFSPIPFVEKGILGLLKVCLKLFSAPRDEKQAEELIFKSVNLMWKLDIEILDTFHDVISHSSSKILIEYHANLQTQIGWKSVLNLLSPVWRHPENYDVGFEVLIALFSDGTRLSRTNYGDCVDFAFGFFLAKNIPGEKKKMILDLLVGSVKMLIQWHRNQYTDPGSNASIASYSSNSSIEDYSRGTVASANFMSQLSKLGEVFRRTCLSRQEEVRNHAVSSLYKSFNLAEELFYLSPNCEHYFNSVIFAMVDEIHDKMLEYSKRENAERETRSMEGTLKLAVELLSDMYLQSFRQLTEIPGFRGIWLGLLRRMDTCMKADLGQYGSSNLGEIVRNLLRKIITQMKDEGILEPREEDDMWEITYIQIQWSCPSLKDELFPL
;
A
#
# COMPACT_ATOMS: atom_id res chain seq x y z
N MET A 1 52.87 -60.03 27.64
CA MET A 1 51.61 -59.42 27.17
C MET A 1 51.83 -57.92 27.21
N GLU A 2 51.96 -57.37 26.02
CA GLU A 2 51.84 -55.95 25.64
C GLU A 2 51.91 -54.94 26.79
N LYS A 3 53.09 -54.32 26.91
CA LYS A 3 53.27 -52.88 27.14
C LYS A 3 54.73 -52.55 26.81
N GLU A 4 55.08 -52.79 25.55
CA GLU A 4 56.23 -52.17 24.89
C GLU A 4 55.67 -51.03 24.04
N GLU A 5 55.50 -49.85 24.63
CA GLU A 5 55.39 -48.53 23.99
C GLU A 5 55.10 -47.53 25.11
N ASP A 6 56.16 -46.97 25.70
CA ASP A 6 56.21 -45.66 26.42
C ASP A 6 57.52 -45.47 27.20
N PHE A 7 58.67 -45.73 26.55
CA PHE A 7 60.00 -45.41 27.12
C PHE A 7 60.73 -44.30 26.33
N MET A 8 59.99 -43.35 25.76
CA MET A 8 60.55 -42.19 25.04
C MET A 8 59.81 -40.87 25.38
N HIS A 9 59.54 -40.57 26.65
CA HIS A 9 59.10 -39.23 27.08
C HIS A 9 59.57 -38.87 28.52
N ASP A 10 60.88 -38.82 28.78
CA ASP A 10 61.43 -38.15 29.99
C ASP A 10 62.47 -37.06 29.67
N ASP A 11 62.53 -36.65 28.41
CA ASP A 11 63.35 -35.51 27.99
C ASP A 11 62.55 -34.19 28.00
N GLY A 12 61.22 -34.25 28.23
CA GLY A 12 60.33 -33.09 28.38
C GLY A 12 60.50 -32.37 29.72
N SER A 13 60.51 -33.11 30.83
CA SER A 13 60.64 -32.58 32.20
C SER A 13 61.99 -31.89 32.45
N LYS A 14 63.08 -32.48 31.94
CA LYS A 14 64.43 -31.88 31.97
C LYS A 14 64.58 -30.72 31.00
N LYS A 15 63.91 -30.73 29.84
CA LYS A 15 63.87 -29.57 28.93
C LYS A 15 63.08 -28.41 29.52
N GLU A 16 61.95 -28.65 30.17
CA GLU A 16 61.16 -27.61 30.85
C GLU A 16 61.91 -27.00 32.02
N THR A 17 62.50 -27.81 32.91
CA THR A 17 63.32 -27.29 34.03
C THR A 17 64.56 -26.53 33.55
N ARG A 18 65.22 -26.96 32.45
CA ARG A 18 66.32 -26.19 31.83
C ARG A 18 65.82 -24.90 31.18
N LYS A 19 64.69 -24.91 30.48
CA LYS A 19 64.06 -23.71 29.91
C LYS A 19 63.68 -22.72 31.03
N PHE A 20 63.10 -23.22 32.12
CA PHE A 20 62.72 -22.44 33.29
C PHE A 20 63.92 -21.78 33.95
N LYS A 21 64.98 -22.54 34.27
CA LYS A 21 66.22 -21.97 34.83
C LYS A 21 66.88 -20.94 33.91
N ARG A 22 66.88 -21.19 32.58
CA ARG A 22 67.37 -20.20 31.60
C ARG A 22 66.52 -18.94 31.58
N ARG A 23 65.18 -19.05 31.71
CA ARG A 23 64.27 -17.91 31.80
C ARG A 23 64.56 -17.08 33.05
N GLN A 24 64.67 -17.72 34.22
CA GLN A 24 65.01 -17.04 35.49
C GLN A 24 66.37 -16.33 35.41
N MET A 25 67.39 -16.99 34.86
CA MET A 25 68.70 -16.37 34.64
C MET A 25 68.61 -15.18 33.68
N GLY A 26 67.80 -15.28 32.62
CA GLY A 26 67.53 -14.18 31.70
C GLY A 26 66.89 -12.96 32.40
N LEU A 27 65.94 -13.19 33.30
CA LEU A 27 65.31 -12.13 34.11
C LEU A 27 66.31 -11.51 35.10
N SER A 28 67.14 -12.30 35.76
CA SER A 28 68.21 -11.78 36.64
C SER A 28 69.22 -10.91 35.85
N CYS A 29 69.65 -11.36 34.66
CA CYS A 29 70.52 -10.58 33.80
C CYS A 29 69.86 -9.26 33.39
N MET A 30 68.59 -9.31 33.00
CA MET A 30 67.81 -8.12 32.66
C MET A 30 67.75 -7.14 33.84
N LEU A 31 67.29 -7.56 35.02
CA LEU A 31 67.20 -6.69 36.20
C LEU A 31 68.55 -6.07 36.56
N ASN A 32 69.65 -6.83 36.47
CA ASN A 32 70.99 -6.29 36.72
C ASN A 32 71.40 -5.24 35.66
N THR A 33 71.02 -5.44 34.39
CA THR A 33 71.22 -4.43 33.34
C THR A 33 70.42 -3.16 33.63
N GLU A 34 69.16 -3.29 34.05
CA GLU A 34 68.29 -2.16 34.40
C GLU A 34 68.84 -1.37 35.60
N VAL A 35 69.19 -2.05 36.70
CA VAL A 35 69.84 -1.40 37.87
C VAL A 35 71.14 -0.71 37.47
N GLY A 36 71.93 -1.34 36.60
CA GLY A 36 73.16 -0.77 36.07
C GLY A 36 72.93 0.50 35.24
N ALA A 37 71.89 0.52 34.42
CA ALA A 37 71.53 1.66 33.58
C ALA A 37 71.09 2.86 34.43
N VAL A 38 70.20 2.65 35.42
CA VAL A 38 69.74 3.71 36.33
C VAL A 38 70.92 4.31 37.11
N LEU A 39 71.77 3.45 37.71
CA LEU A 39 72.96 3.90 38.42
C LEU A 39 73.95 4.65 37.52
N ALA A 40 74.08 4.27 36.25
CA ALA A 40 74.97 4.94 35.31
C ALA A 40 74.50 6.36 34.99
N VAL A 41 73.17 6.57 34.87
CA VAL A 41 72.60 7.90 34.59
C VAL A 41 72.65 8.79 35.83
N ILE A 42 72.30 8.28 37.03
CA ILE A 42 72.41 9.03 38.30
C ILE A 42 73.85 9.52 38.54
N ARG A 43 74.87 8.74 38.14
CA ARG A 43 76.29 9.10 38.31
C ARG A 43 76.84 10.01 37.21
N ARG A 44 76.08 10.32 36.15
CA ARG A 44 76.58 11.09 35.01
C ARG A 44 76.60 12.58 35.39
N PRO A 45 77.75 13.27 35.34
CA PRO A 45 77.80 14.71 35.60
C PRO A 45 77.06 15.49 34.49
N GLU A 46 76.23 16.47 34.86
CA GLU A 46 75.54 17.36 33.92
C GLU A 46 76.55 18.15 33.09
N LEU A 47 76.52 18.02 31.76
CA LEU A 47 77.31 18.84 30.84
C LEU A 47 76.56 20.16 30.58
N THR A 48 76.62 21.11 31.50
CA THR A 48 76.08 22.46 31.28
C THR A 48 76.99 23.21 30.29
N PRO A 49 76.47 23.78 29.18
CA PRO A 49 77.25 24.63 28.30
C PRO A 49 77.50 25.99 28.96
N LEU A 50 78.77 26.27 29.30
CA LEU A 50 79.40 27.58 29.43
C LEU A 50 78.50 28.75 29.88
N TYR A 51 78.23 28.91 31.17
CA TYR A 51 78.29 30.20 31.88
C TYR A 51 78.46 29.97 33.39
N ASN A 52 79.54 30.51 33.94
CA ASN A 52 80.01 30.33 35.31
C ASN A 52 79.08 30.97 36.36
N ILE A 53 78.31 30.16 37.09
CA ILE A 53 77.90 30.44 38.47
C ILE A 53 78.04 29.11 39.25
N PRO A 54 78.81 29.04 40.35
CA PRO A 54 78.90 27.85 41.16
C PRO A 54 77.69 27.79 42.10
N SER A 55 76.66 27.03 41.72
CA SER A 55 75.62 26.59 42.65
C SER A 55 75.93 25.17 43.14
N SER A 56 75.81 25.01 44.46
CA SER A 56 75.86 23.82 45.31
C SER A 56 76.05 22.45 44.64
N GLU A 57 77.04 21.72 45.16
CA GLU A 57 77.09 20.25 45.11
C GLU A 57 75.88 19.66 45.86
N ASP A 58 74.69 19.74 45.28
CA ASP A 58 73.53 19.00 45.79
C ASP A 58 73.70 17.54 45.40
N SER A 59 74.18 16.77 46.38
CA SER A 59 74.37 15.33 46.29
C SER A 59 73.02 14.64 46.13
N CYS A 60 72.77 14.06 44.95
CA CYS A 60 71.66 13.14 44.69
C CYS A 60 71.59 12.09 45.83
N ASP A 61 70.40 11.91 46.39
CA ASP A 61 70.16 11.34 47.71
C ASP A 61 70.85 9.96 47.95
N SER A 62 71.55 9.80 49.08
CA SER A 62 72.30 8.56 49.40
C SER A 62 71.39 7.34 49.58
N SER A 63 70.10 7.56 49.82
CA SER A 63 69.05 6.56 50.04
C SER A 63 68.79 5.73 48.77
N VAL A 64 68.54 6.39 47.63
CA VAL A 64 68.20 5.78 46.33
C VAL A 64 69.34 4.90 45.80
N ILE A 65 70.59 5.36 45.92
CA ILE A 65 71.75 4.56 45.50
C ILE A 65 71.90 3.31 46.39
N SER A 66 71.50 3.38 47.66
CA SER A 66 71.56 2.25 48.59
C SER A 66 70.48 1.19 48.31
N SER A 67 69.26 1.59 47.93
CA SER A 67 68.18 0.66 47.58
C SER A 67 68.53 -0.11 46.29
N LEU A 68 69.06 0.57 45.27
CA LEU A 68 69.55 -0.05 44.03
C LEU A 68 70.71 -1.03 44.25
N ARG A 69 71.61 -0.75 45.20
CA ARG A 69 72.69 -1.69 45.59
C ARG A 69 72.15 -2.92 46.31
N SER A 70 71.14 -2.74 47.16
CA SER A 70 70.50 -3.84 47.89
C SER A 70 69.82 -4.82 46.91
N LEU A 71 69.11 -4.31 45.91
CA LEU A 71 68.54 -5.14 44.83
C LEU A 71 69.62 -5.89 44.05
N ARG A 72 70.75 -5.25 43.74
CA ARG A 72 71.88 -5.91 43.07
C ARG A 72 72.40 -7.11 43.85
N SER A 73 72.38 -7.07 45.18
CA SER A 73 72.77 -8.21 46.02
C SER A 73 71.80 -9.40 45.91
N LEU A 74 70.50 -9.14 45.75
CA LEU A 74 69.46 -10.16 45.55
C LEU A 74 69.59 -10.84 44.18
N ILE A 75 69.91 -10.08 43.13
CA ILE A 75 70.00 -10.59 41.74
C ILE A 75 71.08 -11.67 41.56
N PHE A 76 72.19 -11.61 42.32
CA PHE A 76 73.28 -12.59 42.23
C PHE A 76 73.03 -13.89 43.01
N ASN A 77 71.82 -14.13 43.52
CA ASN A 77 71.45 -15.39 44.17
C ASN A 77 71.24 -16.53 43.13
N PRO A 78 72.03 -17.63 43.15
CA PRO A 78 71.98 -18.68 42.13
C PRO A 78 70.70 -19.53 42.12
N GLN A 79 69.84 -19.43 43.14
CA GLN A 79 68.56 -20.16 43.21
C GLN A 79 67.33 -19.24 43.08
N GLN A 80 67.48 -18.06 42.49
CA GLN A 80 66.37 -17.10 42.44
C GLN A 80 65.26 -17.53 41.48
N GLU A 81 64.04 -17.59 42.01
CA GLU A 81 62.81 -17.73 41.25
C GLU A 81 61.99 -16.45 41.42
N TRP A 82 61.96 -15.60 40.40
CA TRP A 82 61.38 -14.25 40.53
C TRP A 82 59.87 -14.26 40.85
N ARG A 83 59.13 -15.28 40.38
CA ARG A 83 57.68 -15.43 40.63
C ARG A 83 57.31 -15.84 42.06
N THR A 84 58.28 -16.22 42.90
CA THR A 84 58.04 -16.57 44.32
C THR A 84 58.46 -15.47 45.28
N ILE A 85 59.02 -14.37 44.77
CA ILE A 85 59.38 -13.19 45.55
C ILE A 85 58.21 -12.19 45.46
N ASP A 86 57.95 -11.49 46.56
CA ASP A 86 57.09 -10.31 46.53
C ASP A 86 57.64 -9.27 45.53
N PRO A 87 56.87 -8.88 44.49
CA PRO A 87 57.29 -7.90 43.51
C PRO A 87 57.74 -6.56 44.10
N SER A 88 57.15 -6.16 45.22
CA SER A 88 57.47 -4.91 45.93
C SER A 88 58.95 -4.80 46.25
N ILE A 89 59.61 -5.93 46.55
CA ILE A 89 61.03 -5.99 46.93
C ILE A 89 61.95 -5.51 45.80
N TYR A 90 61.65 -5.88 44.56
CA TYR A 90 62.49 -5.51 43.40
C TYR A 90 61.92 -4.34 42.59
N LEU A 91 60.68 -3.92 42.84
CA LEU A 91 60.09 -2.72 42.26
C LEU A 91 60.46 -1.45 43.03
N ALA A 92 60.44 -1.48 44.37
CA ALA A 92 60.67 -0.31 45.22
C ALA A 92 61.92 0.50 44.84
N PRO A 93 63.10 -0.09 44.59
CA PRO A 93 64.30 0.69 44.22
C PRO A 93 64.17 1.48 42.92
N PHE A 94 63.31 1.06 41.99
CA PHE A 94 63.02 1.82 40.78
C PHE A 94 61.94 2.89 41.02
N LEU A 95 60.95 2.58 41.86
CA LEU A 95 59.89 3.52 42.24
C LEU A 95 60.44 4.68 43.09
N ASP A 96 61.36 4.40 44.01
CA ASP A 96 62.09 5.43 44.78
C ASP A 96 62.78 6.44 43.85
N VAL A 97 63.37 5.97 42.74
CA VAL A 97 64.01 6.84 41.73
C VAL A 97 62.97 7.70 41.01
N ILE A 98 61.79 7.17 40.74
CA ILE A 98 60.71 7.86 40.02
C ILE A 98 60.04 8.92 40.91
N GLN A 99 59.93 8.66 42.21
CA GLN A 99 59.30 9.53 43.20
C GLN A 99 60.26 10.55 43.82
N SER A 100 61.56 10.44 43.57
CA SER A 100 62.58 11.33 44.11
C SER A 100 62.66 12.64 43.33
N ASP A 101 62.52 13.77 44.03
CA ASP A 101 62.66 15.10 43.44
C ASP A 101 64.13 15.44 43.06
N ASP A 102 65.11 14.79 43.71
CA ASP A 102 66.55 15.07 43.53
C ASP A 102 67.22 14.31 42.36
N VAL A 103 66.46 13.60 41.53
CA VAL A 103 66.98 12.73 40.47
C VAL A 103 66.85 13.42 39.11
N PRO A 104 67.88 13.37 38.23
CA PRO A 104 67.77 13.97 36.90
C PRO A 104 66.71 13.25 36.06
N ALA A 105 65.96 13.99 35.23
CA ALA A 105 64.89 13.43 34.40
C ALA A 105 65.29 12.23 33.53
N ALA A 106 66.54 12.18 33.07
CA ALA A 106 67.08 11.04 32.34
C ALA A 106 67.10 9.76 33.18
N ALA A 107 67.39 9.85 34.49
CA ALA A 107 67.37 8.71 35.40
C ALA A 107 65.93 8.27 35.71
N THR A 108 65.01 9.22 35.91
CA THR A 108 63.56 8.95 35.99
C THR A 108 63.08 8.19 34.73
N GLY A 109 63.45 8.67 33.53
CA GLY A 109 63.11 8.02 32.27
C GLY A 109 63.65 6.59 32.09
N VAL A 110 64.87 6.31 32.60
CA VAL A 110 65.42 4.95 32.62
C VAL A 110 64.72 4.08 33.65
N ALA A 111 64.45 4.58 34.87
CA ALA A 111 63.73 3.83 35.90
C ALA A 111 62.30 3.45 35.44
N LEU A 112 61.59 4.38 34.79
CA LEU A 112 60.31 4.11 34.13
C LEU A 112 60.45 3.01 33.07
N SER A 113 61.48 3.07 32.22
CA SER A 113 61.73 2.04 31.21
C SER A 113 62.02 0.67 31.85
N SER A 114 62.67 0.63 33.00
CA SER A 114 62.93 -0.59 33.75
C SER A 114 61.63 -1.19 34.33
N VAL A 115 60.77 -0.37 34.96
CA VAL A 115 59.45 -0.82 35.46
C VAL A 115 58.58 -1.34 34.30
N LEU A 116 58.54 -0.63 33.18
CA LEU A 116 57.81 -1.08 31.98
C LEU A 116 58.30 -2.44 31.49
N LYS A 117 59.61 -2.66 31.51
CA LYS A 117 60.22 -3.92 31.08
C LYS A 117 59.90 -5.06 32.04
N ILE A 118 59.88 -4.79 33.36
CA ILE A 118 59.47 -5.76 34.39
C ILE A 118 58.03 -6.22 34.13
N LEU A 119 57.11 -5.31 33.85
CA LEU A 119 55.72 -5.62 33.49
C LEU A 119 55.64 -6.43 32.19
N LYS A 120 56.27 -5.95 31.11
CA LYS A 120 56.21 -6.60 29.78
C LYS A 120 56.82 -8.00 29.74
N PHE A 121 57.82 -8.27 30.58
CA PHE A 121 58.47 -9.58 30.62
C PHE A 121 57.76 -10.58 31.55
N GLU A 122 56.65 -10.17 32.19
CA GLU A 122 55.91 -10.94 33.21
C GLU A 122 56.87 -11.56 34.26
N VAL A 123 57.73 -10.71 34.84
CA VAL A 123 58.65 -11.10 35.92
C VAL A 123 57.86 -11.71 37.08
N PHE A 124 56.67 -11.17 37.32
CA PHE A 124 55.61 -11.70 38.17
C PHE A 124 54.32 -11.89 37.34
N ASP A 125 53.36 -12.61 37.90
CA ASP A 125 52.03 -12.84 37.34
C ASP A 125 50.94 -12.69 38.41
N ASP A 126 49.69 -12.93 38.05
CA ASP A 126 48.50 -12.90 38.94
C ASP A 126 48.57 -13.87 40.13
N LYS A 127 49.52 -14.81 40.12
CA LYS A 127 49.71 -15.83 41.17
C LYS A 127 50.94 -15.57 42.05
N SER A 128 51.72 -14.54 41.73
CA SER A 128 52.90 -14.20 42.50
C SER A 128 52.50 -13.65 43.89
N PRO A 129 53.21 -14.02 44.97
CA PRO A 129 52.86 -13.57 46.31
C PRO A 129 53.06 -12.05 46.42
N GLY A 130 52.15 -11.33 47.08
CA GLY A 130 52.25 -9.87 47.22
C GLY A 130 52.04 -9.08 45.92
N VAL A 131 51.54 -9.73 44.84
CA VAL A 131 51.38 -9.07 43.54
C VAL A 131 50.43 -7.87 43.61
N ARG A 132 49.39 -7.92 44.45
CA ARG A 132 48.45 -6.81 44.61
C ARG A 132 49.18 -5.59 45.15
N GLU A 133 49.87 -5.72 46.26
CA GLU A 133 50.67 -4.67 46.89
C GLU A 133 51.76 -4.15 45.94
N GLY A 134 52.38 -5.06 45.18
CA GLY A 134 53.36 -4.71 44.16
C GLY A 134 52.75 -3.87 43.03
N MET A 135 51.58 -4.27 42.50
CA MET A 135 50.86 -3.51 41.48
C MET A 135 50.39 -2.15 42.00
N GLU A 136 49.82 -2.10 43.21
CA GLU A 136 49.41 -0.86 43.88
C GLU A 136 50.59 0.09 44.11
N SER A 137 51.75 -0.44 44.49
CA SER A 137 52.99 0.34 44.62
C SER A 137 53.44 0.94 43.29
N ILE A 138 53.32 0.19 42.18
CA ILE A 138 53.59 0.73 40.84
C ILE A 138 52.61 1.87 40.53
N VAL A 139 51.31 1.69 40.76
CA VAL A 139 50.30 2.75 40.52
C VAL A 139 50.64 4.00 41.32
N SER A 140 50.82 3.88 42.64
CA SER A 140 51.19 5.00 43.50
C SER A 140 52.48 5.67 43.06
N GLY A 141 53.51 4.90 42.70
CA GLY A 141 54.81 5.45 42.29
C GLY A 141 54.78 6.20 40.97
N ILE A 142 54.01 5.70 39.99
CA ILE A 142 53.90 6.32 38.67
C ILE A 142 53.02 7.58 38.71
N THR A 143 51.88 7.52 39.41
CA THR A 143 50.95 8.66 39.53
C THR A 143 51.49 9.81 40.36
N SER A 144 52.43 9.57 41.28
CA SER A 144 53.11 10.60 42.07
C SER A 144 54.38 11.15 41.42
N CYS A 145 54.74 10.71 40.20
CA CYS A 145 55.95 11.16 39.51
C CYS A 145 55.91 12.69 39.27
N ARG A 146 56.93 13.40 39.75
CA ARG A 146 57.10 14.85 39.56
C ARG A 146 58.46 15.13 38.93
N LEU A 147 58.51 16.13 38.07
CA LEU A 147 59.75 16.63 37.47
C LEU A 147 59.89 18.10 37.84
N GLU A 148 60.96 18.46 38.54
CA GLU A 148 61.27 19.85 38.83
C GLU A 148 62.37 20.37 37.89
N LYS A 149 62.15 21.55 37.28
CA LYS A 149 63.17 22.31 36.51
C LYS A 149 63.83 21.55 35.35
N THR A 150 63.04 20.98 34.46
CA THR A 150 63.54 20.23 33.29
C THR A 150 63.27 20.95 31.98
N ASP A 151 64.01 20.59 30.92
CA ASP A 151 63.69 21.05 29.58
C ASP A 151 62.40 20.36 29.06
N PRO A 152 61.60 21.02 28.20
CA PRO A 152 60.35 20.45 27.70
C PRO A 152 60.48 19.10 27.00
N ALA A 153 61.62 18.82 26.34
CA ALA A 153 61.81 17.55 25.62
C ALA A 153 62.02 16.38 26.60
N SER A 154 62.71 16.61 27.71
CA SER A 154 62.85 15.62 28.79
C SER A 154 61.51 15.33 29.48
N GLU A 155 60.69 16.35 29.70
CA GLU A 155 59.34 16.17 30.27
C GLU A 155 58.44 15.34 29.35
N ASP A 156 58.42 15.67 28.04
CA ASP A 156 57.61 14.92 27.06
C ASP A 156 58.06 13.47 26.95
N ALA A 157 59.38 13.21 27.03
CA ALA A 157 59.92 11.85 27.06
C ALA A 157 59.47 11.06 28.30
N VAL A 158 59.43 11.70 29.48
CA VAL A 158 58.94 11.08 30.71
C VAL A 158 57.42 10.85 30.66
N MET A 159 56.63 11.83 30.22
CA MET A 159 55.18 11.66 30.04
C MET A 159 54.86 10.52 29.08
N MET A 160 55.59 10.42 27.96
CA MET A 160 55.45 9.30 27.03
C MET A 160 55.77 7.94 27.69
N LYS A 161 56.72 7.90 28.62
CA LYS A 161 57.05 6.69 29.40
C LYS A 161 56.00 6.36 30.44
N ILE A 162 55.44 7.37 31.12
CA ILE A 162 54.31 7.22 32.04
C ILE A 162 53.15 6.57 31.27
N LEU A 163 52.74 7.13 30.12
CA LEU A 163 51.67 6.57 29.29
C LEU A 163 51.91 5.09 28.93
N GLN A 164 53.13 4.74 28.49
CA GLN A 164 53.49 3.34 28.18
C GLN A 164 53.36 2.41 29.39
N ILE A 165 53.62 2.90 30.60
CA ILE A 165 53.48 2.14 31.84
C ILE A 165 52.02 2.04 32.25
N LEU A 166 51.21 3.11 32.15
CA LEU A 166 49.77 3.04 32.42
C LEU A 166 49.10 1.93 31.59
N THR A 167 49.40 1.90 30.28
CA THR A 167 48.95 0.82 29.38
C THR A 167 49.51 -0.54 29.82
N GLY A 168 50.80 -0.60 30.17
CA GLY A 168 51.47 -1.83 30.61
C GLY A 168 50.91 -2.41 31.92
N ILE A 169 50.47 -1.55 32.85
CA ILE A 169 49.81 -1.94 34.09
C ILE A 169 48.46 -2.57 33.77
N MET A 170 47.61 -1.90 32.99
CA MET A 170 46.26 -2.39 32.70
C MET A 170 46.24 -3.66 31.84
N HIS A 171 47.20 -3.82 30.93
CA HIS A 171 47.34 -5.04 30.11
C HIS A 171 48.02 -6.21 30.84
N HIS A 172 48.56 -6.01 32.04
CA HIS A 172 49.18 -7.07 32.81
C HIS A 172 48.12 -8.02 33.38
N ARG A 173 48.40 -9.33 33.45
CA ARG A 173 47.44 -10.33 33.99
C ARG A 173 46.96 -10.03 35.40
N ALA A 174 47.81 -9.40 36.20
CA ALA A 174 47.49 -8.99 37.57
C ALA A 174 46.67 -7.69 37.68
N SER A 175 46.33 -7.03 36.56
CA SER A 175 45.54 -5.79 36.59
C SER A 175 44.15 -6.01 37.19
N ALA A 176 43.59 -7.21 37.02
CA ALA A 176 42.32 -7.62 37.61
C ALA A 176 42.30 -7.63 39.15
N LEU A 177 43.45 -7.48 39.82
CA LEU A 177 43.60 -7.42 41.27
C LEU A 177 43.71 -5.99 41.82
N LEU A 178 43.85 -4.98 40.95
CA LEU A 178 43.90 -3.56 41.35
C LEU A 178 42.60 -3.14 42.03
N SER A 179 42.66 -2.17 42.95
CA SER A 179 41.46 -1.56 43.53
C SER A 179 40.74 -0.63 42.53
N ASP A 180 39.45 -0.35 42.78
CA ASP A 180 38.67 0.63 42.01
C ASP A 180 39.36 2.00 41.95
N GLN A 181 39.80 2.47 43.13
CA GLN A 181 40.50 3.75 43.28
C GLN A 181 41.75 3.80 42.42
N SER A 182 42.51 2.71 42.38
CA SER A 182 43.77 2.63 41.65
C SER A 182 43.54 2.72 40.15
N VAL A 183 42.54 2.03 39.62
CA VAL A 183 42.19 2.13 38.19
C VAL A 183 41.68 3.54 37.85
N CYS A 184 40.83 4.14 38.69
CA CYS A 184 40.39 5.52 38.51
C CYS A 184 41.56 6.51 38.55
N THR A 185 42.56 6.30 39.43
CA THR A 185 43.77 7.13 39.46
C THR A 185 44.61 7.00 38.19
N LEU A 186 44.76 5.78 37.63
CA LEU A 186 45.46 5.58 36.36
C LEU A 186 44.78 6.34 35.21
N VAL A 187 43.45 6.27 35.14
CA VAL A 187 42.63 6.98 34.15
C VAL A 187 42.77 8.49 34.34
N ASN A 188 42.68 8.99 35.57
CA ASN A 188 42.87 10.41 35.88
C ASN A 188 44.27 10.92 35.54
N THR A 189 45.32 10.16 35.86
CA THR A 189 46.70 10.51 35.49
C THR A 189 46.87 10.52 33.97
N CYS A 190 46.30 9.55 33.25
CA CYS A 190 46.30 9.57 31.78
C CYS A 190 45.60 10.83 31.24
N PHE A 191 44.44 11.18 31.80
CA PHE A 191 43.69 12.36 31.40
C PHE A 191 44.44 13.67 31.70
N GLN A 192 45.14 13.76 32.84
CA GLN A 192 46.01 14.90 33.13
C GLN A 192 47.11 15.05 32.07
N VAL A 193 47.72 13.94 31.61
CA VAL A 193 48.68 13.98 30.50
C VAL A 193 48.00 14.43 29.20
N VAL A 194 46.78 13.98 28.91
CA VAL A 194 45.98 14.47 27.77
C VAL A 194 45.81 15.99 27.85
N GLN A 195 45.40 16.53 28.99
CA GLN A 195 45.22 17.97 29.18
C GLN A 195 46.53 18.75 29.06
N GLN A 196 47.61 18.27 29.69
CA GLN A 196 48.92 18.92 29.64
C GLN A 196 49.55 18.89 28.24
N SER A 197 49.28 17.84 27.47
CA SER A 197 49.81 17.69 26.11
C SER A 197 49.15 18.61 25.07
N ALA A 198 47.97 19.17 25.36
CA ALA A 198 47.22 20.01 24.44
C ALA A 198 47.95 21.29 23.99
N THR A 199 48.87 21.81 24.82
CA THR A 199 49.68 23.01 24.52
C THR A 199 51.13 22.70 24.14
N ARG A 200 51.51 21.42 24.11
CA ARG A 200 52.90 20.96 23.92
C ARG A 200 53.15 20.49 22.48
N GLY A 201 52.83 19.24 22.18
CA GLY A 201 53.20 18.59 20.91
C GLY A 201 52.22 17.51 20.45
N ASP A 202 51.97 17.48 19.13
CA ASP A 202 50.98 16.62 18.46
C ASP A 202 51.19 15.12 18.73
N LEU A 203 52.45 14.65 18.75
CA LEU A 203 52.75 13.23 19.00
C LEU A 203 52.38 12.80 20.43
N LEU A 204 52.69 13.62 21.44
CA LEU A 204 52.36 13.32 22.83
C LEU A 204 50.85 13.35 23.03
N GLN A 205 50.16 14.33 22.47
CA GLN A 205 48.72 14.45 22.54
C GLN A 205 48.00 13.25 21.92
N ARG A 206 48.40 12.83 20.71
CA ARG A 206 47.86 11.62 20.06
C ARG A 206 48.14 10.36 20.87
N SER A 207 49.35 10.24 21.42
CA SER A 207 49.73 9.09 22.24
C SER A 207 48.96 9.03 23.56
N ALA A 208 48.71 10.18 24.19
CA ALA A 208 47.91 10.29 25.41
C ALA A 208 46.44 9.94 25.17
N ARG A 209 45.84 10.48 24.09
CA ARG A 209 44.47 10.14 23.68
C ARG A 209 44.33 8.64 23.35
N TYR A 210 45.29 8.08 22.62
CA TYR A 210 45.33 6.64 22.32
C TYR A 210 45.46 5.81 23.60
N THR A 211 46.35 6.21 24.52
CA THR A 211 46.52 5.52 25.81
C THR A 211 45.23 5.53 26.61
N MET A 212 44.54 6.68 26.69
CA MET A 212 43.26 6.78 27.37
C MET A 212 42.23 5.81 26.77
N HIS A 213 42.16 5.73 25.44
CA HIS A 213 41.27 4.80 24.75
C HIS A 213 41.56 3.35 25.14
N GLU A 214 42.82 2.93 25.14
CA GLU A 214 43.25 1.60 25.59
C GLU A 214 42.85 1.32 27.05
N LEU A 215 42.99 2.29 27.96
CA LEU A 215 42.58 2.13 29.36
C LEU A 215 41.06 1.89 29.47
N ILE A 216 40.26 2.69 28.76
CA ILE A 216 38.80 2.52 28.72
C ILE A 216 38.43 1.15 28.14
N GLN A 217 39.12 0.71 27.09
CA GLN A 217 38.87 -0.60 26.50
C GLN A 217 39.10 -1.74 27.50
N VAL A 218 40.22 -1.72 28.23
CA VAL A 218 40.51 -2.76 29.23
C VAL A 218 39.44 -2.78 30.33
N VAL A 219 39.01 -1.60 30.81
CA VAL A 219 38.01 -1.49 31.88
C VAL A 219 36.66 -2.06 31.43
N PHE A 220 36.13 -1.62 30.28
CA PHE A 220 34.79 -2.00 29.85
C PHE A 220 34.71 -3.39 29.21
N THR A 221 35.82 -3.93 28.66
CA THR A 221 35.88 -5.34 28.22
C THR A 221 35.66 -6.32 29.37
N ARG A 222 35.99 -5.92 30.60
CA ARG A 222 35.79 -6.74 31.80
C ARG A 222 34.36 -6.66 32.35
N LEU A 223 33.56 -5.65 31.97
CA LEU A 223 32.22 -5.45 32.53
C LEU A 223 31.32 -6.70 32.42
N PRO A 224 31.29 -7.44 31.28
CA PRO A 224 30.52 -8.69 31.17
C PRO A 224 30.92 -9.81 32.15
N GLU A 225 32.13 -9.76 32.69
CA GLU A 225 32.64 -10.75 33.65
C GLU A 225 32.26 -10.43 35.11
N ILE A 226 31.79 -9.20 35.37
CA ILE A 226 31.45 -8.73 36.71
C ILE A 226 30.03 -9.19 37.03
N GLU A 227 29.91 -10.23 37.87
CA GLU A 227 28.61 -10.66 38.37
C GLU A 227 27.87 -9.50 39.04
N ALA A 228 26.61 -9.30 38.67
CA ALA A 228 25.72 -8.35 39.34
C ALA A 228 25.40 -8.88 40.75
N LYS A 229 26.27 -8.58 41.73
CA LYS A 229 26.01 -8.88 43.14
C LYS A 229 24.79 -8.10 43.61
N ASP A 230 23.72 -8.87 43.81
CA ASP A 230 22.48 -8.69 44.54
C ASP A 230 21.77 -7.32 44.57
N ARG A 231 20.49 -7.37 44.19
CA ARG A 231 19.45 -6.34 44.25
C ARG A 231 19.07 -5.93 45.69
N GLU A 232 20.03 -5.74 46.59
CA GLU A 232 19.72 -5.25 47.94
C GLU A 232 19.71 -3.72 47.99
N GLY A 233 18.50 -3.16 47.87
CA GLY A 233 18.15 -1.85 48.42
C GLY A 233 18.12 -0.68 47.45
N ASP A 234 16.97 -0.47 46.78
CA ASP A 234 16.55 0.80 46.15
C ASP A 234 16.28 1.92 47.19
N SER A 235 17.15 2.08 48.20
CA SER A 235 17.06 3.20 49.14
C SER A 235 17.97 4.32 48.64
N GLU A 236 17.37 5.38 48.08
CA GLU A 236 18.06 6.57 47.58
C GLU A 236 18.85 7.36 48.66
N SER A 237 18.87 6.93 49.93
CA SER A 237 19.44 7.70 51.04
C SER A 237 20.61 7.08 51.80
N ASP A 238 20.94 5.79 51.67
CA ASP A 238 21.91 5.15 52.58
C ASP A 238 22.97 4.34 51.82
N MET A 239 23.96 5.03 51.24
CA MET A 239 25.29 4.46 50.93
C MET A 239 26.38 5.54 50.92
N GLU A 240 26.21 6.62 51.69
CA GLU A 240 27.38 7.26 52.29
C GLU A 240 27.88 6.28 53.38
N ASP A 241 29.07 5.72 53.18
CA ASP A 241 29.85 4.91 54.15
C ASP A 241 29.44 3.46 54.46
N GLY A 242 28.89 2.72 53.48
CA GLY A 242 28.26 1.42 53.74
C GLY A 242 28.79 0.15 53.05
N ASP A 243 30.02 0.05 52.52
CA ASP A 243 30.62 -1.28 52.26
C ASP A 243 32.16 -1.27 52.02
N GLU A 244 32.93 -1.10 53.10
CA GLU A 244 34.34 -1.55 53.13
C GLU A 244 34.45 -3.09 53.31
N GLY A 245 33.33 -3.84 53.24
CA GLY A 245 33.26 -5.27 53.57
C GLY A 245 33.27 -6.26 52.40
N GLY A 246 33.17 -5.80 51.15
CA GLY A 246 33.00 -6.65 49.96
C GLY A 246 34.29 -7.30 49.44
N GLY A 247 34.81 -8.32 50.13
CA GLY A 247 35.74 -9.31 49.56
C GLY A 247 37.14 -8.82 49.23
N LEU A 248 38.06 -8.94 50.19
CA LEU A 248 39.50 -8.68 50.07
C LEU A 248 40.22 -9.44 48.92
N GLU A 249 39.52 -10.32 48.17
CA GLU A 249 40.07 -11.14 47.07
C GLU A 249 39.58 -10.77 45.66
N SER A 250 38.59 -9.88 45.48
CA SER A 250 38.16 -9.41 44.14
C SER A 250 38.76 -8.04 43.83
N GLY A 251 39.49 -7.88 42.71
CA GLY A 251 39.94 -6.55 42.28
C GLY A 251 38.80 -5.72 41.67
N TYR A 252 39.14 -4.67 40.89
CA TYR A 252 38.22 -3.60 40.53
C TYR A 252 36.92 -4.11 39.90
N GLY A 253 35.79 -3.51 40.30
CA GLY A 253 34.43 -3.94 39.97
C GLY A 253 33.61 -2.86 39.26
N VAL A 254 32.28 -2.98 39.36
CA VAL A 254 31.34 -2.08 38.67
C VAL A 254 31.45 -0.62 39.13
N ARG A 255 31.84 -0.36 40.38
CA ARG A 255 32.02 1.00 40.92
C ARG A 255 33.04 1.78 40.10
N CYS A 256 34.17 1.17 39.75
CA CYS A 256 35.17 1.78 38.88
C CYS A 256 34.60 2.15 37.50
N ALA A 257 33.82 1.25 36.89
CA ALA A 257 33.18 1.52 35.59
C ALA A 257 32.16 2.67 35.69
N ILE A 258 31.40 2.76 36.78
CA ILE A 258 30.47 3.86 37.07
C ILE A 258 31.22 5.19 37.19
N ASP A 259 32.27 5.25 38.01
CA ASP A 259 33.03 6.49 38.24
C ASP A 259 33.70 6.98 36.95
N ILE A 260 34.24 6.05 36.15
CA ILE A 260 34.83 6.36 34.84
C ILE A 260 33.76 6.81 33.86
N PHE A 261 32.63 6.12 33.73
CA PHE A 261 31.56 6.53 32.81
C PHE A 261 30.99 7.90 33.19
N HIS A 262 30.86 8.19 34.49
CA HIS A 262 30.41 9.48 35.00
C HIS A 262 31.38 10.58 34.60
N PHE A 263 32.67 10.33 34.80
CA PHE A 263 33.73 11.21 34.35
C PHE A 263 33.63 11.45 32.83
N LEU A 264 33.46 10.41 32.01
CA LEU A 264 33.30 10.57 30.55
C LEU A 264 32.07 11.41 30.18
N CYS A 265 30.93 11.19 30.82
CA CYS A 265 29.74 12.02 30.62
C CYS A 265 29.98 13.48 31.04
N SER A 266 30.71 13.71 32.14
CA SER A 266 31.04 15.06 32.63
C SER A 266 31.91 15.85 31.64
N LEU A 267 32.73 15.17 30.84
CA LEU A 267 33.52 15.81 29.77
C LEU A 267 32.67 16.40 28.65
N LEU A 268 31.42 15.95 28.51
CA LEU A 268 30.47 16.58 27.57
C LEU A 268 29.97 17.94 28.08
N ASN A 269 30.02 18.19 29.40
CA ASN A 269 29.44 19.34 30.11
C ASN A 269 30.36 20.59 30.23
N VAL A 270 31.54 20.62 29.58
CA VAL A 270 32.54 21.69 29.75
C VAL A 270 32.01 23.10 29.35
N VAL A 271 30.91 23.18 28.59
CA VAL A 271 30.32 24.45 28.13
C VAL A 271 29.60 25.24 29.25
N SER A 272 29.14 24.61 30.33
CA SER A 272 28.43 25.35 31.39
C SER A 272 29.33 26.31 32.20
N ILE A 273 30.66 26.17 32.12
CA ILE A 273 31.59 27.02 32.87
C ILE A 273 31.86 28.36 32.13
N VAL A 274 31.61 28.46 30.82
CA VAL A 274 32.09 29.60 30.01
C VAL A 274 30.96 30.51 29.50
N GLU A 275 29.67 30.15 29.63
CA GLU A 275 28.60 31.15 29.46
C GLU A 275 28.70 32.30 30.49
N ALA A 276 29.49 32.13 31.55
CA ALA A 276 29.84 33.20 32.49
C ALA A 276 30.94 34.16 31.98
N ASP A 277 31.88 33.70 31.14
CA ASP A 277 33.04 34.48 30.70
C ASP A 277 33.18 34.39 29.17
N GLY A 278 32.77 35.45 28.46
CA GLY A 278 32.69 35.52 26.99
C GLY A 278 34.02 35.45 26.20
N SER A 279 34.89 34.48 26.48
CA SER A 279 36.13 34.22 25.74
C SER A 279 35.95 33.17 24.64
N THR A 280 36.36 33.54 23.43
CA THR A 280 36.21 32.83 22.15
C THR A 280 37.21 31.68 21.92
N SER A 281 37.04 30.51 22.55
CA SER A 281 37.80 29.30 22.18
C SER A 281 36.93 28.07 21.92
N HIS A 282 35.84 28.21 21.16
CA HIS A 282 34.94 27.10 20.77
C HIS A 282 35.67 25.85 20.23
N THR A 283 36.83 25.99 19.58
CA THR A 283 37.56 24.86 18.96
C THR A 283 38.22 23.92 19.96
N ALA A 284 38.68 24.41 21.12
CA ALA A 284 39.34 23.56 22.11
C ALA A 284 38.34 22.66 22.86
N ASP A 285 37.10 23.14 23.00
CA ASP A 285 36.02 22.43 23.68
C ASP A 285 35.42 21.31 22.81
N GLU A 286 35.26 21.56 21.49
CA GLU A 286 34.81 20.53 20.54
C GLU A 286 35.73 19.31 20.54
N ASP A 287 37.04 19.54 20.60
CA ASP A 287 38.06 18.49 20.65
C ASP A 287 37.93 17.57 21.88
N VAL A 288 37.57 18.14 23.03
CA VAL A 288 37.32 17.40 24.28
C VAL A 288 36.01 16.61 24.19
N GLN A 289 34.96 17.21 23.61
CA GLN A 289 33.67 16.54 23.41
C GLN A 289 33.78 15.37 22.44
N ILE A 290 34.47 15.55 21.31
CA ILE A 290 34.76 14.49 20.34
C ILE A 290 35.51 13.35 21.03
N PHE A 291 36.55 13.69 21.79
CA PHE A 291 37.33 12.71 22.53
C PHE A 291 36.46 11.94 23.54
N ALA A 292 35.61 12.63 24.30
CA ALA A 292 34.68 12.00 25.22
C ALA A 292 33.69 11.07 24.51
N LEU A 293 33.10 11.50 23.39
CA LEU A 293 32.16 10.69 22.59
C LEU A 293 32.84 9.42 22.06
N VAL A 294 34.09 9.50 21.58
CA VAL A 294 34.85 8.31 21.15
C VAL A 294 35.01 7.31 22.30
N LEU A 295 35.35 7.78 23.49
CA LEU A 295 35.52 6.92 24.67
C LEU A 295 34.19 6.32 25.16
N ILE A 296 33.12 7.12 25.20
CA ILE A 296 31.77 6.68 25.57
C ILE A 296 31.28 5.62 24.58
N ASN A 297 31.50 5.86 23.29
CA ASN A 297 31.09 4.94 22.24
C ASN A 297 31.79 3.59 22.40
N SER A 298 33.10 3.57 22.63
CA SER A 298 33.84 2.33 22.92
C SER A 298 33.42 1.66 24.23
N ALA A 299 33.08 2.43 25.26
CA ALA A 299 32.55 1.86 26.50
C ALA A 299 31.22 1.13 26.26
N ILE A 300 30.30 1.70 25.45
CA ILE A 300 29.03 1.08 25.09
C ILE A 300 29.25 -0.17 24.22
N GLU A 301 30.10 -0.08 23.18
CA GLU A 301 30.39 -1.17 22.25
C GLU A 301 30.98 -2.41 22.95
N LEU A 302 31.90 -2.21 23.90
CA LEU A 302 32.56 -3.31 24.61
C LEU A 302 31.69 -3.93 25.69
N SER A 303 30.82 -3.13 26.31
CA SER A 303 29.94 -3.60 27.37
C SER A 303 28.73 -4.35 26.84
N GLY A 304 28.23 -4.00 25.66
CA GLY A 304 27.03 -4.60 25.08
C GLY A 304 25.79 -4.39 25.95
N ASP A 305 24.92 -5.41 26.01
CA ASP A 305 23.67 -5.41 26.77
C ASP A 305 23.87 -5.60 28.29
N GLU A 306 25.07 -5.98 28.72
CA GLU A 306 25.44 -6.20 30.13
C GLU A 306 25.34 -4.91 30.97
N ILE A 307 25.46 -3.74 30.35
CA ILE A 307 25.16 -2.46 31.00
C ILE A 307 23.77 -2.47 31.65
N GLY A 308 22.79 -3.11 31.00
CA GLY A 308 21.42 -3.22 31.49
C GLY A 308 21.30 -4.01 32.80
N LYS A 309 22.30 -4.82 33.17
CA LYS A 309 22.33 -5.55 34.45
C LYS A 309 22.79 -4.67 35.63
N HIS A 310 23.31 -3.48 35.36
CA HIS A 310 23.85 -2.57 36.37
C HIS A 310 23.00 -1.27 36.45
N PRO A 311 22.07 -1.15 37.43
CA PRO A 311 21.08 -0.07 37.46
C PRO A 311 21.65 1.34 37.47
N LYS A 312 22.76 1.58 38.20
CA LYS A 312 23.41 2.89 38.24
C LYS A 312 24.00 3.29 36.89
N LEU A 313 24.70 2.36 36.22
CA LEU A 313 25.27 2.61 34.89
C LEU A 313 24.16 2.81 33.85
N LEU A 314 23.10 2.01 33.90
CA LEU A 314 21.93 2.17 33.04
C LEU A 314 21.25 3.53 33.26
N ARG A 315 21.08 3.96 34.51
CA ARG A 315 20.52 5.28 34.85
C ARG A 315 21.38 6.40 34.25
N MET A 316 22.70 6.31 34.34
CA MET A 316 23.58 7.32 33.76
C MET A 316 23.47 7.37 32.24
N ILE A 317 23.22 6.25 31.57
CA ILE A 317 22.91 6.30 30.13
C ILE A 317 21.57 6.99 29.91
N GLN A 318 20.52 6.50 30.56
CA GLN A 318 19.16 6.96 30.38
C GLN A 318 18.95 8.44 30.71
N ASP A 319 19.61 8.93 31.74
CA ASP A 319 19.47 10.28 32.30
C ASP A 319 20.65 11.15 31.88
N ASP A 320 21.86 10.88 32.36
CA ASP A 320 23.00 11.78 32.12
C ASP A 320 23.39 11.82 30.63
N LEU A 321 23.76 10.69 30.03
CA LEU A 321 24.25 10.65 28.65
C LEU A 321 23.21 11.20 27.66
N PHE A 322 21.99 10.64 27.64
CA PHE A 322 20.98 11.08 26.68
C PHE A 322 20.54 12.54 26.90
N HIS A 323 20.58 13.06 28.14
CA HIS A 323 20.35 14.48 28.38
C HIS A 323 21.35 15.34 27.62
N HIS A 324 22.65 15.02 27.77
CA HIS A 324 23.73 15.74 27.07
C HIS A 324 23.63 15.55 25.55
N LEU A 325 23.39 14.33 25.06
CA LEU A 325 23.30 14.06 23.61
C LEU A 325 22.13 14.82 22.95
N ILE A 326 20.98 14.92 23.63
CA ILE A 326 19.83 15.64 23.09
C ILE A 326 20.02 17.15 23.20
N TYR A 327 20.52 17.63 24.33
CA TYR A 327 20.77 19.05 24.54
C TYR A 327 21.81 19.59 23.55
N TYR A 328 22.97 18.94 23.43
CA TYR A 328 24.04 19.39 22.53
C TYR A 328 23.78 19.05 21.07
N GLY A 329 23.08 17.94 20.78
CA GLY A 329 22.75 17.57 19.40
C GLY A 329 22.07 18.70 18.63
N THR A 330 21.27 19.53 19.29
CA THR A 330 20.60 20.67 18.63
C THR A 330 21.51 21.86 18.29
N TRP A 331 22.70 21.95 18.89
CA TRP A 331 23.63 23.09 18.74
C TRP A 331 25.03 22.68 18.27
N SER A 332 25.25 21.39 18.02
CA SER A 332 26.55 20.82 17.70
C SER A 332 27.03 21.12 16.28
N SER A 333 28.34 21.08 16.06
CA SER A 333 28.93 21.03 14.73
C SER A 333 28.58 19.72 13.99
N SER A 334 28.71 19.69 12.66
CA SER A 334 28.37 18.53 11.83
C SER A 334 29.14 17.26 12.24
N PHE A 335 30.40 17.42 12.64
CA PHE A 335 31.20 16.29 13.11
C PHE A 335 30.75 15.76 14.48
N ILE A 336 30.47 16.65 15.44
CA ILE A 336 29.94 16.25 16.75
C ILE A 336 28.58 15.57 16.59
N LEU A 337 27.69 16.10 15.75
CA LEU A 337 26.39 15.48 15.47
C LEU A 337 26.55 14.05 14.92
N SER A 338 27.52 13.83 14.03
CA SER A 338 27.83 12.49 13.51
C SER A 338 28.26 11.52 14.61
N MET A 339 29.12 11.97 15.54
CA MET A 339 29.55 11.17 16.69
C MET A 339 28.41 10.90 17.68
N ILE A 340 27.52 11.88 17.89
CA ILE A 340 26.29 11.70 18.68
C ILE A 340 25.40 10.64 18.02
N CYS A 341 25.15 10.73 16.71
CA CYS A 341 24.37 9.73 15.97
C CYS A 341 24.95 8.32 16.11
N SER A 342 26.28 8.17 15.98
CA SER A 342 26.96 6.88 16.16
C SER A 342 26.78 6.33 17.58
N THR A 343 26.93 7.19 18.59
CA THR A 343 26.76 6.81 20.00
C THR A 343 25.33 6.33 20.28
N VAL A 344 24.32 7.06 19.78
CA VAL A 344 22.92 6.66 19.94
C VAL A 344 22.59 5.39 19.14
N LEU A 345 23.19 5.19 17.96
CA LEU A 345 23.01 3.97 17.17
C LEU A 345 23.55 2.74 17.91
N ASN A 346 24.73 2.85 18.54
CA ASN A 346 25.27 1.79 19.37
C ASN A 346 24.41 1.55 20.62
N ALA A 347 23.94 2.62 21.27
CA ALA A 347 22.98 2.50 22.38
C ALA A 347 21.67 1.81 21.94
N TYR A 348 21.18 2.04 20.72
CA TYR A 348 20.06 1.29 20.16
C TYR A 348 20.41 -0.19 19.94
N HIS A 349 21.56 -0.48 19.36
CA HIS A 349 21.97 -1.85 19.06
C HIS A 349 22.05 -2.72 20.32
N PHE A 350 22.62 -2.21 21.41
CA PHE A 350 22.83 -2.96 22.64
C PHE A 350 21.76 -2.74 23.72
N LEU A 351 21.17 -1.54 23.79
CA LEU A 351 20.35 -1.11 24.93
C LEU A 351 18.92 -0.68 24.57
N ARG A 352 18.46 -0.84 23.31
CA ARG A 352 17.10 -0.38 22.89
C ARG A 352 15.98 -0.76 23.84
N ARG A 353 16.07 -1.94 24.48
CA ARG A 353 15.11 -2.41 25.51
C ARG A 353 14.83 -1.35 26.58
N PHE A 354 15.84 -0.57 26.97
CA PHE A 354 15.78 0.34 28.11
C PHE A 354 15.65 1.82 27.72
N ILE A 355 15.78 2.19 26.44
CA ILE A 355 15.90 3.59 26.00
C ILE A 355 14.74 4.06 25.09
N ARG A 356 13.55 3.46 25.23
CA ARG A 356 12.35 3.75 24.41
C ARG A 356 12.06 5.26 24.26
N PHE A 357 11.90 5.98 25.37
CA PHE A 357 11.53 7.40 25.30
C PHE A 357 12.71 8.33 24.99
N GLN A 358 13.93 7.91 25.33
CA GLN A 358 15.14 8.62 24.93
C GLN A 358 15.34 8.58 23.43
N LEU A 359 15.06 7.44 22.78
CA LEU A 359 15.06 7.33 21.32
C LEU A 359 13.98 8.21 20.70
N GLU A 360 12.73 8.15 21.18
CA GLU A 360 11.66 9.04 20.71
C GLU A 360 12.07 10.52 20.80
N ALA A 361 12.67 10.90 21.93
CA ALA A 361 13.14 12.26 22.17
C ALA A 361 14.30 12.64 21.24
N PHE A 362 15.28 11.76 21.03
CA PHE A 362 16.39 12.00 20.13
C PHE A 362 15.91 12.22 18.68
N PHE A 363 15.02 11.36 18.19
CA PHE A 363 14.43 11.55 16.86
C PHE A 363 13.62 12.85 16.77
N GLY A 364 12.74 13.09 17.75
CA GLY A 364 11.81 14.21 17.71
C GLY A 364 12.43 15.59 17.97
N TYR A 365 13.45 15.69 18.82
CA TYR A 365 14.04 16.97 19.25
C TYR A 365 15.38 17.27 18.56
N VAL A 366 16.10 16.24 18.08
CA VAL A 366 17.40 16.38 17.40
C VAL A 366 17.26 16.09 15.91
N LEU A 367 17.06 14.83 15.52
CA LEU A 367 17.16 14.42 14.11
C LEU A 367 16.12 15.12 13.22
N PHE A 368 14.83 15.01 13.53
CA PHE A 368 13.77 15.62 12.70
C PHE A 368 13.82 17.14 12.69
N ARG A 369 14.24 17.73 13.82
CA ARG A 369 14.42 19.17 13.93
C ARG A 369 15.56 19.67 13.03
N ILE A 370 16.73 19.02 13.11
CA ILE A 370 17.91 19.41 12.32
C ILE A 370 17.71 19.05 10.86
N ALA A 371 17.08 17.93 10.54
CA ALA A 371 16.79 17.60 9.15
C ALA A 371 15.69 18.50 8.55
N SER A 372 14.90 19.23 9.34
CA SER A 372 13.93 20.19 8.80
C SER A 372 14.61 21.40 8.14
N PHE A 373 13.88 22.11 7.27
CA PHE A 373 14.36 23.20 6.38
C PHE A 373 14.81 24.50 7.07
N GLY A 374 15.25 24.46 8.33
CA GLY A 374 15.75 25.63 9.09
C GLY A 374 17.25 25.61 9.40
N SER A 375 17.91 24.47 9.22
CA SER A 375 19.33 24.25 9.52
C SER A 375 20.23 24.39 8.29
N THR A 376 21.55 24.34 8.48
CA THR A 376 22.53 24.36 7.39
C THR A 376 22.58 23.01 6.66
N ILE A 377 22.87 23.02 5.36
CA ILE A 377 22.90 21.80 4.53
C ILE A 377 23.83 20.71 5.12
N PRO A 378 25.07 20.99 5.57
CA PRO A 378 25.93 19.96 6.14
C PRO A 378 25.39 19.33 7.43
N LEU A 379 24.58 20.08 8.20
CA LEU A 379 23.89 19.53 9.37
C LEU A 379 22.69 18.66 8.95
N GLN A 380 21.97 19.06 7.91
CA GLN A 380 20.88 18.26 7.34
C GLN A 380 21.41 16.93 6.80
N GLU A 381 22.52 16.94 6.06
CA GLU A 381 23.17 15.74 5.53
C GLU A 381 23.55 14.75 6.64
N VAL A 382 24.12 15.23 7.75
CA VAL A 382 24.46 14.37 8.88
C VAL A 382 23.22 13.88 9.64
N ALA A 383 22.20 14.70 9.81
CA ALA A 383 20.95 14.26 10.45
C ALA A 383 20.23 13.21 9.60
N VAL A 384 20.21 13.39 8.28
CA VAL A 384 19.69 12.41 7.33
C VAL A 384 20.53 11.14 7.35
N GLU A 385 21.87 11.25 7.35
CA GLU A 385 22.76 10.08 7.48
C GLU A 385 22.49 9.29 8.76
N GLY A 386 22.26 10.02 9.86
CA GLY A 386 21.85 9.44 11.14
C GLY A 386 20.59 8.59 10.97
N ILE A 387 19.52 9.16 10.41
CA ILE A 387 18.25 8.45 10.15
C ILE A 387 18.48 7.22 9.26
N ILE A 388 19.27 7.36 8.20
CA ILE A 388 19.55 6.27 7.26
C ILE A 388 20.29 5.12 7.93
N ASN A 389 21.28 5.41 8.76
CA ASN A 389 22.03 4.38 9.51
C ASN A 389 21.14 3.57 10.46
N PHE A 390 20.12 4.19 11.05
CA PHE A 390 19.09 3.45 11.77
C PHE A 390 18.24 2.60 10.81
N CYS A 391 17.77 3.16 9.69
CA CYS A 391 16.98 2.42 8.70
C CYS A 391 17.70 1.22 8.07
N ARG A 392 19.04 1.24 8.01
CA ARG A 392 19.89 0.11 7.57
C ARG A 392 19.83 -1.07 8.54
N GLN A 393 19.47 -0.86 9.80
CA GLN A 393 19.33 -1.94 10.77
C GLN A 393 18.10 -2.80 10.44
N PRO A 394 18.24 -4.14 10.32
CA PRO A 394 17.17 -5.00 9.81
C PRO A 394 15.82 -4.80 10.53
N THR A 395 15.76 -4.84 11.86
CA THR A 395 14.47 -4.76 12.57
C THR A 395 14.00 -3.34 12.90
N PHE A 396 14.80 -2.31 12.63
CA PHE A 396 14.53 -0.96 13.13
C PHE A 396 13.20 -0.39 12.65
N ILE A 397 12.91 -0.44 11.35
CA ILE A 397 11.72 0.20 10.80
C ILE A 397 10.42 -0.44 11.32
N VAL A 398 10.40 -1.75 11.55
CA VAL A 398 9.24 -2.46 12.11
C VAL A 398 9.11 -2.24 13.61
N GLU A 399 10.23 -2.24 14.34
CA GLU A 399 10.25 -1.98 15.78
C GLU A 399 9.79 -0.54 16.08
N VAL A 400 10.29 0.45 15.35
CA VAL A 400 9.87 1.85 15.50
C VAL A 400 8.39 2.03 15.15
N PHE A 401 7.91 1.39 14.08
CA PHE A 401 6.51 1.44 13.73
C PHE A 401 5.60 0.83 14.82
N ALA A 402 5.99 -0.32 15.38
CA ALA A 402 5.22 -0.98 16.43
C ALA A 402 5.25 -0.20 17.77
N ASN A 403 6.41 0.30 18.18
CA ASN A 403 6.58 0.97 19.48
C ASN A 403 6.08 2.41 19.52
N TYR A 404 6.08 3.12 18.38
CA TYR A 404 5.74 4.55 18.34
C TYR A 404 4.52 4.82 17.45
N ASP A 405 4.57 4.48 16.16
CA ASP A 405 3.50 4.81 15.20
C ASP A 405 2.17 4.09 15.48
N CYS A 406 2.25 2.93 16.12
CA CYS A 406 1.09 2.17 16.57
C CYS A 406 0.67 2.51 18.00
N ASP A 407 1.55 3.09 18.83
CA ASP A 407 1.19 3.53 20.19
C ASP A 407 0.46 4.89 20.15
N PRO A 408 -0.80 4.98 20.59
CA PRO A 408 -1.55 6.23 20.63
C PRO A 408 -0.94 7.31 21.54
N CYS A 409 -0.06 6.92 22.46
CA CYS A 409 0.58 7.81 23.43
C CYS A 409 1.96 8.33 22.98
N CYS A 410 2.45 7.92 21.82
CA CYS A 410 3.75 8.30 21.27
C CYS A 410 3.65 9.04 19.94
N ARG A 411 4.75 9.64 19.47
CA ARG A 411 4.88 10.24 18.13
C ARG A 411 4.90 9.19 17.03
N ASN A 412 4.71 9.61 15.77
CA ASN A 412 4.81 8.72 14.61
C ASN A 412 6.24 8.79 14.03
N VAL A 413 7.19 8.16 14.70
CA VAL A 413 8.62 8.26 14.36
C VAL A 413 8.92 7.66 12.98
N PHE A 414 8.33 6.50 12.64
CA PHE A 414 8.52 5.89 11.31
C PHE A 414 7.91 6.75 10.20
N GLU A 415 6.66 7.19 10.35
CA GLU A 415 5.96 8.02 9.36
C GLU A 415 6.65 9.36 9.15
N GLU A 416 7.18 9.97 10.21
CA GLU A 416 7.90 11.24 10.14
C GLU A 416 9.28 11.09 9.49
N ALA A 417 10.05 10.05 9.86
CA ALA A 417 11.31 9.72 9.19
C ALA A 417 11.09 9.47 7.69
N GLY A 418 10.09 8.66 7.34
CA GLY A 418 9.79 8.34 5.95
C GLY A 418 9.35 9.56 5.14
N ARG A 419 8.48 10.41 5.70
CA ARG A 419 8.08 11.66 5.02
C ARG A 419 9.21 12.65 4.85
N LEU A 420 10.10 12.73 5.83
CA LEU A 420 11.26 13.60 5.77
C LEU A 420 12.23 13.16 4.66
N LEU A 421 12.49 11.86 4.55
CA LEU A 421 13.27 11.28 3.45
C LEU A 421 12.59 11.55 2.11
N CYS A 422 11.28 11.30 1.96
CA CYS A 422 10.54 11.66 0.74
C CYS A 422 10.68 13.14 0.39
N LYS A 423 10.63 14.03 1.40
CA LYS A 423 10.68 15.49 1.20
C LYS A 423 12.06 15.96 0.74
N HIS A 424 13.13 15.34 1.23
CA HIS A 424 14.51 15.67 0.81
C HIS A 424 14.92 14.96 -0.46
N SER A 425 14.34 13.81 -0.80
CA SER A 425 14.52 13.18 -2.12
C SER A 425 13.81 13.95 -3.24
N PHE A 426 12.80 14.75 -2.91
CA PHE A 426 12.02 15.50 -3.88
C PHE A 426 12.78 16.75 -4.37
N ALA A 427 13.24 16.72 -5.62
CA ALA A 427 14.00 17.81 -6.24
C ALA A 427 13.07 18.88 -6.83
N LEU A 428 13.02 20.05 -6.19
CA LEU A 428 12.23 21.21 -6.65
C LEU A 428 12.93 22.05 -7.73
N ASN A 429 14.26 22.02 -7.78
CA ASN A 429 15.07 23.01 -8.50
C ASN A 429 15.75 22.50 -9.78
N GLY A 430 15.37 21.32 -10.29
CA GLY A 430 15.92 20.81 -11.55
C GLY A 430 17.23 20.00 -11.43
N HIS A 431 17.95 20.10 -10.31
CA HIS A 431 19.24 19.42 -10.12
C HIS A 431 19.27 18.64 -8.81
N LEU A 432 19.78 17.41 -8.86
CA LEU A 432 20.04 16.60 -7.68
C LEU A 432 21.26 17.14 -6.92
N THR A 433 21.15 17.18 -5.60
CA THR A 433 22.26 17.48 -4.70
C THR A 433 22.64 16.21 -3.94
N SER A 434 23.78 16.22 -3.25
CA SER A 434 24.20 15.17 -2.31
C SER A 434 23.09 14.78 -1.35
N LEU A 435 22.42 15.77 -0.74
CA LEU A 435 21.29 15.54 0.17
C LEU A 435 20.11 14.82 -0.50
N HIS A 436 19.79 15.13 -1.77
CA HIS A 436 18.71 14.44 -2.49
C HIS A 436 19.06 12.96 -2.74
N ILE A 437 20.28 12.69 -3.22
CA ILE A 437 20.78 11.34 -3.51
C ILE A 437 20.79 10.50 -2.24
N GLN A 438 21.38 11.03 -1.17
CA GLN A 438 21.46 10.37 0.13
C GLN A 438 20.05 10.10 0.72
N SER A 439 19.16 11.09 0.69
CA SER A 439 17.79 10.90 1.19
C SER A 439 17.02 9.85 0.37
N PHE A 440 17.30 9.80 -0.94
CA PHE A 440 16.73 8.81 -1.84
C PHE A 440 17.22 7.39 -1.53
N GLU A 441 18.52 7.21 -1.29
CA GLU A 441 19.08 5.94 -0.79
C GLU A 441 18.37 5.50 0.49
N GLY A 442 18.20 6.42 1.45
CA GLY A 442 17.43 6.18 2.68
C GLY A 442 15.99 5.74 2.44
N LEU A 443 15.32 6.40 1.49
CA LEU A 443 13.96 6.04 1.08
C LEU A 443 13.92 4.64 0.46
N LEU A 444 14.86 4.32 -0.42
CA LEU A 444 14.97 3.01 -1.04
C LEU A 444 15.23 1.91 0.00
N ILE A 445 16.11 2.12 0.97
CA ILE A 445 16.36 1.16 2.05
C ILE A 445 15.06 0.81 2.79
N MET A 446 14.24 1.80 3.15
CA MET A 446 12.95 1.53 3.79
C MET A 446 11.99 0.75 2.88
N ILE A 447 11.90 1.13 1.60
CA ILE A 447 11.02 0.48 0.63
C ILE A 447 11.46 -0.96 0.37
N HIS A 448 12.75 -1.21 0.13
CA HIS A 448 13.31 -2.54 -0.07
C HIS A 448 13.12 -3.41 1.18
N ASN A 449 13.40 -2.91 2.38
CA ASN A 449 13.19 -3.65 3.62
C ASN A 449 11.72 -4.07 3.80
N ILE A 450 10.75 -3.21 3.45
CA ILE A 450 9.32 -3.58 3.49
C ILE A 450 9.02 -4.62 2.41
N ALA A 451 9.50 -4.41 1.19
CA ALA A 451 9.21 -5.25 0.04
C ALA A 451 9.84 -6.65 0.16
N ASP A 452 11.01 -6.79 0.79
CA ASP A 452 11.66 -8.08 0.99
C ASP A 452 11.00 -8.92 2.08
N ASN A 453 10.32 -8.27 3.02
CA ASN A 453 9.63 -8.95 4.12
C ASN A 453 8.15 -9.25 3.83
N ILE A 454 7.54 -8.63 2.81
CA ILE A 454 6.12 -8.89 2.48
C ILE A 454 5.89 -10.25 1.82
N ASP A 455 6.88 -10.79 1.11
CA ASP A 455 6.78 -12.03 0.30
C ASP A 455 6.94 -13.35 1.10
N LYS A 456 7.18 -13.28 2.42
CA LYS A 456 7.37 -14.47 3.26
C LYS A 456 6.02 -15.21 3.45
N ASP A 457 5.81 -16.34 2.78
CA ASP A 457 4.64 -17.24 2.87
C ASP A 457 3.31 -16.76 2.21
N GLY A 458 2.54 -17.71 1.64
CA GLY A 458 1.47 -17.46 0.66
C GLY A 458 0.02 -17.36 1.17
N HIS A 459 -0.26 -16.62 2.26
CA HIS A 459 -1.67 -16.35 2.69
C HIS A 459 -2.18 -14.94 2.29
N HIS A 460 -3.50 -14.79 2.20
CA HIS A 460 -4.20 -13.56 1.77
C HIS A 460 -3.79 -12.30 2.56
N LEU A 461 -2.87 -11.51 1.99
CA LEU A 461 -2.53 -10.15 2.39
C LEU A 461 -3.48 -9.17 1.66
N GLY A 462 -4.76 -9.16 2.06
CA GLY A 462 -5.71 -8.14 1.63
C GLY A 462 -5.75 -6.96 2.63
N PRO A 463 -6.48 -5.87 2.32
CA PRO A 463 -6.83 -4.86 3.32
C PRO A 463 -7.62 -5.56 4.43
N HIS A 464 -6.94 -5.94 5.51
CA HIS A 464 -7.60 -6.55 6.64
C HIS A 464 -8.38 -5.42 7.33
N THR A 465 -9.66 -5.31 6.99
CA THR A 465 -10.54 -4.28 7.53
C THR A 465 -10.83 -4.64 8.97
N ILE A 466 -9.92 -4.25 9.84
CA ILE A 466 -10.11 -4.32 11.27
C ILE A 466 -11.17 -3.28 11.60
N GLN A 467 -12.35 -3.75 11.96
CA GLN A 467 -13.35 -2.92 12.60
C GLN A 467 -13.06 -2.93 14.11
N LEU A 468 -13.41 -1.86 14.83
CA LEU A 468 -13.52 -1.95 16.30
C LEU A 468 -14.91 -2.57 16.58
N PRO A 469 -15.05 -3.87 16.88
CA PRO A 469 -16.36 -4.43 17.23
C PRO A 469 -16.81 -3.94 18.60
N THR A 470 -15.88 -3.85 19.55
CA THR A 470 -16.12 -3.46 20.94
C THR A 470 -15.11 -2.40 21.36
N TYR A 471 -15.46 -1.61 22.37
CA TYR A 471 -14.52 -0.71 23.01
C TYR A 471 -13.38 -1.51 23.64
N ARG A 472 -12.14 -1.06 23.42
CA ARG A 472 -10.93 -1.50 24.11
C ARG A 472 -10.13 -0.24 24.48
N PRO A 473 -9.62 -0.12 25.71
CA PRO A 473 -8.79 1.01 26.10
C PRO A 473 -7.58 1.15 25.17
N PHE A 474 -7.39 2.31 24.54
CA PHE A 474 -6.35 2.50 23.53
C PHE A 474 -4.94 2.70 24.13
N TRP A 475 -4.86 2.96 25.43
CA TRP A 475 -3.59 3.11 26.17
C TRP A 475 -3.08 1.81 26.80
N GLU A 476 -3.87 0.74 26.80
CA GLU A 476 -3.42 -0.57 27.30
C GLU A 476 -2.49 -1.23 26.28
N GLU A 477 -1.32 -1.68 26.74
CA GLU A 477 -0.35 -2.45 25.95
C GLU A 477 -0.59 -3.96 26.20
N MET A 478 -0.32 -4.80 25.22
CA MET A 478 -0.30 -6.26 25.41
C MET A 478 1.12 -6.71 25.75
N ASP A 479 1.24 -7.56 26.77
CA ASP A 479 2.51 -8.22 27.09
C ASP A 479 2.85 -9.21 25.99
N LYS A 480 4.05 -9.06 25.41
CA LYS A 480 4.53 -9.93 24.32
C LYS A 480 4.73 -11.39 24.74
N GLU A 481 4.64 -11.69 26.03
CA GLU A 481 4.72 -13.06 26.58
C GLU A 481 3.50 -13.92 26.20
N GLU A 482 2.43 -13.32 25.65
CA GLU A 482 1.33 -14.06 25.01
C GLU A 482 1.79 -14.60 23.63
N GLU A 483 2.15 -15.89 23.58
CA GLU A 483 2.86 -16.59 22.49
C GLU A 483 2.25 -16.54 21.07
N ASP A 484 1.07 -15.92 20.84
CA ASP A 484 0.43 -15.89 19.52
C ASP A 484 0.79 -14.62 18.70
N LEU A 485 1.66 -14.81 17.70
CA LEU A 485 2.04 -13.80 16.72
C LEU A 485 0.82 -13.19 15.99
N GLU A 486 -0.25 -13.96 15.76
CA GLU A 486 -1.45 -13.46 15.10
C GLU A 486 -2.20 -12.44 15.97
N ASP A 487 -2.33 -12.69 17.26
CA ASP A 487 -3.01 -11.78 18.18
C ASP A 487 -2.20 -10.51 18.43
N TRP A 488 -0.86 -10.62 18.47
CA TRP A 488 0.01 -9.45 18.49
C TRP A 488 -0.16 -8.57 17.24
N VAL A 489 -0.19 -9.15 16.03
CA VAL A 489 -0.42 -8.38 14.79
C VAL A 489 -1.79 -7.71 14.79
N LYS A 490 -2.84 -8.41 15.23
CA LYS A 490 -4.18 -7.82 15.38
C LYS A 490 -4.14 -6.64 16.36
N HIS A 491 -3.43 -6.78 17.47
CA HIS A 491 -3.27 -5.72 18.46
C HIS A 491 -2.56 -4.49 17.89
N VAL A 492 -1.40 -4.66 17.24
CA VAL A 492 -0.63 -3.56 16.62
C VAL A 492 -1.49 -2.77 15.63
N ARG A 493 -2.19 -3.46 14.72
CA ARG A 493 -3.08 -2.82 13.75
C ARG A 493 -4.29 -2.14 14.40
N MET A 494 -4.86 -2.75 15.45
CA MET A 494 -5.94 -2.15 16.25
C MET A 494 -5.49 -0.83 16.87
N ARG A 495 -4.31 -0.78 17.51
CA ARG A 495 -3.80 0.46 18.11
C ARG A 495 -3.51 1.52 17.05
N ARG A 496 -2.96 1.14 15.89
CA ARG A 496 -2.78 2.05 14.74
C ARG A 496 -4.10 2.66 14.28
N LEU A 497 -5.15 1.84 14.17
CA LEU A 497 -6.49 2.31 13.81
C LEU A 497 -7.07 3.25 14.88
N GLN A 498 -6.92 2.92 16.16
CA GLN A 498 -7.35 3.79 17.26
C GLN A 498 -6.65 5.14 17.21
N LYS A 499 -5.32 5.16 17.03
CA LYS A 499 -4.52 6.39 16.88
C LYS A 499 -5.00 7.27 15.73
N LYS A 500 -5.26 6.67 14.55
CA LYS A 500 -5.82 7.40 13.39
C LYS A 500 -7.19 8.01 13.70
N LYS A 501 -8.07 7.25 14.36
CA LYS A 501 -9.40 7.73 14.77
C LYS A 501 -9.34 8.82 15.84
N LEU A 502 -8.38 8.76 16.78
CA LEU A 502 -8.17 9.80 17.79
C LEU A 502 -7.79 11.13 17.12
N LEU A 503 -6.94 11.12 16.09
CA LEU A 503 -6.60 12.33 15.33
C LEU A 503 -7.82 12.91 14.58
N ILE A 504 -8.68 12.06 14.01
CA ILE A 504 -9.94 12.50 13.40
C ILE A 504 -10.87 13.10 14.48
N ALA A 505 -10.96 12.47 15.65
CA ALA A 505 -11.73 12.96 16.77
C ALA A 505 -11.24 14.33 17.26
N ALA A 506 -9.93 14.54 17.33
CA ALA A 506 -9.32 15.83 17.66
C ALA A 506 -9.74 16.92 16.66
N ASN A 507 -9.72 16.62 15.35
CA ASN A 507 -10.19 17.54 14.33
C ASN A 507 -11.68 17.89 14.47
N HIS A 508 -12.53 16.91 14.82
CA HIS A 508 -13.94 17.17 15.09
C HIS A 508 -14.14 17.97 16.38
N PHE A 509 -13.44 17.64 17.44
CA PHE A 509 -13.49 18.32 18.74
C PHE A 509 -13.10 19.80 18.60
N ASN A 510 -12.04 20.10 17.85
CA ASN A 510 -11.60 21.47 17.59
C ASN A 510 -12.62 22.31 16.83
N ARG A 511 -13.46 21.68 16.00
CA ARG A 511 -14.55 22.36 15.28
C ARG A 511 -15.79 22.52 16.16
N ASP A 512 -16.14 21.47 16.90
CA ASP A 512 -17.27 21.39 17.80
C ASP A 512 -17.02 20.31 18.86
N ASN A 513 -16.83 20.74 20.11
CA ASN A 513 -16.52 19.86 21.24
C ASN A 513 -17.52 18.70 21.34
N LYS A 514 -18.83 18.95 21.16
CA LYS A 514 -19.86 17.90 21.30
C LYS A 514 -19.74 16.86 20.19
N LYS A 515 -19.56 17.29 18.94
CA LYS A 515 -19.37 16.37 17.80
C LYS A 515 -18.10 15.56 17.92
N GLY A 516 -17.02 16.14 18.46
CA GLY A 516 -15.79 15.42 18.76
C GLY A 516 -16.01 14.29 19.76
N LEU A 517 -16.69 14.58 20.87
CA LEU A 517 -16.99 13.59 21.91
C LEU A 517 -18.00 12.52 21.44
N GLU A 518 -18.98 12.90 20.62
CA GLU A 518 -19.90 11.97 19.95
C GLU A 518 -19.16 11.06 18.97
N TYR A 519 -18.20 11.60 18.22
CA TYR A 519 -17.37 10.80 17.32
C TYR A 519 -16.54 9.78 18.10
N LEU A 520 -15.96 10.15 19.25
CA LEU A 520 -15.23 9.20 20.11
C LEU A 520 -16.11 8.01 20.52
N LYS A 521 -17.37 8.27 20.89
CA LYS A 521 -18.37 7.23 21.21
C LYS A 521 -18.70 6.37 19.98
N HIS A 522 -19.06 7.00 18.87
CA HIS A 522 -19.42 6.31 17.63
C HIS A 522 -18.25 5.47 17.08
N ALA A 523 -17.02 5.98 17.20
CA ALA A 523 -15.80 5.30 16.78
C ALA A 523 -15.37 4.17 17.72
N LYS A 524 -16.08 3.99 18.85
CA LYS A 524 -15.82 3.03 19.94
C LYS A 524 -14.45 3.20 20.60
N LEU A 525 -13.99 4.45 20.67
CA LEU A 525 -12.78 4.83 21.40
C LEU A 525 -13.06 5.09 22.88
N ILE A 526 -14.33 5.12 23.26
CA ILE A 526 -14.84 5.30 24.62
C ILE A 526 -16.01 4.32 24.82
N SER A 527 -16.17 3.80 26.04
CA SER A 527 -17.29 2.95 26.44
C SER A 527 -18.62 3.70 26.53
N ASP A 528 -19.72 2.97 26.72
CA ASP A 528 -21.00 3.51 27.13
C ASP A 528 -21.49 2.76 28.38
N PRO A 529 -21.57 3.41 29.57
CA PRO A 529 -21.29 4.82 29.84
C PRO A 529 -19.82 5.20 29.62
N PRO A 530 -19.51 6.50 29.37
CA PRO A 530 -18.16 6.92 29.01
C PRO A 530 -17.18 6.75 30.17
N ASP A 531 -16.03 6.14 29.89
CA ASP A 531 -14.91 6.03 30.83
C ASP A 531 -14.20 7.40 30.99
N PRO A 532 -14.11 7.95 32.22
CA PRO A 532 -13.38 9.19 32.48
C PRO A 532 -11.91 9.13 32.05
N LYS A 533 -11.26 7.97 32.21
CA LYS A 533 -9.85 7.77 31.86
C LYS A 533 -9.63 7.87 30.35
N ALA A 534 -10.60 7.46 29.56
CA ALA A 534 -10.53 7.59 28.10
C ALA A 534 -10.51 9.05 27.63
N TYR A 535 -11.31 9.91 28.26
CA TYR A 535 -11.24 11.34 27.97
C TYR A 535 -9.92 11.96 28.43
N ALA A 536 -9.43 11.57 29.61
CA ALA A 536 -8.14 12.02 30.12
C ALA A 536 -6.98 11.71 29.15
N TYR A 537 -6.87 10.45 28.70
CA TYR A 537 -5.83 10.04 27.76
C TYR A 537 -5.99 10.69 26.38
N PHE A 538 -7.22 10.86 25.90
CA PHE A 538 -7.49 11.59 24.66
C PHE A 538 -6.94 13.02 24.75
N PHE A 539 -7.28 13.77 25.81
CA PHE A 539 -6.81 15.15 25.98
C PHE A 539 -5.30 15.25 26.22
N ARG A 540 -4.70 14.26 26.88
CA ARG A 540 -3.29 14.28 27.24
C ARG A 540 -2.36 13.97 26.07
N TYR A 541 -2.67 12.93 25.30
CA TYR A 541 -1.71 12.35 24.35
C TYR A 541 -2.06 12.59 22.88
N THR A 542 -3.30 12.98 22.56
CA THR A 542 -3.69 13.22 21.16
C THR A 542 -3.19 14.59 20.71
N PRO A 543 -2.35 14.67 19.67
CA PRO A 543 -1.81 15.94 19.20
C PRO A 543 -2.87 16.80 18.53
N GLY A 544 -2.67 18.13 18.61
CA GLY A 544 -3.49 19.10 17.88
C GLY A 544 -4.83 19.46 18.51
N ILE A 545 -5.19 18.91 19.68
CA ILE A 545 -6.42 19.33 20.40
C ILE A 545 -6.26 20.78 20.88
N ASN A 546 -7.32 21.58 20.75
CA ASN A 546 -7.36 22.95 21.22
C ASN A 546 -7.22 23.01 22.75
N LYS A 547 -6.06 23.50 23.21
CA LYS A 547 -5.70 23.65 24.62
C LYS A 547 -6.69 24.47 25.44
N LYS A 548 -7.37 25.45 24.84
CA LYS A 548 -8.42 26.23 25.50
C LYS A 548 -9.63 25.37 25.82
N ALA A 549 -10.08 24.57 24.86
CA ALA A 549 -11.24 23.70 25.01
C ALA A 549 -10.99 22.60 26.06
N ILE A 550 -9.76 22.09 26.16
CA ILE A 550 -9.36 21.15 27.23
C ILE A 550 -9.52 21.80 28.60
N GLY A 551 -8.97 23.01 28.78
CA GLY A 551 -9.07 23.75 30.04
C GLY A 551 -10.51 23.99 30.47
N GLU A 552 -11.35 24.49 29.54
CA GLU A 552 -12.78 24.72 29.81
C GLU A 552 -13.51 23.44 30.22
N PHE A 553 -13.19 22.31 29.58
CA PHE A 553 -13.77 21.00 29.88
C PHE A 553 -13.34 20.47 31.25
N LEU A 554 -12.04 20.47 31.54
CA LEU A 554 -11.48 19.96 32.81
C LEU A 554 -11.90 20.82 34.02
N GLY A 555 -12.22 22.10 33.79
CA GLY A 555 -12.67 23.00 34.83
C GLY A 555 -14.16 22.90 35.19
N ASP A 556 -14.97 22.18 34.45
CA ASP A 556 -16.42 22.13 34.67
C ASP A 556 -16.79 21.46 36.02
N PRO A 557 -17.79 21.98 36.78
CA PRO A 557 -18.15 21.45 38.09
C PRO A 557 -18.89 20.11 38.09
N ASP A 558 -19.32 19.59 36.93
CA ASP A 558 -20.02 18.30 36.87
C ASP A 558 -19.14 17.15 37.42
N ALA A 559 -19.77 16.23 38.15
CA ALA A 559 -19.09 15.11 38.79
C ALA A 559 -18.31 14.23 37.80
N PHE A 560 -18.80 14.09 36.56
CA PHE A 560 -18.09 13.34 35.52
C PHE A 560 -16.82 14.06 35.06
N TYR A 561 -16.89 15.36 34.81
CA TYR A 561 -15.72 16.14 34.38
C TYR A 561 -14.66 16.23 35.48
N LEU A 562 -15.07 16.26 36.75
CA LEU A 562 -14.18 16.13 37.90
C LEU A 562 -13.44 14.78 37.93
N GLN A 563 -14.11 13.68 37.57
CA GLN A 563 -13.44 12.38 37.42
C GLN A 563 -12.44 12.39 36.26
N VAL A 564 -12.79 13.02 35.13
CA VAL A 564 -11.86 13.18 34.00
C VAL A 564 -10.65 14.03 34.40
N LEU A 565 -10.85 15.11 35.15
CA LEU A 565 -9.75 15.91 35.69
C LEU A 565 -8.82 15.07 36.56
N LYS A 566 -9.36 14.28 37.48
CA LYS A 566 -8.55 13.39 38.34
C LYS A 566 -7.72 12.40 37.52
N GLU A 567 -8.33 11.71 36.55
CA GLU A 567 -7.64 10.77 35.66
C GLU A 567 -6.62 11.48 34.76
N PHE A 568 -6.91 12.71 34.30
CA PHE A 568 -6.00 13.52 33.51
C PHE A 568 -4.77 13.90 34.32
N THR A 569 -4.96 14.37 35.56
CA THR A 569 -3.86 14.70 36.47
C THR A 569 -3.05 13.46 36.86
N ALA A 570 -3.67 12.27 36.92
CA ALA A 570 -2.96 11.02 37.17
C ALA A 570 -1.91 10.68 36.09
N THR A 571 -2.05 11.18 34.86
CA THR A 571 -1.06 11.01 33.78
C THR A 571 0.24 11.82 33.96
N PHE A 572 0.33 12.63 35.02
CA PHE A 572 1.51 13.43 35.35
C PHE A 572 2.29 12.79 36.49
N HIS A 573 3.62 12.72 36.30
CA HIS A 573 4.58 12.20 37.28
C HIS A 573 5.56 13.32 37.66
N PHE A 574 5.44 13.81 38.89
CA PHE A 574 6.16 15.00 39.38
C PHE A 574 7.38 14.65 40.25
N GLN A 575 7.75 13.37 40.34
CA GLN A 575 8.90 12.92 41.12
C GLN A 575 10.16 13.70 40.70
N GLY A 576 10.84 14.30 41.68
CA GLY A 576 12.07 15.07 41.45
C GLY A 576 11.88 16.46 40.82
N MET A 577 10.65 16.96 40.67
CA MET A 577 10.39 18.30 40.12
C MET A 577 10.18 19.35 41.22
N ASN A 578 10.73 20.56 41.01
CA ASN A 578 10.34 21.74 41.80
C ASN A 578 8.90 22.18 41.46
N LEU A 579 8.24 22.88 42.37
CA LEU A 579 6.82 23.23 42.25
C LEU A 579 6.51 24.07 41.00
N ASP A 580 7.32 25.08 40.72
CA ASP A 580 7.19 25.91 39.52
C ASP A 580 7.36 25.08 38.24
N THR A 581 8.31 24.16 38.23
CA THR A 581 8.63 23.27 37.09
C THR A 581 7.48 22.30 36.85
N GLY A 582 6.95 21.69 37.91
CA GLY A 582 5.77 20.83 37.85
C GLY A 582 4.54 21.59 37.37
N LEU A 583 4.32 22.81 37.88
CA LEU A 583 3.20 23.66 37.50
C LEU A 583 3.29 24.14 36.06
N ARG A 584 4.47 24.59 35.59
CA ARG A 584 4.72 24.95 34.17
C ARG A 584 4.33 23.80 33.25
N PHE A 585 4.79 22.60 33.57
CA PHE A 585 4.55 21.41 32.78
C PHE A 585 3.07 21.00 32.76
N TYR A 586 2.39 21.07 33.91
CA TYR A 586 0.96 20.80 34.00
C TYR A 586 0.15 21.76 33.11
N LEU A 587 0.44 23.06 33.22
CA LEU A 587 -0.23 24.12 32.46
C LEU A 587 0.22 24.23 31.00
N GLU A 588 1.30 23.55 30.59
CA GLU A 588 1.67 23.47 29.18
C GLU A 588 0.66 22.65 28.37
N SER A 589 -0.05 21.72 29.03
CA SER A 589 -0.95 20.77 28.37
C SER A 589 -2.30 21.39 27.97
N PHE A 590 -2.74 22.44 28.66
CA PHE A 590 -4.03 23.11 28.43
C PHE A 590 -4.00 24.54 28.97
N TRP A 591 -4.92 25.40 28.51
CA TRP A 591 -5.00 26.77 29.04
C TRP A 591 -5.85 26.82 30.30
N LEU A 592 -5.43 27.60 31.30
CA LEU A 592 -6.26 27.82 32.49
C LEU A 592 -7.60 28.48 32.11
N PRO A 593 -8.74 28.01 32.64
CA PRO A 593 -10.02 28.68 32.49
C PRO A 593 -10.01 30.09 33.08
N GLY A 594 -10.85 31.00 32.56
CA GLY A 594 -10.97 32.37 33.10
C GLY A 594 -11.77 32.50 34.40
N GLU A 595 -12.61 31.52 34.73
CA GLU A 595 -13.47 31.55 35.93
C GLU A 595 -12.71 31.05 37.17
N SER A 596 -12.72 31.83 38.27
CA SER A 596 -11.97 31.53 39.50
C SER A 596 -12.27 30.14 40.09
N GLN A 597 -13.55 29.72 40.09
CA GLN A 597 -13.96 28.41 40.59
C GLN A 597 -13.42 27.24 39.74
N LYS A 598 -13.26 27.45 38.43
CA LYS A 598 -12.69 26.44 37.52
C LYS A 598 -11.18 26.29 37.76
N ILE A 599 -10.49 27.43 37.92
CA ILE A 599 -9.06 27.44 38.26
C ILE A 599 -8.83 26.68 39.57
N GLN A 600 -9.66 26.92 40.59
CA GLN A 600 -9.55 26.26 41.89
C GLN A 600 -9.53 24.74 41.77
N ARG A 601 -10.52 24.14 41.06
CA ARG A 601 -10.59 22.69 40.87
C ARG A 601 -9.35 22.11 40.20
N VAL A 602 -8.88 22.78 39.15
CA VAL A 602 -7.70 22.37 38.38
C VAL A 602 -6.43 22.39 39.26
N LEU A 603 -6.26 23.45 40.06
CA LEU A 603 -5.09 23.60 40.93
C LEU A 603 -5.16 22.68 42.16
N GLU A 604 -6.36 22.41 42.70
CA GLU A 604 -6.55 21.44 43.77
C GLU A 604 -6.13 20.04 43.33
N ALA A 605 -6.55 19.60 42.14
CA ALA A 605 -6.14 18.32 41.58
C ALA A 605 -4.61 18.24 41.38
N PHE A 606 -4.01 19.31 40.86
CA PHE A 606 -2.55 19.42 40.72
C PHE A 606 -1.84 19.33 42.08
N ALA A 607 -2.29 20.11 43.06
CA ALA A 607 -1.66 20.19 44.38
C ALA A 607 -1.71 18.85 45.11
N GLU A 608 -2.84 18.13 45.01
CA GLU A 608 -2.98 16.76 45.53
C GLU A 608 -1.98 15.81 44.86
N ARG A 609 -1.93 15.78 43.53
CA ARG A 609 -1.00 14.89 42.80
C ARG A 609 0.47 15.24 43.02
N PHE A 610 0.81 16.52 43.14
CA PHE A 610 2.17 16.98 43.38
C PHE A 610 2.63 16.59 44.79
N TYR A 611 1.76 16.75 45.79
CA TYR A 611 2.02 16.32 47.16
C TYR A 611 2.28 14.82 47.26
N ASP A 612 1.47 13.99 46.59
CA ASP A 612 1.60 12.52 46.60
C ASP A 612 2.92 12.00 45.98
N HIS A 613 3.58 12.80 45.13
CA HIS A 613 4.85 12.45 44.47
C HIS A 613 6.08 13.08 45.12
N GLN A 614 5.93 13.72 46.27
CA GLN A 614 7.06 14.34 46.95
C GLN A 614 7.68 13.37 47.96
N SER A 615 9.00 13.18 47.87
CA SER A 615 9.78 12.41 48.85
C SER A 615 10.26 13.25 50.04
N SER A 616 10.24 14.58 49.91
CA SER A 616 10.72 15.53 50.91
C SER A 616 9.60 16.04 51.83
N ASP A 617 9.85 16.04 53.14
CA ASP A 617 8.96 16.57 54.18
C ASP A 617 8.79 18.11 54.17
N MET A 618 9.17 18.79 53.08
CA MET A 618 9.13 20.25 52.97
C MET A 618 7.70 20.83 53.07
N PHE A 619 6.70 20.20 52.46
CA PHE A 619 5.31 20.66 52.52
C PHE A 619 4.52 19.87 53.58
N ALA A 620 3.83 20.58 54.48
CA ALA A 620 3.03 19.97 55.53
C ALA A 620 1.69 19.40 55.02
N SER A 621 1.16 19.92 53.90
CA SER A 621 -0.11 19.48 53.32
C SER A 621 -0.24 19.93 51.87
N LYS A 622 -1.17 19.33 51.13
CA LYS A 622 -1.57 19.77 49.79
C LYS A 622 -2.11 21.21 49.75
N ASP A 623 -2.70 21.70 50.84
CA ASP A 623 -3.22 23.07 50.92
C ASP A 623 -2.10 24.11 50.85
N THR A 624 -0.92 23.80 51.42
CA THR A 624 0.28 24.63 51.28
C THR A 624 0.65 24.81 49.81
N ILE A 625 0.65 23.71 49.05
CA ILE A 625 0.98 23.70 47.63
C ILE A 625 -0.06 24.49 46.84
N LEU A 626 -1.35 24.29 47.11
CA LEU A 626 -2.44 25.01 46.46
C LEU A 626 -2.32 26.54 46.63
N ILE A 627 -2.11 27.00 47.87
CA ILE A 627 -1.90 28.41 48.18
C ILE A 627 -0.68 28.94 47.43
N LEU A 628 0.42 28.19 47.44
CA LEU A 628 1.64 28.58 46.75
C LEU A 628 1.46 28.60 45.22
N CYS A 629 0.68 27.70 44.62
CA CYS A 629 0.33 27.74 43.20
C CYS A 629 -0.39 29.04 42.83
N TYR A 630 -1.37 29.48 43.63
CA TYR A 630 -2.02 30.78 43.44
C TYR A 630 -1.01 31.92 43.54
N SER A 631 -0.12 31.89 44.54
CA SER A 631 0.95 32.87 44.67
C SER A 631 1.88 32.91 43.46
N LEU A 632 2.24 31.76 42.89
CA LEU A 632 3.08 31.67 41.69
C LEU A 632 2.35 32.19 40.44
N ILE A 633 1.07 31.89 40.27
CA ILE A 633 0.26 32.40 39.15
C ILE A 633 0.11 33.92 39.26
N MET A 634 -0.18 34.44 40.47
CA MET A 634 -0.22 35.88 40.72
C MET A 634 1.14 36.54 40.47
N LEU A 635 2.24 35.93 40.93
CA LEU A 635 3.60 36.41 40.67
C LEU A 635 3.89 36.43 39.16
N ASN A 636 3.51 35.40 38.41
CA ASN A 636 3.72 35.36 36.97
C ASN A 636 2.96 36.49 36.25
N THR A 637 1.69 36.72 36.59
CA THR A 637 0.93 37.86 36.06
C THR A 637 1.57 39.18 36.47
N ASP A 638 2.01 39.30 37.72
CA ASP A 638 2.68 40.50 38.23
C ASP A 638 3.97 40.80 37.45
N GLN A 639 4.88 39.82 37.30
CA GLN A 639 6.17 39.96 36.61
C GLN A 639 6.01 40.20 35.11
N HIS A 640 5.16 39.44 34.42
CA HIS A 640 5.15 39.41 32.94
C HIS A 640 4.03 40.22 32.28
N ASN A 641 2.97 40.64 32.99
CA ASN A 641 1.93 41.49 32.40
C ASN A 641 2.42 42.96 32.27
N PRO A 642 2.44 43.55 31.05
CA PRO A 642 2.87 44.94 30.85
C PRO A 642 2.01 45.98 31.57
N GLN A 643 0.76 45.64 31.92
CA GLN A 643 -0.15 46.55 32.62
C GLN A 643 0.25 46.76 34.10
N VAL A 644 1.06 45.87 34.67
CA VAL A 644 1.53 45.97 36.06
C VAL A 644 2.77 46.87 36.10
N LYS A 645 2.61 48.09 36.63
CA LYS A 645 3.68 49.11 36.68
C LYS A 645 4.64 48.93 37.85
N LYS A 646 4.13 48.56 39.03
CA LYS A 646 4.94 48.24 40.20
C LYS A 646 4.95 46.73 40.37
N LYS A 647 6.08 46.10 40.05
CA LYS A 647 6.32 44.67 40.22
C LYS A 647 6.58 44.33 41.69
N MET A 648 6.14 43.16 42.11
CA MET A 648 6.40 42.59 43.43
C MET A 648 7.89 42.30 43.57
N THR A 649 8.49 42.73 44.68
CA THR A 649 9.90 42.39 45.00
C THR A 649 10.00 40.98 45.59
N GLU A 650 11.20 40.42 45.59
CA GLU A 650 11.47 39.11 46.21
C GLU A 650 11.04 39.09 47.70
N GLU A 651 11.38 40.15 48.45
CA GLU A 651 10.99 40.29 49.85
C GLU A 651 9.47 40.44 50.02
N GLU A 652 8.80 41.13 49.11
CA GLU A 652 7.34 41.22 49.13
C GLU A 652 6.70 39.84 48.87
N PHE A 653 7.24 39.05 47.94
CA PHE A 653 6.79 37.69 47.64
C PHE A 653 7.00 36.74 48.83
N ILE A 654 8.19 36.73 49.43
CA ILE A 654 8.50 35.92 50.62
C ILE A 654 7.56 36.30 51.78
N ARG A 655 7.36 37.60 52.01
CA ARG A 655 6.44 38.10 53.05
C ARG A 655 5.00 37.68 52.81
N ASN A 656 4.53 37.71 51.55
CA ASN A 656 3.16 37.33 51.19
C ASN A 656 2.89 35.83 51.41
N ASN A 657 3.93 34.99 51.38
CA ASN A 657 3.86 33.55 51.60
C ASN A 657 4.27 33.13 53.03
N ARG A 658 4.24 34.05 54.00
CA ARG A 658 4.53 33.73 55.40
C ARG A 658 3.44 32.84 56.01
N ALA A 659 3.84 31.89 56.84
CA ALA A 659 2.99 30.99 57.61
C ALA A 659 2.04 30.10 56.79
N ILE A 660 2.25 29.97 55.47
CA ILE A 660 1.37 29.16 54.61
C ILE A 660 1.54 27.66 54.83
N ASN A 661 2.66 27.21 55.40
CA ASN A 661 2.96 25.80 55.58
C ASN A 661 2.40 25.26 56.91
N ALA A 662 1.07 25.19 57.01
CA ALA A 662 0.35 24.84 58.24
C ALA A 662 0.76 25.72 59.45
N GLY A 663 0.93 27.02 59.23
CA GLY A 663 1.37 28.00 60.24
C GLY A 663 2.88 28.20 60.33
N LYS A 664 3.69 27.42 59.59
CA LYS A 664 5.15 27.59 59.47
C LYS A 664 5.52 28.28 58.16
N ASP A 665 6.73 28.85 58.13
CA ASP A 665 7.33 29.42 56.93
C ASP A 665 7.98 28.30 56.09
N LEU A 666 7.93 28.41 54.76
CA LEU A 666 8.76 27.59 53.87
C LEU A 666 10.21 28.09 53.90
N PRO A 667 11.21 27.25 53.56
CA PRO A 667 12.60 27.68 53.45
C PRO A 667 12.73 28.93 52.56
N ARG A 668 13.50 29.91 53.03
CA ARG A 668 13.64 31.19 52.33
C ARG A 668 14.29 30.98 50.97
N GLU A 669 15.32 30.15 50.93
CA GLU A 669 16.10 29.80 49.75
C GLU A 669 15.19 29.23 48.64
N TYR A 670 14.29 28.32 49.01
CA TYR A 670 13.30 27.76 48.09
C TYR A 670 12.34 28.81 47.51
N LEU A 671 11.83 29.73 48.35
CA LEU A 671 10.97 30.82 47.87
C LEU A 671 11.73 31.80 46.98
N SER A 672 13.00 32.07 47.28
CA SER A 672 13.89 32.89 46.45
C SER A 672 14.14 32.24 45.09
N GLU A 673 14.41 30.93 45.04
CA GLU A 673 14.56 30.16 43.79
C GLU A 673 13.28 30.20 42.93
N LEU A 674 12.11 29.99 43.56
CA LEU A 674 10.83 30.11 42.87
C LEU A 674 10.62 31.52 42.31
N PHE A 675 10.94 32.56 43.08
CA PHE A 675 10.82 33.96 42.64
C PHE A 675 11.72 34.24 41.43
N GLN A 676 12.99 33.82 41.49
CA GLN A 676 13.94 33.99 40.39
C GLN A 676 13.52 33.21 39.15
N SER A 677 13.07 31.96 39.30
CA SER A 677 12.57 31.13 38.19
C SER A 677 11.38 31.78 37.48
N ILE A 678 10.35 32.18 38.22
CA ILE A 678 9.15 32.81 37.64
C ILE A 678 9.49 34.16 37.02
N SER A 679 10.37 34.96 37.64
CA SER A 679 10.78 36.26 37.10
C SER A 679 11.55 36.10 35.77
N THR A 680 12.37 35.06 35.65
CA THR A 680 13.20 34.79 34.46
C THR A 680 12.37 34.18 33.33
N CYS A 681 11.47 33.25 33.64
CA CYS A 681 10.69 32.52 32.65
C CYS A 681 9.20 32.59 33.00
N ALA A 682 8.37 33.10 32.10
CA ALA A 682 6.92 33.14 32.28
C ALA A 682 6.26 31.75 32.12
N PHE A 683 5.12 31.52 32.76
CA PHE A 683 4.23 30.42 32.40
C PHE A 683 3.64 30.66 31.00
N SER A 684 3.59 29.60 30.17
CA SER A 684 2.97 29.62 28.85
C SER A 684 1.43 29.62 28.94
N LEU A 685 0.82 30.70 29.43
CA LEU A 685 -0.66 30.78 29.55
C LEU A 685 -1.37 31.00 28.20
N GLU A 686 -0.74 31.66 27.21
CA GLU A 686 -1.45 32.12 26.00
C GLU A 686 -0.68 31.99 24.67
N LYS A 687 0.61 31.61 24.66
CA LYS A 687 1.38 31.59 23.41
C LYS A 687 1.04 30.35 22.56
N THR A 688 0.67 30.60 21.30
CA THR A 688 0.43 29.57 20.27
C THR A 688 1.71 28.86 19.84
N THR A 689 2.87 29.50 19.99
CA THR A 689 4.16 28.94 19.59
C THR A 689 4.62 27.93 20.63
N VAL A 690 4.36 26.64 20.35
CA VAL A 690 4.96 25.53 21.10
C VAL A 690 6.48 25.69 21.00
N SER A 691 7.16 25.91 22.13
CA SER A 691 8.62 25.77 22.18
C SER A 691 8.94 24.33 21.75
N LEU A 692 9.64 24.19 20.63
CA LEU A 692 10.06 22.90 20.09
C LEU A 692 11.32 22.38 20.78
N ASP A 693 11.87 23.11 21.76
CA ASP A 693 13.13 22.79 22.41
C ASP A 693 12.94 21.76 23.54
N MET A 694 13.96 20.91 23.73
CA MET A 694 14.07 20.13 24.95
C MET A 694 14.35 21.08 26.12
N ASN A 695 13.57 20.98 27.18
CA ASN A 695 13.78 21.74 28.41
C ASN A 695 13.92 20.78 29.60
N PRO A 696 14.48 21.22 30.74
CA PRO A 696 14.69 20.35 31.90
C PRO A 696 13.39 19.68 32.40
N SER A 697 12.25 20.37 32.33
CA SER A 697 10.95 19.83 32.76
C SER A 697 10.49 18.65 31.90
N ARG A 698 10.62 18.76 30.58
CA ARG A 698 10.31 17.69 29.62
C ARG A 698 11.28 16.52 29.77
N TRP A 699 12.54 16.80 30.07
CA TRP A 699 13.53 15.76 30.34
C TRP A 699 13.14 14.90 31.55
N ILE A 700 12.87 15.54 32.70
CA ILE A 700 12.42 14.83 33.92
C ILE A 700 11.17 14.00 33.63
N GLN A 701 10.25 14.50 32.79
CA GLN A 701 9.07 13.74 32.37
C GLN A 701 9.44 12.48 31.58
N ILE A 702 10.34 12.59 30.60
CA ILE A 702 10.80 11.44 29.80
C ILE A 702 11.38 10.37 30.72
N ILE A 703 12.19 10.77 31.72
CA ILE A 703 12.77 9.88 32.73
C ILE A 703 11.70 9.27 33.64
N ASN A 704 10.75 10.06 34.15
CA ASN A 704 9.68 9.51 34.99
C ASN A 704 8.77 8.57 34.21
N ARG A 705 8.51 8.84 32.92
CA ARG A 705 7.71 7.99 32.05
C ARG A 705 8.42 6.67 31.72
N SER A 706 9.73 6.70 31.49
CA SER A 706 10.52 5.49 31.18
C SER A 706 10.59 4.51 32.36
N LYS A 707 10.39 4.98 33.60
CA LYS A 707 10.30 4.13 34.81
C LYS A 707 8.96 3.41 34.97
N VAL A 708 7.88 3.94 34.41
CA VAL A 708 6.50 3.47 34.66
C VAL A 708 5.93 2.69 33.47
N VAL A 709 6.32 3.03 32.24
CA VAL A 709 5.81 2.41 31.02
C VAL A 709 6.67 1.21 30.62
N GLN A 710 6.07 0.25 29.90
CA GLN A 710 6.76 -0.95 29.44
C GLN A 710 8.00 -0.62 28.57
N PRO A 711 9.03 -1.48 28.65
CA PRO A 711 10.24 -1.34 27.85
C PRO A 711 9.97 -1.42 26.35
N PHE A 712 10.99 -1.10 25.55
CA PHE A 712 10.92 -1.19 24.11
C PHE A 712 10.67 -2.64 23.66
N THR A 713 9.63 -2.84 22.85
CA THR A 713 9.24 -4.14 22.30
C THR A 713 10.08 -4.46 21.07
N GLN A 714 11.03 -5.37 21.19
CA GLN A 714 11.79 -5.90 20.04
C GLN A 714 10.89 -6.83 19.23
N CYS A 715 10.87 -6.73 17.90
CA CYS A 715 10.04 -7.57 17.05
C CYS A 715 10.66 -7.81 15.67
N ASP A 716 10.43 -9.01 15.14
CA ASP A 716 10.78 -9.35 13.77
C ASP A 716 9.74 -8.81 12.79
N PHE A 717 10.12 -8.74 11.52
CA PHE A 717 9.18 -8.38 10.46
C PHE A 717 8.06 -9.40 10.34
N ASP A 718 6.83 -8.90 10.48
CA ASP A 718 5.64 -9.60 10.04
C ASP A 718 5.12 -8.96 8.75
N ARG A 719 5.03 -9.74 7.68
CA ARG A 719 4.51 -9.34 6.37
C ARG A 719 3.13 -8.67 6.43
N ARG A 720 2.30 -9.02 7.41
CA ARG A 720 0.95 -8.46 7.58
C ARG A 720 1.05 -6.98 7.93
N ILE A 721 2.10 -6.54 8.60
CA ILE A 721 2.30 -5.15 9.01
C ILE A 721 2.96 -4.32 7.90
N CYS A 722 3.78 -4.95 7.03
CA CYS A 722 4.50 -4.29 5.92
C CYS A 722 3.62 -3.37 5.06
N ARG A 723 2.42 -3.84 4.70
CA ARG A 723 1.45 -3.06 3.93
C ARG A 723 1.03 -1.78 4.68
N ASP A 724 0.75 -1.90 5.97
CA ASP A 724 0.27 -0.78 6.79
C ASP A 724 1.38 0.24 7.05
N MET A 725 2.64 -0.21 7.14
CA MET A 725 3.82 0.66 7.19
C MET A 725 3.93 1.50 5.91
N PHE A 726 3.99 0.85 4.73
CA PHE A 726 4.15 1.58 3.47
C PHE A 726 2.98 2.54 3.20
N ALA A 727 1.75 2.16 3.55
CA ALA A 727 0.58 3.01 3.41
C ALA A 727 0.70 4.38 4.12
N CYS A 728 1.58 4.52 5.11
CA CYS A 728 1.83 5.78 5.82
C CYS A 728 2.61 6.80 4.97
N ILE A 729 3.43 6.31 4.03
CA ILE A 729 4.35 7.10 3.20
C ILE A 729 4.11 6.94 1.69
N ALA A 730 3.16 6.09 1.28
CA ALA A 730 2.88 5.72 -0.11
C ALA A 730 2.80 6.92 -1.08
N GLY A 731 1.91 7.88 -0.84
CA GLY A 731 1.76 9.06 -1.71
C GLY A 731 3.05 9.88 -1.85
N PRO A 732 3.65 10.35 -0.74
CA PRO A 732 4.96 11.03 -0.77
C PRO A 732 6.09 10.20 -1.41
N ALA A 733 6.11 8.88 -1.25
CA ALA A 733 7.11 8.00 -1.85
C ALA A 733 6.98 7.91 -3.37
N VAL A 734 5.77 7.79 -3.90
CA VAL A 734 5.51 7.81 -5.36
C VAL A 734 5.92 9.15 -5.97
N ALA A 735 5.61 10.27 -5.29
CA ALA A 735 6.02 11.59 -5.73
C ALA A 735 7.55 11.76 -5.71
N ALA A 736 8.22 11.25 -4.67
CA ALA A 736 9.68 11.28 -4.55
C ALA A 736 10.37 10.44 -5.65
N LEU A 737 9.94 9.20 -5.90
CA LEU A 737 10.44 8.36 -7.00
C LEU A 737 10.29 9.04 -8.35
N SER A 738 9.12 9.65 -8.59
CA SER A 738 8.85 10.35 -9.85
C SER A 738 9.75 11.57 -10.03
N SER A 739 9.87 12.40 -8.98
CA SER A 739 10.74 13.58 -9.00
C SER A 739 12.20 13.20 -9.15
N PHE A 740 12.65 12.12 -8.50
CA PHE A 740 14.03 11.65 -8.61
C PHE A 740 14.33 11.13 -10.02
N PHE A 741 13.45 10.32 -10.61
CA PHE A 741 13.60 9.84 -11.99
C PHE A 741 13.65 10.98 -13.02
N GLU A 742 12.87 12.05 -12.82
CA GLU A 742 12.86 13.22 -13.70
C GLU A 742 14.22 13.94 -13.73
N HIS A 743 14.88 14.06 -12.57
CA HIS A 743 16.08 14.89 -12.39
C HIS A 743 17.40 14.11 -12.32
N ALA A 744 17.37 12.77 -12.23
CA ALA A 744 18.57 11.94 -12.25
C ALA A 744 19.20 11.91 -13.64
N ASP A 745 20.49 12.21 -13.75
CA ASP A 745 21.21 12.18 -15.03
C ASP A 745 22.09 10.94 -15.20
N GLU A 746 22.50 10.33 -14.09
CA GLU A 746 23.38 9.16 -14.06
C GLU A 746 22.58 7.85 -14.23
N GLU A 747 23.09 6.94 -15.06
CA GLU A 747 22.44 5.66 -15.36
C GLU A 747 22.26 4.79 -14.09
N GLU A 748 23.26 4.75 -13.21
CA GLU A 748 23.19 4.00 -11.95
C GLU A 748 22.04 4.49 -11.05
N MET A 749 21.86 5.81 -10.93
CA MET A 749 20.76 6.41 -10.17
C MET A 749 19.39 6.11 -10.78
N LEU A 750 19.32 6.07 -12.12
CA LEU A 750 18.09 5.67 -12.81
C LEU A 750 17.76 4.20 -12.55
N HIS A 751 18.76 3.30 -12.53
CA HIS A 751 18.58 1.89 -12.19
C HIS A 751 18.05 1.72 -10.77
N GLU A 752 18.67 2.35 -9.78
CA GLU A 752 18.21 2.34 -8.39
C GLU A 752 16.76 2.84 -8.25
N CYS A 753 16.42 3.89 -9.00
CA CYS A 753 15.05 4.41 -9.00
C CYS A 753 14.04 3.41 -9.57
N ILE A 754 14.40 2.68 -10.63
CA ILE A 754 13.56 1.62 -11.18
C ILE A 754 13.45 0.40 -10.25
N GLU A 755 14.52 0.04 -9.54
CA GLU A 755 14.45 -0.99 -8.49
C GLU A 755 13.50 -0.59 -7.34
N GLY A 756 13.54 0.69 -6.96
CA GLY A 756 12.59 1.30 -6.03
C GLY A 756 11.15 1.23 -6.54
N LEU A 757 10.94 1.60 -7.80
CA LEU A 757 9.65 1.50 -8.48
C LEU A 757 9.09 0.07 -8.46
N PHE A 758 9.90 -0.95 -8.76
CA PHE A 758 9.47 -2.35 -8.70
C PHE A 758 9.16 -2.80 -7.27
N SER A 759 9.93 -2.32 -6.29
CA SER A 759 9.66 -2.60 -4.88
C SER A 759 8.35 -1.97 -4.40
N VAL A 760 8.03 -0.75 -4.84
CA VAL A 760 6.73 -0.13 -4.59
C VAL A 760 5.60 -0.92 -5.27
N ALA A 761 5.75 -1.28 -6.55
CA ALA A 761 4.74 -2.07 -7.26
C ALA A 761 4.47 -3.42 -6.57
N ARG A 762 5.53 -4.06 -6.07
CA ARG A 762 5.47 -5.29 -5.27
C ARG A 762 4.75 -5.12 -3.94
N ILE A 763 4.90 -3.99 -3.26
CA ILE A 763 4.12 -3.71 -2.04
C ILE A 763 2.66 -3.43 -2.39
N CYS A 764 2.40 -2.70 -3.47
CA CYS A 764 1.06 -2.24 -3.80
C CYS A 764 0.09 -3.34 -4.27
N GLN A 765 0.59 -4.50 -4.69
CA GLN A 765 -0.24 -5.65 -5.06
C GLN A 765 -1.14 -6.16 -3.90
N TYR A 766 -0.86 -5.73 -2.67
CA TYR A 766 -1.57 -6.12 -1.46
C TYR A 766 -2.53 -5.01 -0.95
N GLY A 767 -3.50 -4.59 -1.77
CA GLY A 767 -4.55 -3.65 -1.35
C GLY A 767 -4.14 -2.18 -1.29
N LEU A 768 -3.23 -1.76 -2.19
CA LEU A 768 -2.89 -0.36 -2.47
C LEU A 768 -2.92 -0.10 -3.99
N GLU A 769 -3.96 -0.57 -4.66
CA GLU A 769 -4.16 -0.49 -6.11
C GLU A 769 -4.17 0.98 -6.59
N ASP A 770 -4.80 1.88 -5.84
CA ASP A 770 -4.81 3.33 -6.13
C ASP A 770 -3.39 3.91 -6.21
N THR A 771 -2.49 3.46 -5.33
CA THR A 771 -1.08 3.88 -5.31
C THR A 771 -0.31 3.30 -6.49
N LEU A 772 -0.58 2.03 -6.86
CA LEU A 772 0.01 1.43 -8.06
C LEU A 772 -0.43 2.18 -9.32
N ASP A 773 -1.69 2.55 -9.42
CA ASP A 773 -2.23 3.30 -10.55
C ASP A 773 -1.64 4.72 -10.63
N GLU A 774 -1.44 5.40 -9.50
CA GLU A 774 -0.76 6.71 -9.45
C GLU A 774 0.70 6.60 -9.91
N LEU A 775 1.41 5.55 -9.46
CA LEU A 775 2.78 5.26 -9.85
C LEU A 775 2.90 5.00 -11.36
N ILE A 776 2.06 4.13 -11.91
CA ILE A 776 1.99 3.85 -13.35
C ILE A 776 1.66 5.12 -14.13
N THR A 777 0.67 5.89 -13.67
CA THR A 777 0.27 7.15 -14.32
C THR A 777 1.43 8.14 -14.38
N SER A 778 2.24 8.22 -13.31
CA SER A 778 3.42 9.06 -13.27
C SER A 778 4.49 8.60 -14.26
N PHE A 779 4.87 7.32 -14.23
CA PHE A 779 5.92 6.77 -15.11
C PHE A 779 5.50 6.72 -16.58
N CYS A 780 4.21 6.54 -16.88
CA CYS A 780 3.69 6.68 -18.24
C CYS A 780 3.96 8.08 -18.84
N LYS A 781 4.06 9.15 -18.03
CA LYS A 781 4.44 10.49 -18.54
C LYS A 781 5.91 10.53 -18.96
N PHE A 782 6.80 9.88 -18.22
CA PHE A 782 8.22 9.81 -18.53
C PHE A 782 8.53 9.01 -19.79
N THR A 783 7.62 8.15 -20.25
CA THR A 783 7.76 7.48 -21.56
C THR A 783 7.76 8.47 -22.73
N THR A 784 7.28 9.71 -22.55
CA THR A 784 7.02 10.73 -23.58
C THR A 784 6.02 10.33 -24.67
N LEU A 785 5.60 9.06 -24.71
CA LEU A 785 4.61 8.52 -25.65
C LEU A 785 3.27 9.26 -25.55
N LEU A 786 2.90 9.63 -24.31
CA LEU A 786 1.66 10.33 -24.00
C LEU A 786 1.69 11.85 -24.23
N ASN A 787 2.80 12.42 -24.72
CA ASN A 787 2.88 13.85 -25.01
C ASN A 787 1.98 14.19 -26.24
N PRO A 788 0.91 14.99 -26.07
CA PRO A 788 -0.02 15.30 -27.15
C PRO A 788 0.52 16.31 -28.18
N TYR A 789 1.66 16.95 -27.91
CA TYR A 789 2.28 17.97 -28.76
C TYR A 789 3.48 17.43 -29.56
N ALA A 790 4.03 16.28 -29.20
CA ALA A 790 5.19 15.71 -29.87
C ALA A 790 4.80 15.07 -31.22
N SER A 791 5.54 15.42 -32.27
CA SER A 791 5.40 14.77 -33.58
C SER A 791 5.86 13.30 -33.51
N ILE A 792 5.51 12.48 -34.52
CA ILE A 792 5.96 11.09 -34.60
C ILE A 792 7.50 11.04 -34.68
N GLU A 793 8.09 11.94 -35.46
CA GLU A 793 9.55 12.06 -35.63
C GLU A 793 10.24 12.51 -34.34
N GLU A 794 9.68 13.51 -33.64
CA GLU A 794 10.19 13.96 -32.34
C GLU A 794 10.11 12.86 -31.29
N THR A 795 8.98 12.14 -31.21
CA THR A 795 8.81 11.02 -30.27
C THR A 795 9.82 9.92 -30.57
N MET A 796 10.07 9.60 -31.84
CA MET A 796 11.09 8.61 -32.22
C MET A 796 12.49 9.07 -31.93
N PHE A 797 12.82 10.32 -32.22
CA PHE A 797 14.11 10.88 -31.92
C PHE A 797 14.40 10.85 -30.42
N THR A 798 13.47 11.34 -29.60
CA THR A 798 13.57 11.32 -28.14
C THR A 798 13.68 9.89 -27.61
N PHE A 799 12.88 8.95 -28.13
CA PHE A 799 12.94 7.55 -27.71
C PHE A 799 14.25 6.85 -28.07
N SER A 800 14.87 7.16 -29.21
CA SER A 800 16.18 6.60 -29.59
C SER A 800 17.35 7.20 -28.81
N HIS A 801 17.30 8.50 -28.52
CA HIS A 801 18.46 9.25 -28.01
C HIS A 801 18.45 9.46 -26.49
N ASP A 802 17.28 9.45 -25.86
CA ASP A 802 17.15 9.63 -24.41
C ASP A 802 16.99 8.28 -23.71
N LEU A 803 17.70 8.09 -22.61
CA LEU A 803 17.66 6.88 -21.80
C LEU A 803 16.38 6.82 -20.95
N LYS A 804 15.90 7.96 -20.42
CA LYS A 804 14.75 8.01 -19.50
C LYS A 804 13.45 7.48 -20.13
N PRO A 805 13.05 7.90 -21.36
CA PRO A 805 11.83 7.38 -21.99
C PRO A 805 11.90 5.88 -22.27
N ARG A 806 13.09 5.36 -22.61
CA ARG A 806 13.32 3.93 -22.82
C ARG A 806 13.16 3.17 -21.50
N MET A 807 13.88 3.56 -20.45
CA MET A 807 13.79 2.95 -19.13
C MET A 807 12.36 3.00 -18.55
N ALA A 808 11.68 4.15 -18.67
CA ALA A 808 10.30 4.30 -18.23
C ALA A 808 9.34 3.36 -19.00
N THR A 809 9.53 3.21 -20.31
CA THR A 809 8.70 2.31 -21.14
C THR A 809 8.90 0.86 -20.73
N VAL A 810 10.16 0.44 -20.59
CA VAL A 810 10.50 -0.91 -20.10
C VAL A 810 9.88 -1.15 -18.73
N ALA A 811 10.02 -0.21 -17.80
CA ALA A 811 9.53 -0.35 -16.45
C ALA A 811 8.00 -0.46 -16.40
N VAL A 812 7.28 0.38 -17.14
CA VAL A 812 5.81 0.34 -17.22
C VAL A 812 5.31 -1.01 -17.75
N PHE A 813 5.88 -1.52 -18.85
CA PHE A 813 5.46 -2.81 -19.40
C PHE A 813 5.96 -4.00 -18.59
N THR A 814 7.05 -3.86 -17.85
CA THR A 814 7.50 -4.85 -16.86
C THR A 814 6.50 -4.94 -15.71
N ILE A 815 6.10 -3.79 -15.13
CA ILE A 815 5.05 -3.74 -14.10
C ILE A 815 3.74 -4.34 -14.64
N ALA A 816 3.34 -3.96 -15.85
CA ALA A 816 2.13 -4.50 -16.48
C ALA A 816 2.19 -6.02 -16.67
N ASN A 817 3.35 -6.61 -16.94
CA ASN A 817 3.48 -8.06 -17.08
C ASN A 817 3.41 -8.80 -15.73
N TYR A 818 4.11 -8.31 -14.72
CA TYR A 818 4.25 -9.01 -13.44
C TYR A 818 3.14 -8.70 -12.42
N PHE A 819 2.56 -7.49 -12.47
CA PHE A 819 1.56 -7.01 -11.50
C PHE A 819 0.19 -6.72 -12.14
N ARG A 820 -0.10 -7.27 -13.32
CA ARG A 820 -1.41 -7.14 -14.02
C ARG A 820 -2.64 -7.41 -13.15
N ASP A 821 -2.49 -8.27 -12.15
CA ASP A 821 -3.56 -8.69 -11.26
C ASP A 821 -4.00 -7.61 -10.26
N SER A 822 -3.26 -6.50 -10.18
CA SER A 822 -3.51 -5.39 -9.24
C SER A 822 -3.71 -4.03 -9.92
N ILE A 823 -3.53 -3.94 -11.24
CA ILE A 823 -3.68 -2.69 -11.99
C ILE A 823 -5.16 -2.43 -12.27
N GLN A 824 -5.64 -1.22 -11.98
CA GLN A 824 -7.02 -0.81 -12.25
C GLN A 824 -7.04 0.41 -13.19
N GLY A 825 -7.05 1.62 -12.65
CA GLY A 825 -7.05 2.87 -13.39
C GLY A 825 -5.82 3.06 -14.29
N GLY A 826 -4.68 2.46 -13.93
CA GLY A 826 -3.43 2.53 -14.67
C GLY A 826 -3.49 1.90 -16.07
N TRP A 827 -4.42 0.98 -16.31
CA TRP A 827 -4.62 0.37 -17.63
C TRP A 827 -4.90 1.39 -18.73
N LYS A 828 -5.57 2.50 -18.40
CA LYS A 828 -5.83 3.57 -19.35
C LYS A 828 -4.52 4.10 -19.93
N ASN A 829 -3.57 4.45 -19.07
CA ASN A 829 -2.29 5.02 -19.47
C ASN A 829 -1.41 4.00 -20.18
N ILE A 830 -1.43 2.73 -19.76
CA ILE A 830 -0.71 1.64 -20.42
C ILE A 830 -1.24 1.42 -21.85
N VAL A 831 -2.57 1.40 -22.01
CA VAL A 831 -3.20 1.28 -23.33
C VAL A 831 -2.84 2.48 -24.21
N ASP A 832 -2.88 3.71 -23.68
CA ASP A 832 -2.47 4.88 -24.45
C ASP A 832 -0.99 4.80 -24.92
N CYS A 833 -0.08 4.32 -24.05
CA CYS A 833 1.31 4.04 -24.42
C CYS A 833 1.40 2.95 -25.50
N LEU A 834 0.64 1.86 -25.36
CA LEU A 834 0.59 0.75 -26.31
C LEU A 834 0.15 1.22 -27.70
N LEU A 835 -0.91 2.03 -27.78
CA LEU A 835 -1.41 2.58 -29.04
C LEU A 835 -0.40 3.51 -29.70
N LYS A 836 0.31 4.31 -28.91
CA LYS A 836 1.40 5.13 -29.45
C LYS A 836 2.54 4.26 -30.00
N LEU A 837 2.93 3.19 -29.31
CA LEU A 837 3.93 2.24 -29.82
C LEU A 837 3.47 1.54 -31.12
N LYS A 838 2.18 1.20 -31.24
CA LYS A 838 1.60 0.68 -32.48
C LYS A 838 1.81 1.67 -33.62
N ARG A 839 1.46 2.94 -33.39
CA ARG A 839 1.59 4.01 -34.38
C ARG A 839 3.04 4.25 -34.80
N LEU A 840 3.97 4.08 -33.87
CA LEU A 840 5.42 4.18 -34.13
C LEU A 840 5.99 2.93 -34.82
N LYS A 841 5.16 1.91 -35.09
CA LYS A 841 5.55 0.60 -35.66
C LYS A 841 6.61 -0.15 -34.85
N LEU A 842 6.69 0.13 -33.55
CA LEU A 842 7.62 -0.54 -32.63
C LEU A 842 7.03 -1.80 -31.99
N LEU A 843 5.71 -2.03 -32.10
CA LEU A 843 5.09 -3.23 -31.54
C LEU A 843 5.45 -4.49 -32.34
N PRO A 844 5.84 -5.59 -31.68
CA PRO A 844 6.05 -6.87 -32.34
C PRO A 844 4.74 -7.48 -32.83
N GLN A 845 4.79 -8.26 -33.91
CA GLN A 845 3.62 -9.01 -34.42
C GLN A 845 3.06 -10.01 -33.40
N SER A 846 3.88 -10.49 -32.45
CA SER A 846 3.48 -11.42 -31.38
C SER A 846 2.44 -10.87 -30.41
N VAL A 847 2.10 -9.58 -30.46
CA VAL A 847 1.01 -9.01 -29.66
C VAL A 847 -0.37 -9.41 -30.22
N ILE A 848 -0.45 -9.76 -31.51
CA ILE A 848 -1.70 -10.10 -32.22
C ILE A 848 -1.79 -11.60 -32.51
N ASP A 849 -0.66 -12.28 -32.73
CA ASP A 849 -0.63 -13.72 -33.03
C ASP A 849 -0.86 -14.58 -31.77
N PHE A 850 -2.14 -14.77 -31.41
CA PHE A 850 -2.54 -15.63 -30.28
C PHE A 850 -2.69 -17.12 -30.65
N GLU A 851 -2.67 -17.48 -31.94
CA GLU A 851 -2.96 -18.84 -32.42
C GLU A 851 -1.72 -19.71 -32.68
N SER A 852 -0.50 -19.15 -32.70
CA SER A 852 0.75 -19.88 -32.95
C SER A 852 1.57 -20.10 -31.68
N VAL A 853 1.05 -20.93 -30.76
CA VAL A 853 1.91 -21.56 -29.74
C VAL A 853 2.63 -22.74 -30.41
N ASP A 854 3.60 -22.44 -31.28
CA ASP A 854 4.60 -23.43 -31.65
C ASP A 854 5.57 -23.58 -30.47
N VAL A 855 5.63 -24.80 -29.96
CA VAL A 855 6.57 -25.25 -28.92
C VAL A 855 7.98 -24.76 -29.27
N PRO A 856 8.68 -24.02 -28.38
CA PRO A 856 9.96 -23.41 -28.72
C PRO A 856 10.99 -24.50 -29.04
N THR A 857 11.34 -24.61 -30.32
CA THR A 857 12.48 -25.37 -30.80
C THR A 857 13.76 -24.69 -30.33
N THR A 858 14.44 -25.32 -29.37
CA THR A 858 15.85 -25.14 -28.99
C THR A 858 16.31 -23.71 -28.69
N PRO A 859 16.48 -23.32 -27.41
CA PRO A 859 16.99 -22.00 -27.06
C PRO A 859 18.48 -21.89 -27.41
N GLU A 860 18.82 -20.96 -28.30
CA GLU A 860 20.18 -20.51 -28.48
C GLU A 860 20.68 -19.89 -27.17
N SER A 861 21.68 -20.57 -26.59
CA SER A 861 22.62 -20.13 -25.55
C SER A 861 22.11 -19.13 -24.51
N GLY A 862 21.82 -19.64 -23.31
CA GLY A 862 22.05 -18.89 -22.05
C GLY A 862 20.84 -18.44 -21.26
N VAL A 863 19.61 -18.69 -21.70
CA VAL A 863 18.42 -18.31 -20.92
C VAL A 863 18.09 -19.40 -19.91
N VAL A 864 18.36 -19.11 -18.63
CA VAL A 864 17.87 -19.88 -17.48
C VAL A 864 16.35 -20.02 -17.62
N SER A 865 15.89 -21.23 -17.88
CA SER A 865 14.47 -21.56 -17.91
C SER A 865 13.92 -21.49 -16.48
N PRO A 866 12.75 -20.86 -16.27
CA PRO A 866 12.10 -20.87 -14.97
C PRO A 866 11.59 -22.29 -14.72
N THR A 867 12.36 -23.07 -13.98
CA THR A 867 11.85 -24.27 -13.33
C THR A 867 10.93 -23.80 -12.21
N ASP A 868 9.72 -24.37 -12.14
CA ASP A 868 8.66 -24.11 -11.16
C ASP A 868 9.07 -24.54 -9.73
N ASP A 869 10.16 -23.97 -9.21
CA ASP A 869 10.45 -24.02 -7.77
C ASP A 869 9.68 -22.87 -7.10
N HIS A 870 8.68 -23.26 -6.31
CA HIS A 870 7.78 -22.42 -5.51
C HIS A 870 8.48 -21.59 -4.40
N LYS A 871 9.66 -21.01 -4.65
CA LYS A 871 10.28 -19.98 -3.78
C LYS A 871 9.77 -18.60 -4.23
N PHE A 872 8.63 -18.23 -3.65
CA PHE A 872 7.58 -17.36 -4.20
C PHE A 872 7.80 -15.84 -4.38
N GLY A 873 8.98 -15.25 -4.15
CA GLY A 873 9.09 -13.77 -4.19
C GLY A 873 10.42 -13.21 -4.68
N SER A 874 11.50 -13.46 -3.93
CA SER A 874 12.80 -12.83 -4.17
C SER A 874 13.43 -13.20 -5.54
N GLN A 875 13.32 -14.46 -5.99
CA GLN A 875 13.88 -14.89 -7.29
C GLN A 875 13.16 -14.28 -8.50
N ARG A 876 11.85 -13.98 -8.40
CA ARG A 876 11.11 -13.35 -9.50
C ARG A 876 11.56 -11.91 -9.74
N VAL A 877 11.86 -11.17 -8.68
CA VAL A 877 12.32 -9.78 -8.76
C VAL A 877 13.80 -9.71 -9.10
N ALA A 878 14.67 -10.56 -8.53
CA ALA A 878 16.05 -10.64 -8.98
C ALA A 878 16.13 -10.97 -10.49
N SER A 879 15.24 -11.84 -10.98
CA SER A 879 15.07 -12.09 -12.41
C SER A 879 14.49 -10.89 -13.18
N MET A 880 13.58 -10.11 -12.58
CA MET A 880 13.03 -8.88 -13.17
C MET A 880 14.08 -7.77 -13.28
N ILE A 881 14.84 -7.51 -12.21
CA ILE A 881 15.93 -6.54 -12.14
C ILE A 881 17.06 -7.00 -13.08
N SER A 882 17.44 -8.28 -13.06
CA SER A 882 18.42 -8.82 -14.00
C SER A 882 17.94 -8.69 -15.46
N ARG A 883 16.66 -8.94 -15.75
CA ARG A 883 16.07 -8.66 -17.08
C ARG A 883 16.10 -7.18 -17.41
N PHE A 884 15.80 -6.30 -16.46
CA PHE A 884 15.78 -4.85 -16.65
C PHE A 884 17.17 -4.28 -16.92
N LEU A 885 18.17 -4.67 -16.11
CA LEU A 885 19.57 -4.31 -16.28
C LEU A 885 20.09 -4.80 -17.64
N HIS A 886 19.79 -6.06 -18.00
CA HIS A 886 20.14 -6.59 -19.31
C HIS A 886 19.44 -5.84 -20.46
N LEU A 887 18.22 -5.37 -20.24
CA LEU A 887 17.44 -4.64 -21.26
C LEU A 887 17.90 -3.18 -21.43
N SER A 888 18.51 -2.60 -20.40
CA SER A 888 19.01 -1.22 -20.41
C SER A 888 20.48 -1.12 -20.83
N SER A 889 21.30 -2.11 -20.49
CA SER A 889 22.76 -2.11 -20.69
C SER A 889 23.23 -2.42 -22.13
N GLU A 890 22.33 -2.60 -23.12
CA GLU A 890 22.75 -2.71 -24.52
C GLU A 890 23.29 -1.36 -25.03
N SER A 891 24.61 -1.21 -24.88
CA SER A 891 25.46 -0.04 -25.16
C SER A 891 25.23 0.61 -26.53
N MET A 892 25.19 1.94 -26.55
CA MET A 892 25.09 2.79 -27.75
C MET A 892 26.34 2.81 -28.66
N GLU A 893 27.42 2.11 -28.33
CA GLU A 893 28.69 2.27 -29.07
C GLU A 893 28.71 1.60 -30.46
N ASP A 894 27.88 0.58 -30.70
CA ASP A 894 27.87 -0.14 -31.97
C ASP A 894 26.69 0.26 -32.88
N GLY A 895 26.84 1.36 -33.61
CA GLY A 895 26.13 1.58 -34.89
C GLY A 895 25.54 2.97 -35.09
N LEU A 896 26.36 3.93 -35.54
CA LEU A 896 25.94 5.26 -36.02
C LEU A 896 25.36 5.23 -37.44
N THR A 897 24.39 4.34 -37.72
CA THR A 897 23.67 4.33 -39.00
C THR A 897 22.17 4.39 -38.77
N LEU A 898 21.46 5.30 -39.44
CA LEU A 898 20.02 5.60 -39.29
C LEU A 898 19.04 4.39 -39.32
N GLY A 899 19.49 3.17 -39.60
CA GLY A 899 18.71 1.92 -39.56
C GLY A 899 18.91 1.07 -38.30
N SER A 900 20.04 1.16 -37.60
CA SER A 900 20.32 0.35 -36.38
C SER A 900 19.46 0.79 -35.20
N GLU A 901 19.17 2.09 -35.08
CA GLU A 901 18.39 2.65 -33.96
C GLU A 901 16.95 2.12 -33.91
N PHE A 902 16.28 2.03 -35.06
CA PHE A 902 14.92 1.47 -35.13
C PHE A 902 14.91 -0.03 -34.77
N GLU A 903 15.92 -0.77 -35.23
CA GLU A 903 16.09 -2.18 -34.88
C GLU A 903 16.37 -2.36 -33.39
N GLN A 904 17.19 -1.50 -32.78
CA GLN A 904 17.49 -1.52 -31.35
C GLN A 904 16.24 -1.20 -30.51
N ASN A 905 15.48 -0.16 -30.88
CA ASN A 905 14.20 0.16 -30.25
C ASN A 905 13.19 -0.99 -30.37
N THR A 906 13.12 -1.63 -31.53
CA THR A 906 12.25 -2.79 -31.75
C THR A 906 12.70 -4.00 -30.94
N LYS A 907 14.00 -4.27 -30.82
CA LYS A 907 14.56 -5.32 -29.95
C LYS A 907 14.21 -5.07 -28.49
N MET A 908 14.36 -3.84 -28.02
CA MET A 908 14.02 -3.45 -26.66
C MET A 908 12.53 -3.65 -26.35
N ILE A 909 11.65 -3.20 -27.24
CA ILE A 909 10.20 -3.40 -27.09
C ILE A 909 9.82 -4.90 -27.16
N LYS A 910 10.48 -5.69 -28.01
CA LYS A 910 10.29 -7.16 -28.05
C LYS A 910 10.62 -7.80 -26.70
N MET A 911 11.69 -7.37 -26.04
CA MET A 911 12.12 -7.87 -24.74
C MET A 911 11.14 -7.50 -23.59
N CYS A 912 10.33 -6.45 -23.76
CA CYS A 912 9.25 -6.12 -22.82
C CYS A 912 8.14 -7.18 -22.77
N ASN A 913 8.09 -8.13 -23.73
CA ASN A 913 7.10 -9.21 -23.80
C ASN A 913 5.65 -8.73 -23.65
N ILE A 914 5.28 -7.67 -24.37
CA ILE A 914 3.95 -7.04 -24.26
C ILE A 914 2.82 -8.04 -24.57
N GLY A 915 3.03 -8.98 -25.49
CA GLY A 915 2.05 -10.02 -25.82
C GLY A 915 1.69 -10.95 -24.66
N SER A 916 2.58 -11.13 -23.68
CA SER A 916 2.31 -11.91 -22.46
C SER A 916 1.18 -11.31 -21.61
N ILE A 917 1.02 -9.99 -21.62
CA ILE A 917 -0.06 -9.30 -20.91
C ILE A 917 -1.42 -9.83 -21.38
N PHE A 918 -1.57 -10.03 -22.70
CA PHE A 918 -2.82 -10.40 -23.33
C PHE A 918 -3.03 -11.92 -23.45
N SER A 919 -1.97 -12.70 -23.61
CA SER A 919 -2.07 -14.17 -23.64
C SER A 919 -2.37 -14.77 -22.27
N ASN A 920 -1.83 -14.18 -21.18
CA ASN A 920 -2.05 -14.65 -19.81
C ASN A 920 -3.25 -13.99 -19.09
N CYS A 921 -4.24 -13.49 -19.85
CA CYS A 921 -5.43 -12.81 -19.31
C CYS A 921 -6.38 -13.70 -18.52
N SER A 922 -6.27 -15.02 -18.63
CA SER A 922 -7.14 -15.98 -17.95
C SER A 922 -7.08 -15.86 -16.42
N ASN A 923 -5.94 -15.46 -15.89
CA ASN A 923 -5.70 -15.37 -14.44
C ASN A 923 -6.02 -14.00 -13.83
N ILE A 924 -6.27 -12.98 -14.66
CA ILE A 924 -6.49 -11.59 -14.17
C ILE A 924 -7.77 -11.54 -13.30
N PRO A 925 -7.79 -10.90 -12.13
CA PRO A 925 -9.01 -10.73 -11.34
C PRO A 925 -10.10 -9.94 -12.06
N LYS A 926 -11.36 -10.11 -11.63
CA LYS A 926 -12.53 -9.48 -12.26
C LYS A 926 -12.39 -7.96 -12.42
N GLU A 927 -11.98 -7.26 -11.38
CA GLU A 927 -11.93 -5.78 -11.35
C GLU A 927 -10.87 -5.22 -12.30
N CYS A 928 -9.68 -5.84 -12.32
CA CYS A 928 -8.60 -5.51 -13.25
C CYS A 928 -9.00 -5.79 -14.70
N LEU A 929 -9.65 -6.94 -14.96
CA LEU A 929 -10.16 -7.28 -16.29
C LEU A 929 -11.22 -6.28 -16.77
N GLN A 930 -12.10 -5.84 -15.88
CA GLN A 930 -13.09 -4.79 -16.18
C GLN A 930 -12.44 -3.45 -16.51
N SER A 931 -11.37 -3.09 -15.82
CA SER A 931 -10.64 -1.85 -16.03
C SER A 931 -9.83 -1.85 -17.34
N LEU A 932 -9.18 -2.98 -17.65
CA LEU A 932 -8.51 -3.19 -18.94
C LEU A 932 -9.53 -3.13 -20.09
N GLY A 933 -10.66 -3.83 -19.97
CA GLY A 933 -11.72 -3.81 -20.97
C GLY A 933 -12.31 -2.41 -21.20
N ARG A 934 -12.59 -1.67 -20.11
CA ARG A 934 -13.04 -0.27 -20.19
C ARG A 934 -12.03 0.59 -20.97
N SER A 935 -10.74 0.40 -20.70
CA SER A 935 -9.67 1.18 -21.33
C SER A 935 -9.59 0.91 -22.83
N LEU A 936 -9.64 -0.37 -23.23
CA LEU A 936 -9.64 -0.77 -24.65
C LEU A 936 -10.90 -0.34 -25.39
N ILE A 937 -12.09 -0.54 -24.80
CA ILE A 937 -13.37 -0.15 -25.43
C ILE A 937 -13.43 1.37 -25.64
N PHE A 938 -12.99 2.15 -24.65
CA PHE A 938 -12.99 3.61 -24.77
C PHE A 938 -11.92 4.11 -25.74
N ALA A 939 -10.76 3.45 -25.81
CA ALA A 939 -9.74 3.77 -26.80
C ALA A 939 -10.19 3.45 -28.22
N ALA A 940 -10.88 2.32 -28.44
CA ALA A 940 -11.53 1.98 -29.71
C ALA A 940 -12.58 3.03 -30.13
N ALA A 941 -13.23 3.68 -29.18
CA ALA A 941 -14.19 4.76 -29.45
C ALA A 941 -13.53 6.13 -29.66
N GLY A 942 -12.20 6.20 -29.75
CA GLY A 942 -11.44 7.44 -29.93
C GLY A 942 -11.27 8.28 -28.67
N LYS A 943 -11.69 7.81 -27.48
CA LYS A 943 -11.58 8.59 -26.24
C LYS A 943 -10.11 8.77 -25.84
N GLY A 944 -9.65 10.02 -25.84
CA GLY A 944 -8.27 10.36 -25.51
C GLY A 944 -7.30 10.22 -26.70
N GLN A 945 -7.78 9.77 -27.86
CA GLN A 945 -6.99 9.62 -29.07
C GLN A 945 -7.17 10.85 -29.98
N LYS A 946 -6.10 11.24 -30.69
CA LYS A 946 -6.15 12.25 -31.75
C LYS A 946 -5.70 11.59 -33.05
N PHE A 947 -6.65 11.30 -33.92
CA PHE A 947 -6.38 10.74 -35.24
C PHE A 947 -6.01 11.85 -36.21
N SER A 948 -4.90 11.68 -36.92
CA SER A 948 -4.49 12.59 -38.00
C SER A 948 -5.15 12.23 -39.33
N THR A 949 -5.48 10.95 -39.51
CA THR A 949 -6.15 10.43 -40.72
C THR A 949 -7.22 9.39 -40.33
N PRO A 950 -8.27 9.21 -41.16
CA PRO A 950 -9.24 8.15 -40.97
C PRO A 950 -8.63 6.73 -41.00
N VAL A 951 -7.53 6.54 -41.74
CA VAL A 951 -6.82 5.25 -41.81
C VAL A 951 -6.17 4.93 -40.46
N GLU A 952 -5.55 5.92 -39.81
CA GLU A 952 -4.99 5.76 -38.46
C GLU A 952 -6.06 5.44 -37.42
N GLU A 953 -7.25 6.06 -37.54
CA GLU A 953 -8.41 5.72 -36.72
C GLU A 953 -8.78 4.25 -36.92
N GLU A 954 -9.00 3.81 -38.17
CA GLU A 954 -9.37 2.42 -38.48
C GLU A 954 -8.34 1.41 -37.94
N GLU A 955 -7.04 1.64 -38.14
CA GLU A 955 -5.98 0.76 -37.63
C GLU A 955 -5.97 0.68 -36.09
N THR A 956 -6.27 1.80 -35.41
CA THR A 956 -6.33 1.85 -33.94
C THR A 956 -7.54 1.09 -33.42
N VAL A 957 -8.69 1.29 -34.07
CA VAL A 957 -9.95 0.62 -33.73
C VAL A 957 -9.83 -0.88 -33.94
N GLU A 958 -9.27 -1.30 -35.07
CA GLU A 958 -9.00 -2.71 -35.37
C GLU A 958 -8.15 -3.36 -34.28
N PHE A 959 -7.04 -2.72 -33.90
CA PHE A 959 -6.17 -3.24 -32.86
C PHE A 959 -6.87 -3.40 -31.51
N CYS A 960 -7.62 -2.38 -31.10
CA CYS A 960 -8.34 -2.43 -29.83
C CYS A 960 -9.37 -3.56 -29.84
N TRP A 961 -10.09 -3.75 -30.95
CA TRP A 961 -11.05 -4.84 -31.10
C TRP A 961 -10.40 -6.22 -31.19
N ASP A 962 -9.23 -6.35 -31.79
CA ASP A 962 -8.45 -7.60 -31.78
C ASP A 962 -8.08 -7.98 -30.34
N LEU A 963 -7.60 -7.02 -29.55
CA LEU A 963 -7.30 -7.23 -28.12
C LEU A 963 -8.55 -7.53 -27.30
N ILE A 964 -9.66 -6.80 -27.51
CA ILE A 964 -10.95 -7.07 -26.84
C ILE A 964 -11.41 -8.50 -27.16
N THR A 965 -11.29 -8.91 -28.42
CA THR A 965 -11.67 -10.25 -28.89
C THR A 965 -10.78 -11.31 -28.24
N ALA A 966 -9.46 -11.13 -28.24
CA ALA A 966 -8.51 -12.05 -27.63
C ALA A 966 -8.74 -12.21 -26.12
N ILE A 967 -8.90 -11.10 -25.40
CA ILE A 967 -9.21 -11.09 -23.95
C ILE A 967 -10.54 -11.82 -23.69
N SER A 968 -11.54 -11.59 -24.54
CA SER A 968 -12.85 -12.22 -24.40
C SER A 968 -12.78 -13.72 -24.64
N ILE A 969 -12.03 -14.16 -25.65
CA ILE A 969 -11.80 -15.57 -25.99
C ILE A 969 -11.03 -16.29 -24.87
N ALA A 970 -9.96 -15.68 -24.35
CA ALA A 970 -9.19 -16.22 -23.23
C ALA A 970 -10.04 -16.38 -21.95
N ASN A 971 -11.05 -15.52 -21.78
CA ASN A 971 -11.93 -15.48 -20.61
C ASN A 971 -13.34 -16.04 -20.86
N VAL A 972 -13.56 -16.81 -21.94
CA VAL A 972 -14.88 -17.37 -22.27
C VAL A 972 -15.47 -18.17 -21.11
N HIS A 973 -14.64 -18.90 -20.34
CA HIS A 973 -15.04 -19.68 -19.16
C HIS A 973 -15.77 -18.86 -18.08
N ARG A 974 -15.54 -17.54 -18.02
CA ARG A 974 -16.12 -16.61 -17.04
C ARG A 974 -16.82 -15.41 -17.69
N PHE A 975 -17.32 -15.58 -18.91
CA PHE A 975 -17.91 -14.51 -19.73
C PHE A 975 -19.01 -13.71 -19.02
N HIS A 976 -19.92 -14.39 -18.31
CA HIS A 976 -21.02 -13.76 -17.58
C HIS A 976 -20.55 -12.82 -16.43
N ILE A 977 -19.30 -12.96 -15.96
CA ILE A 977 -18.77 -12.19 -14.83
C ILE A 977 -18.31 -10.79 -15.27
N PHE A 978 -17.66 -10.66 -16.43
CA PHE A 978 -17.05 -9.39 -16.86
C PHE A 978 -17.78 -8.71 -18.02
N TRP A 979 -18.45 -9.47 -18.88
CA TRP A 979 -19.10 -8.93 -20.06
C TRP A 979 -20.30 -7.99 -19.80
N PRO A 980 -21.10 -8.12 -18.71
CA PRO A 980 -22.13 -7.12 -18.40
C PRO A 980 -21.54 -5.70 -18.36
N ASN A 981 -20.39 -5.53 -17.70
CA ASN A 981 -19.70 -4.25 -17.64
C ASN A 981 -19.19 -3.81 -19.02
N PHE A 982 -18.66 -4.74 -19.83
CA PHE A 982 -18.23 -4.41 -21.20
C PHE A 982 -19.41 -3.92 -22.04
N HIS A 983 -20.57 -4.56 -21.92
CA HIS A 983 -21.79 -4.13 -22.59
C HIS A 983 -22.20 -2.72 -22.15
N GLU A 984 -22.19 -2.42 -20.84
CA GLU A 984 -22.44 -1.06 -20.34
C GLU A 984 -21.42 -0.04 -20.88
N TYR A 985 -20.15 -0.44 -21.03
CA TYR A 985 -19.14 0.41 -21.65
C TYR A 985 -19.43 0.66 -23.14
N LEU A 986 -19.84 -0.37 -23.90
CA LEU A 986 -20.27 -0.21 -25.30
C LEU A 986 -21.50 0.71 -25.42
N LEU A 987 -22.47 0.60 -24.50
CA LEU A 987 -23.61 1.52 -24.45
C LEU A 987 -23.16 2.97 -24.17
N SER A 988 -22.18 3.16 -23.29
CA SER A 988 -21.66 4.50 -23.00
C SER A 988 -20.90 5.12 -24.17
N VAL A 989 -20.23 4.30 -24.99
CA VAL A 989 -19.53 4.74 -26.21
C VAL A 989 -20.48 5.40 -27.20
N ALA A 990 -21.71 4.88 -27.33
CA ALA A 990 -22.74 5.45 -28.21
C ALA A 990 -23.14 6.90 -27.84
N GLN A 991 -22.77 7.37 -26.65
CA GLN A 991 -23.05 8.72 -26.16
C GLN A 991 -21.86 9.68 -26.32
N PHE A 992 -20.72 9.23 -26.87
CA PHE A 992 -19.53 10.08 -26.98
C PHE A 992 -19.69 11.15 -28.09
N PRO A 993 -19.33 12.43 -27.83
CA PRO A 993 -19.59 13.53 -28.77
C PRO A 993 -18.87 13.43 -30.13
N MET A 994 -17.70 12.78 -30.19
CA MET A 994 -16.85 12.66 -31.38
C MET A 994 -16.70 11.19 -31.81
N PHE A 995 -17.70 10.36 -31.52
CA PHE A 995 -17.68 8.95 -31.85
C PHE A 995 -17.83 8.75 -33.37
N SER A 996 -16.91 8.01 -33.98
CA SER A 996 -17.00 7.55 -35.37
C SER A 996 -17.62 6.14 -35.39
N PRO A 997 -18.90 5.99 -35.79
CA PRO A 997 -19.58 4.71 -35.66
C PRO A 997 -19.04 3.65 -36.62
N ILE A 998 -18.69 4.04 -37.85
CA ILE A 998 -18.36 3.09 -38.93
C ILE A 998 -17.19 2.17 -38.54
N PRO A 999 -15.94 2.63 -38.36
CA PRO A 999 -14.81 1.72 -38.07
C PRO A 999 -15.03 0.92 -36.77
N PHE A 1000 -15.67 1.54 -35.78
CA PHE A 1000 -15.98 0.89 -34.50
C PHE A 1000 -16.92 -0.29 -34.66
N VAL A 1001 -17.96 -0.11 -35.48
CA VAL A 1001 -18.99 -1.13 -35.70
C VAL A 1001 -18.48 -2.21 -36.65
N GLU A 1002 -17.74 -1.85 -37.71
CA GLU A 1002 -17.16 -2.81 -38.67
C GLU A 1002 -16.23 -3.82 -37.99
N LYS A 1003 -15.30 -3.35 -37.15
CA LYS A 1003 -14.38 -4.24 -36.41
C LYS A 1003 -15.08 -4.91 -35.22
N GLY A 1004 -16.02 -4.20 -34.59
CA GLY A 1004 -16.81 -4.71 -33.47
C GLY A 1004 -17.69 -5.90 -33.83
N ILE A 1005 -18.40 -5.86 -34.96
CA ILE A 1005 -19.27 -6.97 -35.37
C ILE A 1005 -18.43 -8.24 -35.65
N LEU A 1006 -17.29 -8.11 -36.30
CA LEU A 1006 -16.38 -9.22 -36.59
C LEU A 1006 -15.84 -9.86 -35.30
N GLY A 1007 -15.37 -9.04 -34.35
CA GLY A 1007 -14.90 -9.50 -33.04
C GLY A 1007 -15.98 -10.20 -32.23
N LEU A 1008 -17.18 -9.60 -32.15
CA LEU A 1008 -18.31 -10.17 -31.41
C LEU A 1008 -18.80 -11.49 -32.00
N LEU A 1009 -18.82 -11.63 -33.33
CA LEU A 1009 -19.18 -12.89 -33.98
C LEU A 1009 -18.16 -13.99 -33.72
N LYS A 1010 -16.86 -13.68 -33.69
CA LYS A 1010 -15.81 -14.64 -33.28
C LYS A 1010 -16.01 -15.10 -31.83
N VAL A 1011 -16.28 -14.17 -30.91
CA VAL A 1011 -16.58 -14.49 -29.50
C VAL A 1011 -17.86 -15.32 -29.40
N CYS A 1012 -18.89 -14.99 -30.18
CA CYS A 1012 -20.15 -15.72 -30.26
C CYS A 1012 -19.91 -17.18 -30.68
N LEU A 1013 -19.20 -17.42 -31.78
CA LEU A 1013 -18.87 -18.77 -32.25
C LEU A 1013 -18.09 -19.58 -31.20
N LYS A 1014 -17.15 -18.95 -30.47
CA LYS A 1014 -16.43 -19.61 -29.39
C LYS A 1014 -17.33 -19.90 -28.19
N LEU A 1015 -18.21 -18.98 -27.83
CA LEU A 1015 -19.17 -19.12 -26.73
C LEU A 1015 -20.11 -20.32 -26.96
N PHE A 1016 -20.59 -20.49 -28.19
CA PHE A 1016 -21.52 -21.57 -28.56
C PHE A 1016 -20.84 -22.89 -28.94
N SER A 1017 -19.51 -22.92 -29.11
CA SER A 1017 -18.77 -24.14 -29.45
C SER A 1017 -18.83 -25.23 -28.38
N ALA A 1018 -19.18 -24.88 -27.14
CA ALA A 1018 -19.36 -25.82 -26.03
C ALA A 1018 -20.73 -25.63 -25.37
N PRO A 1019 -21.42 -26.72 -24.95
CA PRO A 1019 -22.70 -26.63 -24.26
C PRO A 1019 -22.55 -25.96 -22.90
N ARG A 1020 -23.50 -25.08 -22.56
CA ARG A 1020 -23.50 -24.26 -21.34
C ARG A 1020 -24.92 -24.09 -20.79
N ASP A 1021 -25.04 -24.04 -19.48
CA ASP A 1021 -26.32 -23.82 -18.78
C ASP A 1021 -26.66 -22.33 -18.60
N GLU A 1022 -25.68 -21.45 -18.82
CA GLU A 1022 -25.78 -20.02 -18.51
C GLU A 1022 -26.43 -19.20 -19.63
N LYS A 1023 -27.76 -19.05 -19.58
CA LYS A 1023 -28.55 -18.20 -20.51
C LYS A 1023 -28.08 -16.75 -20.57
N GLN A 1024 -27.51 -16.23 -19.48
CA GLN A 1024 -27.11 -14.82 -19.37
C GLN A 1024 -25.97 -14.45 -20.35
N ALA A 1025 -25.01 -15.35 -20.59
CA ALA A 1025 -23.91 -15.09 -21.51
C ALA A 1025 -24.42 -14.92 -22.95
N GLU A 1026 -25.36 -15.76 -23.37
CA GLU A 1026 -26.07 -15.68 -24.66
C GLU A 1026 -26.81 -14.34 -24.79
N GLU A 1027 -27.64 -13.96 -23.83
CA GLU A 1027 -28.39 -12.71 -23.92
C GLU A 1027 -27.47 -11.49 -24.06
N LEU A 1028 -26.37 -11.47 -23.31
CA LEU A 1028 -25.45 -10.35 -23.28
C LEU A 1028 -24.65 -10.21 -24.57
N ILE A 1029 -24.14 -11.31 -25.15
CA ILE A 1029 -23.40 -11.23 -26.42
C ILE A 1029 -24.34 -10.74 -27.53
N PHE A 1030 -25.58 -11.23 -27.58
CA PHE A 1030 -26.53 -10.80 -28.60
C PHE A 1030 -27.06 -9.38 -28.38
N LYS A 1031 -27.17 -8.91 -27.13
CA LYS A 1031 -27.42 -7.48 -26.86
C LYS A 1031 -26.29 -6.60 -27.42
N SER A 1032 -25.02 -7.00 -27.25
CA SER A 1032 -23.87 -6.29 -27.84
C SER A 1032 -23.84 -6.36 -29.37
N VAL A 1033 -24.07 -7.54 -29.95
CA VAL A 1033 -24.17 -7.69 -31.42
C VAL A 1033 -25.30 -6.82 -31.95
N ASN A 1034 -26.43 -6.79 -31.24
CA ASN A 1034 -27.57 -5.96 -31.62
C ASN A 1034 -27.28 -4.46 -31.55
N LEU A 1035 -26.41 -4.04 -30.64
CA LEU A 1035 -25.98 -2.65 -30.57
C LEU A 1035 -25.16 -2.27 -31.82
N MET A 1036 -24.28 -3.15 -32.29
CA MET A 1036 -23.40 -2.86 -33.45
C MET A 1036 -24.21 -2.48 -34.70
N TRP A 1037 -25.09 -3.37 -35.20
CA TRP A 1037 -25.89 -3.06 -36.40
C TRP A 1037 -26.99 -2.01 -36.21
N LYS A 1038 -27.29 -1.62 -34.96
CA LYS A 1038 -28.16 -0.47 -34.68
C LYS A 1038 -27.40 0.85 -34.74
N LEU A 1039 -26.11 0.86 -34.43
CA LEU A 1039 -25.25 2.03 -34.56
C LEU A 1039 -25.00 2.34 -36.04
N ASP A 1040 -24.82 1.29 -36.86
CA ASP A 1040 -24.76 1.41 -38.31
C ASP A 1040 -25.39 0.20 -39.00
N ILE A 1041 -26.42 0.44 -39.82
CA ILE A 1041 -27.16 -0.62 -40.53
C ILE A 1041 -26.44 -1.06 -41.80
N GLU A 1042 -25.54 -0.22 -42.36
CA GLU A 1042 -24.83 -0.49 -43.61
C GLU A 1042 -23.86 -1.67 -43.47
N ILE A 1043 -23.41 -1.99 -42.25
CA ILE A 1043 -22.52 -3.13 -41.99
C ILE A 1043 -23.09 -4.48 -42.43
N LEU A 1044 -24.42 -4.59 -42.48
CA LEU A 1044 -25.10 -5.81 -42.89
C LEU A 1044 -24.91 -6.08 -44.38
N ASP A 1045 -24.78 -5.01 -45.17
CA ASP A 1045 -24.48 -5.08 -46.59
C ASP A 1045 -22.96 -5.20 -46.84
N THR A 1046 -22.10 -4.66 -45.97
CA THR A 1046 -20.64 -4.75 -46.13
C THR A 1046 -20.07 -6.12 -45.73
N PHE A 1047 -20.51 -6.68 -44.59
CA PHE A 1047 -19.96 -7.92 -44.02
C PHE A 1047 -20.91 -9.12 -44.17
N HIS A 1048 -21.74 -9.10 -45.22
CA HIS A 1048 -22.80 -10.08 -45.43
C HIS A 1048 -22.27 -11.53 -45.39
N ASP A 1049 -21.12 -11.83 -46.00
CA ASP A 1049 -20.56 -13.19 -46.05
C ASP A 1049 -20.19 -13.73 -44.67
N VAL A 1050 -19.52 -12.91 -43.84
CA VAL A 1050 -19.08 -13.32 -42.50
C VAL A 1050 -20.26 -13.50 -41.56
N ILE A 1051 -21.25 -12.59 -41.63
CA ILE A 1051 -22.49 -12.67 -40.85
C ILE A 1051 -23.30 -13.90 -41.27
N SER A 1052 -23.41 -14.16 -42.57
CA SER A 1052 -24.08 -15.34 -43.15
C SER A 1052 -23.46 -16.63 -42.62
N HIS A 1053 -22.14 -16.76 -42.75
CA HIS A 1053 -21.41 -17.95 -42.32
C HIS A 1053 -21.53 -18.18 -40.80
N SER A 1054 -21.31 -17.13 -40.00
CA SER A 1054 -21.35 -17.24 -38.53
C SER A 1054 -22.75 -17.59 -38.03
N SER A 1055 -23.78 -16.92 -38.57
CA SER A 1055 -25.17 -17.14 -38.17
C SER A 1055 -25.69 -18.51 -38.63
N SER A 1056 -25.31 -18.93 -39.85
CA SER A 1056 -25.59 -20.27 -40.36
C SER A 1056 -24.97 -21.35 -39.47
N LYS A 1057 -23.69 -21.20 -39.12
CA LYS A 1057 -22.99 -22.12 -38.22
C LYS A 1057 -23.67 -22.22 -36.86
N ILE A 1058 -24.10 -21.09 -36.29
CA ILE A 1058 -24.84 -21.08 -35.01
C ILE A 1058 -26.17 -21.83 -35.13
N LEU A 1059 -26.94 -21.60 -36.20
CA LEU A 1059 -28.27 -22.22 -36.39
C LEU A 1059 -28.23 -23.68 -36.86
N ILE A 1060 -27.13 -24.12 -37.47
CA ILE A 1060 -26.98 -25.50 -37.95
C ILE A 1060 -26.25 -26.33 -36.90
N GLU A 1061 -25.03 -25.94 -36.52
CA GLU A 1061 -24.15 -26.74 -35.65
C GLU A 1061 -24.43 -26.52 -34.16
N TYR A 1062 -24.74 -25.29 -33.75
CA TYR A 1062 -24.86 -24.93 -32.32
C TYR A 1062 -26.29 -24.60 -31.86
N HIS A 1063 -27.30 -25.00 -32.63
CA HIS A 1063 -28.70 -24.66 -32.34
C HIS A 1063 -29.18 -25.11 -30.96
N ALA A 1064 -28.67 -26.24 -30.45
CA ALA A 1064 -28.99 -26.75 -29.13
C ALA A 1064 -28.51 -25.83 -27.99
N ASN A 1065 -27.50 -25.00 -28.26
CA ASN A 1065 -26.93 -24.07 -27.29
C ASN A 1065 -27.63 -22.69 -27.30
N LEU A 1066 -28.52 -22.42 -28.26
CA LEU A 1066 -29.37 -21.22 -28.29
C LEU A 1066 -30.65 -21.42 -27.45
N GLN A 1067 -30.65 -20.89 -26.24
CA GLN A 1067 -31.72 -21.11 -25.26
C GLN A 1067 -32.66 -19.91 -25.10
N THR A 1068 -32.26 -18.71 -25.52
CA THR A 1068 -32.97 -17.46 -25.23
C THR A 1068 -33.72 -16.92 -26.45
N GLN A 1069 -34.89 -16.30 -26.24
CA GLN A 1069 -35.63 -15.66 -27.32
C GLN A 1069 -34.84 -14.51 -27.96
N ILE A 1070 -34.04 -13.79 -27.18
CA ILE A 1070 -33.17 -12.73 -27.68
C ILE A 1070 -32.14 -13.32 -28.65
N GLY A 1071 -31.50 -14.43 -28.31
CA GLY A 1071 -30.54 -15.09 -29.19
C GLY A 1071 -31.15 -15.50 -30.52
N TRP A 1072 -32.25 -16.26 -30.47
CA TRP A 1072 -32.99 -16.65 -31.67
C TRP A 1072 -33.38 -15.47 -32.55
N LYS A 1073 -34.03 -14.47 -31.97
CA LYS A 1073 -34.45 -13.26 -32.69
C LYS A 1073 -33.26 -12.51 -33.28
N SER A 1074 -32.13 -12.44 -32.57
CA SER A 1074 -30.94 -11.71 -33.02
C SER A 1074 -30.26 -12.40 -34.21
N VAL A 1075 -30.01 -13.71 -34.12
CA VAL A 1075 -29.35 -14.46 -35.21
C VAL A 1075 -30.20 -14.44 -36.48
N LEU A 1076 -31.52 -14.62 -36.34
CA LEU A 1076 -32.43 -14.59 -37.48
C LEU A 1076 -32.54 -13.19 -38.09
N ASN A 1077 -32.56 -12.14 -37.25
CA ASN A 1077 -32.57 -10.76 -37.72
C ASN A 1077 -31.25 -10.35 -38.40
N LEU A 1078 -30.11 -10.91 -38.00
CA LEU A 1078 -28.83 -10.67 -38.68
C LEU A 1078 -28.79 -11.36 -40.06
N LEU A 1079 -29.39 -12.54 -40.19
CA LEU A 1079 -29.49 -13.23 -41.48
C LEU A 1079 -30.47 -12.56 -42.46
N SER A 1080 -31.52 -11.90 -41.95
CA SER A 1080 -32.63 -11.36 -42.75
C SER A 1080 -32.30 -10.13 -43.65
N PRO A 1081 -31.16 -9.43 -43.51
CA PRO A 1081 -30.70 -8.48 -44.54
C PRO A 1081 -29.66 -9.10 -45.48
N VAL A 1082 -28.76 -9.89 -44.92
CA VAL A 1082 -27.53 -10.44 -45.53
C VAL A 1082 -27.77 -11.30 -46.77
N TRP A 1083 -28.68 -12.25 -46.70
CA TRP A 1083 -29.14 -13.03 -47.84
C TRP A 1083 -29.85 -12.25 -48.96
N ARG A 1084 -30.15 -10.94 -48.85
CA ARG A 1084 -30.67 -10.18 -50.01
C ARG A 1084 -29.65 -10.22 -51.16
N HIS A 1085 -28.40 -10.46 -50.83
CA HIS A 1085 -27.27 -10.75 -51.68
C HIS A 1085 -27.39 -12.13 -52.35
N PRO A 1086 -27.36 -12.22 -53.70
CA PRO A 1086 -27.56 -13.46 -54.43
C PRO A 1086 -26.64 -14.63 -54.04
N GLU A 1087 -25.39 -14.31 -53.73
CA GLU A 1087 -24.34 -15.21 -53.27
C GLU A 1087 -24.69 -15.96 -51.98
N ASN A 1088 -25.54 -15.38 -51.11
CA ASN A 1088 -25.90 -15.96 -49.81
C ASN A 1088 -27.29 -16.60 -49.80
N TYR A 1089 -28.01 -16.64 -50.93
CA TYR A 1089 -29.35 -17.23 -51.00
C TYR A 1089 -29.37 -18.71 -50.62
N ASP A 1090 -28.37 -19.47 -51.07
CA ASP A 1090 -28.35 -20.91 -50.85
C ASP A 1090 -28.08 -21.24 -49.38
N VAL A 1091 -27.19 -20.50 -48.72
CA VAL A 1091 -26.93 -20.65 -47.28
C VAL A 1091 -28.18 -20.33 -46.45
N GLY A 1092 -28.85 -19.21 -46.74
CA GLY A 1092 -30.08 -18.84 -46.04
C GLY A 1092 -31.22 -19.84 -46.27
N PHE A 1093 -31.33 -20.40 -47.47
CA PHE A 1093 -32.33 -21.41 -47.79
C PHE A 1093 -32.02 -22.76 -47.13
N GLU A 1094 -30.75 -23.15 -47.06
CA GLU A 1094 -30.28 -24.32 -46.33
C GLU A 1094 -30.64 -24.21 -44.86
N VAL A 1095 -30.35 -23.07 -44.22
CA VAL A 1095 -30.74 -22.79 -42.82
C VAL A 1095 -32.25 -22.91 -42.64
N LEU A 1096 -33.04 -22.35 -43.55
CA LEU A 1096 -34.50 -22.43 -43.48
C LEU A 1096 -34.99 -23.88 -43.56
N ILE A 1097 -34.46 -24.67 -44.49
CA ILE A 1097 -34.78 -26.10 -44.57
C ILE A 1097 -34.39 -26.78 -43.27
N ALA A 1098 -33.18 -26.56 -42.77
CA ALA A 1098 -32.66 -27.17 -41.54
C ALA A 1098 -33.52 -26.86 -40.31
N LEU A 1099 -34.08 -25.65 -40.22
CA LEU A 1099 -34.95 -25.25 -39.11
C LEU A 1099 -36.30 -25.97 -39.18
N PHE A 1100 -36.91 -26.08 -40.36
CA PHE A 1100 -38.27 -26.60 -40.53
C PHE A 1100 -38.35 -28.10 -40.85
N SER A 1101 -37.26 -28.78 -41.23
CA SER A 1101 -37.27 -30.18 -41.66
C SER A 1101 -37.41 -31.19 -40.53
N ASP A 1102 -36.67 -31.01 -39.43
CA ASP A 1102 -36.50 -32.05 -38.41
C ASP A 1102 -37.38 -31.86 -37.16
N GLY A 1103 -38.04 -30.71 -37.02
CA GLY A 1103 -38.88 -30.37 -35.86
C GLY A 1103 -38.13 -30.25 -34.51
N THR A 1104 -36.92 -30.81 -34.41
CA THR A 1104 -36.05 -30.80 -33.21
C THR A 1104 -35.46 -29.43 -32.91
N ARG A 1105 -35.27 -28.61 -33.94
CA ARG A 1105 -34.66 -27.27 -33.83
C ARG A 1105 -35.69 -26.18 -33.53
N LEU A 1106 -36.97 -26.45 -33.77
CA LEU A 1106 -38.07 -25.56 -33.44
C LEU A 1106 -38.58 -25.86 -32.04
N SER A 1107 -38.79 -24.80 -31.28
CA SER A 1107 -39.32 -24.81 -29.93
C SER A 1107 -40.48 -23.82 -29.83
N ARG A 1108 -41.26 -23.94 -28.75
CA ARG A 1108 -42.38 -23.02 -28.50
C ARG A 1108 -41.94 -21.56 -28.39
N THR A 1109 -40.67 -21.29 -28.06
CA THR A 1109 -40.16 -19.93 -27.86
C THR A 1109 -39.55 -19.31 -29.12
N ASN A 1110 -38.96 -20.11 -30.02
CA ASN A 1110 -38.33 -19.60 -31.25
C ASN A 1110 -39.26 -19.60 -32.46
N TYR A 1111 -40.36 -20.35 -32.43
CA TYR A 1111 -41.26 -20.56 -33.57
C TYR A 1111 -41.71 -19.24 -34.22
N GLY A 1112 -42.14 -18.28 -33.39
CA GLY A 1112 -42.60 -16.99 -33.89
C GLY A 1112 -41.52 -16.20 -34.63
N ASP A 1113 -40.26 -16.27 -34.19
CA ASP A 1113 -39.13 -15.58 -34.85
C ASP A 1113 -38.71 -16.33 -36.13
N CYS A 1114 -38.76 -17.67 -36.14
CA CYS A 1114 -38.51 -18.47 -37.35
C CYS A 1114 -39.56 -18.24 -38.45
N VAL A 1115 -40.82 -18.02 -38.08
CA VAL A 1115 -41.89 -17.68 -39.03
C VAL A 1115 -41.66 -16.30 -39.65
N ASP A 1116 -41.26 -15.30 -38.86
CA ASP A 1116 -40.89 -13.98 -39.39
C ASP A 1116 -39.68 -14.07 -40.32
N PHE A 1117 -38.69 -14.89 -39.95
CA PHE A 1117 -37.52 -15.16 -40.78
C PHE A 1117 -37.92 -15.78 -42.13
N ALA A 1118 -38.81 -16.77 -42.13
CA ALA A 1118 -39.35 -17.40 -43.33
C ALA A 1118 -40.25 -16.47 -44.15
N PHE A 1119 -40.83 -15.43 -43.55
CA PHE A 1119 -41.58 -14.41 -44.27
C PHE A 1119 -40.66 -13.37 -44.91
N GLY A 1120 -39.63 -12.92 -44.18
CA GLY A 1120 -38.49 -12.19 -44.74
C GLY A 1120 -37.94 -12.96 -45.94
N PHE A 1121 -37.77 -14.29 -45.75
CA PHE A 1121 -37.80 -15.39 -46.72
C PHE A 1121 -38.25 -15.00 -48.12
N PHE A 1122 -39.56 -15.02 -48.16
CA PHE A 1122 -40.41 -14.88 -49.30
C PHE A 1122 -40.38 -13.48 -49.94
N LEU A 1123 -40.21 -12.42 -49.13
CA LEU A 1123 -40.26 -11.03 -49.60
C LEU A 1123 -39.03 -10.62 -50.43
N ALA A 1124 -37.92 -11.37 -50.38
CA ALA A 1124 -36.77 -11.05 -51.20
C ALA A 1124 -37.10 -11.13 -52.71
N LYS A 1125 -36.57 -10.16 -53.48
CA LYS A 1125 -36.98 -9.92 -54.87
C LYS A 1125 -36.52 -11.01 -55.84
N ASN A 1126 -35.39 -11.68 -55.58
CA ASN A 1126 -34.70 -12.52 -56.57
C ASN A 1126 -34.91 -14.04 -56.37
N ILE A 1127 -35.79 -14.46 -55.46
CA ILE A 1127 -36.01 -15.89 -55.21
C ILE A 1127 -36.86 -16.52 -56.32
N PRO A 1128 -36.44 -17.68 -56.88
CA PRO A 1128 -37.24 -18.44 -57.83
C PRO A 1128 -38.64 -18.77 -57.29
N GLY A 1129 -39.66 -18.70 -58.14
CA GLY A 1129 -41.05 -19.00 -57.76
C GLY A 1129 -41.21 -20.37 -57.09
N GLU A 1130 -40.45 -21.38 -57.52
CA GLU A 1130 -40.42 -22.72 -56.90
C GLU A 1130 -39.95 -22.68 -55.44
N LYS A 1131 -38.83 -22.00 -55.14
CA LYS A 1131 -38.35 -21.83 -53.76
C LYS A 1131 -39.39 -21.05 -52.92
N LYS A 1132 -40.10 -20.06 -53.49
CA LYS A 1132 -41.21 -19.36 -52.81
C LYS A 1132 -42.34 -20.29 -52.40
N LYS A 1133 -42.75 -21.19 -53.29
CA LYS A 1133 -43.76 -22.22 -53.00
C LYS A 1133 -43.26 -23.18 -51.90
N MET A 1134 -42.01 -23.63 -51.98
CA MET A 1134 -41.40 -24.49 -50.95
C MET A 1134 -41.41 -23.84 -49.56
N ILE A 1135 -41.12 -22.54 -49.45
CA ILE A 1135 -41.17 -21.82 -48.17
C ILE A 1135 -42.59 -21.82 -47.59
N LEU A 1136 -43.58 -21.54 -48.43
CA LEU A 1136 -44.98 -21.59 -48.03
C LEU A 1136 -45.36 -23.02 -47.58
N ASP A 1137 -44.86 -24.05 -48.27
CA ASP A 1137 -45.10 -25.44 -47.89
C ASP A 1137 -44.41 -25.83 -46.56
N LEU A 1138 -43.19 -25.35 -46.29
CA LEU A 1138 -42.49 -25.51 -45.01
C LEU A 1138 -43.28 -24.83 -43.87
N LEU A 1139 -43.77 -23.61 -44.11
CA LEU A 1139 -44.60 -22.85 -43.18
C LEU A 1139 -45.93 -23.56 -42.90
N VAL A 1140 -46.60 -24.09 -43.92
CA VAL A 1140 -47.80 -24.92 -43.75
C VAL A 1140 -47.49 -26.18 -42.94
N GLY A 1141 -46.36 -26.83 -43.23
CA GLY A 1141 -45.88 -28.01 -42.49
C GLY A 1141 -45.65 -27.74 -41.01
N SER A 1142 -45.20 -26.54 -40.66
CA SER A 1142 -44.88 -26.12 -39.30
C SER A 1142 -46.11 -26.07 -38.37
N VAL A 1143 -47.33 -25.95 -38.92
CA VAL A 1143 -48.59 -26.01 -38.15
C VAL A 1143 -48.71 -27.34 -37.39
N LYS A 1144 -48.18 -28.44 -37.94
CA LYS A 1144 -48.16 -29.75 -37.26
C LYS A 1144 -47.43 -29.70 -35.91
N MET A 1145 -46.40 -28.86 -35.80
CA MET A 1145 -45.66 -28.66 -34.55
C MET A 1145 -46.49 -27.88 -33.53
N LEU A 1146 -47.21 -26.83 -33.94
CA LEU A 1146 -48.14 -26.11 -33.06
C LEU A 1146 -49.21 -27.05 -32.49
N ILE A 1147 -49.74 -27.94 -33.32
CA ILE A 1147 -50.73 -28.95 -32.90
C ILE A 1147 -50.08 -29.96 -31.94
N GLN A 1148 -48.90 -30.48 -32.26
CA GLN A 1148 -48.18 -31.41 -31.39
C GLN A 1148 -47.87 -30.79 -30.03
N TRP A 1149 -47.43 -29.54 -30.00
CA TRP A 1149 -47.17 -28.80 -28.77
C TRP A 1149 -48.45 -28.52 -27.98
N HIS A 1150 -49.56 -28.24 -28.66
CA HIS A 1150 -50.88 -28.10 -28.04
C HIS A 1150 -51.39 -29.42 -27.46
N ARG A 1151 -51.13 -30.57 -28.10
CA ARG A 1151 -51.50 -31.91 -27.60
C ARG A 1151 -50.63 -32.36 -26.42
N ASN A 1152 -49.33 -32.06 -26.45
CA ASN A 1152 -48.37 -32.44 -25.41
C ASN A 1152 -48.47 -31.56 -24.14
N GLN A 1153 -49.67 -31.30 -23.60
CA GLN A 1153 -49.90 -30.41 -22.44
C GLN A 1153 -49.25 -30.86 -21.10
N TYR A 1154 -48.25 -31.75 -21.13
CA TYR A 1154 -47.53 -32.22 -19.95
C TYR A 1154 -46.19 -31.48 -19.79
N THR A 1155 -46.10 -30.72 -18.69
CA THR A 1155 -44.90 -30.30 -17.94
C THR A 1155 -43.55 -30.31 -18.69
N ASP A 1156 -43.04 -29.13 -19.04
CA ASP A 1156 -41.60 -28.97 -19.29
C ASP A 1156 -40.92 -28.52 -17.97
N PRO A 1157 -39.95 -29.28 -17.41
CA PRO A 1157 -39.41 -29.07 -16.06
C PRO A 1157 -38.35 -27.96 -15.98
N GLY A 1158 -38.60 -26.80 -16.61
CA GLY A 1158 -37.63 -25.70 -16.66
C GLY A 1158 -38.20 -24.28 -16.68
N SER A 1159 -39.52 -24.08 -16.68
CA SER A 1159 -40.11 -22.73 -16.65
C SER A 1159 -40.27 -22.19 -15.23
N ASN A 1160 -39.13 -22.03 -14.54
CA ASN A 1160 -38.98 -21.04 -13.47
C ASN A 1160 -38.00 -19.99 -14.00
N ALA A 1161 -38.46 -19.14 -14.93
CA ALA A 1161 -37.65 -18.03 -15.46
C ALA A 1161 -38.45 -16.72 -15.43
N SER A 1162 -38.17 -15.95 -14.38
CA SER A 1162 -38.24 -14.48 -14.27
C SER A 1162 -39.50 -13.75 -14.78
N ILE A 1163 -40.49 -13.63 -13.89
CA ILE A 1163 -41.54 -12.58 -13.88
C ILE A 1163 -40.97 -11.16 -13.63
N ALA A 1164 -39.65 -10.99 -13.58
CA ALA A 1164 -39.00 -9.75 -13.13
C ALA A 1164 -38.73 -8.70 -14.22
N SER A 1165 -39.22 -8.84 -15.46
CA SER A 1165 -38.94 -7.85 -16.51
C SER A 1165 -40.15 -7.38 -17.30
N TYR A 1166 -41.32 -7.17 -16.67
CA TYR A 1166 -42.32 -6.22 -17.19
C TYR A 1166 -43.15 -5.65 -16.03
N SER A 1167 -42.67 -4.55 -15.45
CA SER A 1167 -43.47 -3.66 -14.63
C SER A 1167 -44.48 -2.91 -15.51
N SER A 1168 -45.74 -3.35 -15.53
CA SER A 1168 -46.98 -2.53 -15.56
C SER A 1168 -48.20 -3.34 -16.06
N ASN A 1169 -48.89 -4.02 -15.15
CA ASN A 1169 -50.35 -3.98 -14.96
C ASN A 1169 -50.87 -5.20 -14.16
N SER A 1170 -51.44 -4.88 -13.00
CA SER A 1170 -52.59 -5.49 -12.30
C SER A 1170 -52.95 -6.97 -12.52
N SER A 1171 -52.84 -7.73 -11.41
CA SER A 1171 -53.83 -8.67 -10.85
C SER A 1171 -54.83 -9.37 -11.78
N ILE A 1172 -54.71 -10.70 -11.94
CA ILE A 1172 -55.83 -11.67 -12.07
C ILE A 1172 -55.32 -13.11 -11.86
N GLU A 1173 -56.23 -13.92 -11.34
CA GLU A 1173 -56.11 -15.13 -10.52
C GLU A 1173 -55.85 -16.48 -11.24
N ASP A 1174 -55.60 -17.49 -10.39
CA ASP A 1174 -55.18 -18.89 -10.58
C ASP A 1174 -56.13 -19.84 -11.34
N TYR A 1175 -56.95 -19.37 -12.28
CA TYR A 1175 -57.76 -20.23 -13.17
C TYR A 1175 -57.37 -20.17 -14.66
N SER A 1176 -56.22 -19.58 -15.00
CA SER A 1176 -55.90 -19.15 -16.38
C SER A 1176 -54.72 -19.86 -17.06
N ARG A 1177 -54.10 -20.93 -16.50
CA ARG A 1177 -52.93 -21.57 -17.14
C ARG A 1177 -53.23 -22.28 -18.47
N GLY A 1178 -54.38 -22.97 -18.59
CA GLY A 1178 -54.82 -23.62 -19.83
C GLY A 1178 -55.17 -22.60 -20.93
N THR A 1179 -55.82 -21.50 -20.53
CA THR A 1179 -56.20 -20.40 -21.42
C THR A 1179 -54.98 -19.62 -21.92
N VAL A 1180 -53.97 -19.39 -21.07
CA VAL A 1180 -52.71 -18.71 -21.46
C VAL A 1180 -51.90 -19.56 -22.44
N ALA A 1181 -51.83 -20.89 -22.24
CA ALA A 1181 -51.13 -21.79 -23.17
C ALA A 1181 -51.82 -21.83 -24.56
N SER A 1182 -53.14 -21.98 -24.60
CA SER A 1182 -53.91 -21.93 -25.85
C SER A 1182 -53.83 -20.56 -26.53
N ALA A 1183 -53.80 -19.47 -25.75
CA ALA A 1183 -53.61 -18.12 -26.27
C ALA A 1183 -52.25 -17.95 -26.97
N ASN A 1184 -51.18 -18.54 -26.42
CA ASN A 1184 -49.85 -18.48 -27.03
C ASN A 1184 -49.79 -19.21 -28.39
N PHE A 1185 -50.36 -20.42 -28.50
CA PHE A 1185 -50.40 -21.14 -29.78
C PHE A 1185 -51.29 -20.45 -30.81
N MET A 1186 -52.43 -19.90 -30.39
CA MET A 1186 -53.30 -19.11 -31.26
C MET A 1186 -52.66 -17.80 -31.70
N SER A 1187 -51.86 -17.15 -30.85
CA SER A 1187 -51.05 -15.99 -31.22
C SER A 1187 -50.02 -16.35 -32.30
N GLN A 1188 -49.30 -17.47 -32.13
CA GLN A 1188 -48.35 -17.97 -33.12
C GLN A 1188 -49.01 -18.36 -34.44
N LEU A 1189 -50.20 -18.98 -34.39
CA LEU A 1189 -51.00 -19.27 -35.57
C LEU A 1189 -51.49 -17.99 -36.26
N SER A 1190 -51.95 -17.00 -35.50
CA SER A 1190 -52.37 -15.70 -36.04
C SER A 1190 -51.22 -14.98 -36.74
N LYS A 1191 -50.02 -15.05 -36.17
CA LYS A 1191 -48.79 -14.53 -36.77
C LYS A 1191 -48.45 -15.25 -38.09
N LEU A 1192 -48.54 -16.57 -38.11
CA LEU A 1192 -48.38 -17.37 -39.32
C LEU A 1192 -49.43 -17.02 -40.39
N GLY A 1193 -50.69 -16.83 -39.97
CA GLY A 1193 -51.77 -16.37 -40.82
C GLY A 1193 -51.51 -15.01 -41.44
N GLU A 1194 -51.03 -14.05 -40.64
CA GLU A 1194 -50.64 -12.72 -41.11
C GLU A 1194 -49.51 -12.77 -42.15
N VAL A 1195 -48.53 -13.65 -41.96
CA VAL A 1195 -47.48 -13.92 -42.94
C VAL A 1195 -48.08 -14.40 -44.26
N PHE A 1196 -48.93 -15.43 -44.23
CA PHE A 1196 -49.60 -15.91 -45.46
C PHE A 1196 -50.43 -14.83 -46.13
N ARG A 1197 -51.24 -14.08 -45.37
CA ARG A 1197 -52.01 -12.93 -45.86
C ARG A 1197 -51.14 -11.95 -46.63
N ARG A 1198 -50.03 -11.50 -46.03
CA ARG A 1198 -49.12 -10.54 -46.68
C ARG A 1198 -48.46 -11.13 -47.93
N THR A 1199 -48.19 -12.43 -47.96
CA THR A 1199 -47.68 -13.12 -49.17
C THR A 1199 -48.70 -13.20 -50.32
N CYS A 1200 -50.00 -13.07 -50.03
CA CYS A 1200 -51.09 -13.02 -51.02
C CYS A 1200 -51.12 -11.71 -51.83
N LEU A 1201 -50.18 -10.79 -51.60
CA LEU A 1201 -49.99 -9.59 -52.43
C LEU A 1201 -48.78 -9.70 -53.35
N SER A 1202 -48.21 -10.90 -53.51
CA SER A 1202 -47.12 -11.17 -54.45
C SER A 1202 -47.49 -10.77 -55.88
N ARG A 1203 -46.53 -10.20 -56.62
CA ARG A 1203 -46.71 -9.86 -58.04
C ARG A 1203 -46.89 -11.10 -58.92
N GLN A 1204 -46.29 -12.23 -58.53
CA GLN A 1204 -46.35 -13.48 -59.30
C GLN A 1204 -47.67 -14.19 -58.99
N GLU A 1205 -48.51 -14.37 -60.01
CA GLU A 1205 -49.83 -15.00 -59.87
C GLU A 1205 -49.75 -16.40 -59.25
N GLU A 1206 -48.84 -17.25 -59.72
CA GLU A 1206 -48.69 -18.61 -59.20
C GLU A 1206 -48.36 -18.62 -57.70
N VAL A 1207 -47.44 -17.74 -57.28
CA VAL A 1207 -47.03 -17.63 -55.88
C VAL A 1207 -48.15 -17.04 -55.03
N ARG A 1208 -48.88 -16.07 -55.57
CA ARG A 1208 -50.00 -15.42 -54.91
C ARG A 1208 -51.15 -16.40 -54.68
N ASN A 1209 -51.54 -17.15 -55.71
CA ASN A 1209 -52.58 -18.17 -55.61
C ASN A 1209 -52.14 -19.32 -54.68
N HIS A 1210 -50.85 -19.69 -54.71
CA HIS A 1210 -50.29 -20.67 -53.78
C HIS A 1210 -50.30 -20.16 -52.34
N ALA A 1211 -50.06 -18.86 -52.10
CA ALA A 1211 -50.13 -18.25 -50.77
C ALA A 1211 -51.54 -18.28 -50.20
N VAL A 1212 -52.57 -17.94 -51.00
CA VAL A 1212 -53.97 -18.04 -50.55
C VAL A 1212 -54.33 -19.51 -50.26
N SER A 1213 -53.89 -20.43 -51.12
CA SER A 1213 -54.06 -21.86 -50.88
C SER A 1213 -53.32 -22.36 -49.64
N SER A 1214 -52.16 -21.77 -49.33
CA SER A 1214 -51.36 -22.09 -48.15
C SER A 1214 -51.99 -21.56 -46.87
N LEU A 1215 -52.59 -20.37 -46.90
CA LEU A 1215 -53.40 -19.84 -45.80
C LEU A 1215 -54.57 -20.79 -45.49
N TYR A 1216 -55.28 -21.23 -46.53
CA TYR A 1216 -56.37 -22.19 -46.38
C TYR A 1216 -55.90 -23.54 -45.84
N LYS A 1217 -54.81 -24.10 -46.38
CA LYS A 1217 -54.21 -25.34 -45.86
C LYS A 1217 -53.79 -25.20 -44.40
N SER A 1218 -53.17 -24.08 -44.03
CA SER A 1218 -52.76 -23.77 -42.65
C SER A 1218 -53.97 -23.71 -41.72
N PHE A 1219 -55.05 -23.08 -42.17
CA PHE A 1219 -56.31 -22.99 -41.43
C PHE A 1219 -56.91 -24.37 -41.19
N ASN A 1220 -56.96 -25.21 -42.22
CA ASN A 1220 -57.47 -26.59 -42.13
C ASN A 1220 -56.62 -27.48 -41.22
N LEU A 1221 -55.29 -27.35 -41.29
CA LEU A 1221 -54.41 -28.08 -40.39
C LEU A 1221 -54.66 -27.67 -38.94
N ALA A 1222 -54.89 -26.38 -38.69
CA ALA A 1222 -55.09 -25.82 -37.36
C ALA A 1222 -56.52 -25.96 -36.80
N GLU A 1223 -57.37 -26.81 -37.38
CA GLU A 1223 -58.76 -27.02 -36.95
C GLU A 1223 -58.86 -27.23 -35.43
N GLU A 1224 -57.99 -28.05 -34.85
CA GLU A 1224 -57.90 -28.35 -33.40
C GLU A 1224 -57.68 -27.12 -32.51
N LEU A 1225 -57.01 -26.08 -33.00
CA LEU A 1225 -56.69 -24.87 -32.24
C LEU A 1225 -57.86 -23.88 -32.21
N PHE A 1226 -58.70 -23.86 -33.25
CA PHE A 1226 -59.85 -22.95 -33.36
C PHE A 1226 -61.04 -23.38 -32.51
N TYR A 1227 -61.18 -24.68 -32.19
CA TYR A 1227 -62.25 -25.21 -31.33
C TYR A 1227 -62.31 -24.60 -29.92
N LEU A 1228 -61.29 -23.84 -29.48
CA LEU A 1228 -61.09 -23.48 -28.07
C LEU A 1228 -61.10 -21.99 -27.72
N SER A 1229 -61.34 -21.04 -28.64
CA SER A 1229 -61.10 -19.63 -28.27
C SER A 1229 -61.87 -18.54 -29.03
N PRO A 1230 -62.28 -17.43 -28.36
CA PRO A 1230 -62.71 -16.18 -29.01
C PRO A 1230 -61.66 -15.60 -29.98
N ASN A 1231 -60.45 -16.14 -30.03
CA ASN A 1231 -59.41 -15.77 -30.98
C ASN A 1231 -59.74 -16.14 -32.44
N CYS A 1232 -60.74 -16.98 -32.73
CA CYS A 1232 -61.20 -17.24 -34.10
C CYS A 1232 -61.77 -15.96 -34.75
N GLU A 1233 -62.54 -15.16 -33.99
CA GLU A 1233 -63.02 -13.85 -34.44
C GLU A 1233 -61.85 -12.92 -34.81
N HIS A 1234 -60.83 -12.87 -33.96
CA HIS A 1234 -59.63 -12.08 -34.21
C HIS A 1234 -58.91 -12.56 -35.49
N TYR A 1235 -58.81 -13.88 -35.72
CA TYR A 1235 -58.19 -14.42 -36.92
C TYR A 1235 -58.98 -14.08 -38.20
N PHE A 1236 -60.31 -14.19 -38.17
CA PHE A 1236 -61.15 -13.77 -39.30
C PHE A 1236 -60.96 -12.28 -39.62
N ASN A 1237 -60.99 -11.43 -38.60
CA ASN A 1237 -60.87 -9.98 -38.77
C ASN A 1237 -59.46 -9.54 -39.20
N SER A 1238 -58.42 -10.02 -38.52
CA SER A 1238 -57.04 -9.56 -38.73
C SER A 1238 -56.29 -10.30 -39.84
N VAL A 1239 -56.74 -11.49 -40.24
CA VAL A 1239 -56.10 -12.30 -41.29
C VAL A 1239 -56.98 -12.46 -42.52
N ILE A 1240 -58.15 -13.09 -42.39
CA ILE A 1240 -58.92 -13.54 -43.56
C ILE A 1240 -59.59 -12.36 -44.27
N PHE A 1241 -60.32 -11.52 -43.55
CA PHE A 1241 -60.97 -10.34 -44.13
C PHE A 1241 -59.95 -9.33 -44.64
N ALA A 1242 -58.90 -9.09 -43.86
CA ALA A 1242 -57.81 -8.21 -44.28
C ALA A 1242 -57.12 -8.70 -45.56
N MET A 1243 -56.97 -10.03 -45.77
CA MET A 1243 -56.46 -10.58 -47.02
C MET A 1243 -57.36 -10.22 -48.22
N VAL A 1244 -58.67 -10.42 -48.09
CA VAL A 1244 -59.63 -10.13 -49.17
C VAL A 1244 -59.66 -8.63 -49.49
N ASP A 1245 -59.68 -7.79 -48.46
CA ASP A 1245 -59.65 -6.33 -48.60
C ASP A 1245 -58.39 -5.87 -49.34
N GLU A 1246 -57.21 -6.34 -48.94
CA GLU A 1246 -55.94 -5.93 -49.55
C GLU A 1246 -55.79 -6.42 -51.01
N ILE A 1247 -56.26 -7.63 -51.33
CA ILE A 1247 -56.27 -8.14 -52.71
C ILE A 1247 -57.22 -7.31 -53.57
N HIS A 1248 -58.42 -7.02 -53.06
CA HIS A 1248 -59.41 -6.18 -53.74
C HIS A 1248 -58.88 -4.77 -53.99
N ASP A 1249 -58.31 -4.12 -52.99
CA ASP A 1249 -57.75 -2.78 -53.12
C ASP A 1249 -56.59 -2.76 -54.12
N LYS A 1250 -55.74 -3.80 -54.12
CA LYS A 1250 -54.63 -3.92 -55.07
C LYS A 1250 -55.13 -4.16 -56.50
N MET A 1251 -56.20 -4.93 -56.67
CA MET A 1251 -56.88 -5.10 -57.96
C MET A 1251 -57.41 -3.76 -58.50
N LEU A 1252 -58.08 -2.97 -57.65
CA LEU A 1252 -58.56 -1.64 -58.01
C LEU A 1252 -57.43 -0.64 -58.29
N GLU A 1253 -56.27 -0.78 -57.64
CA GLU A 1253 -55.08 0.02 -57.96
C GLU A 1253 -54.59 -0.27 -59.38
N TYR A 1254 -54.56 -1.55 -59.79
CA TYR A 1254 -54.20 -1.93 -61.16
C TYR A 1254 -55.25 -1.50 -62.19
N SER A 1255 -56.54 -1.56 -61.86
CA SER A 1255 -57.60 -1.18 -62.81
C SER A 1255 -57.56 0.31 -63.19
N LYS A 1256 -57.02 1.15 -62.30
CA LYS A 1256 -56.83 2.59 -62.53
C LYS A 1256 -55.54 2.93 -63.29
N ARG A 1257 -54.58 2.01 -63.37
CA ARG A 1257 -53.33 2.23 -64.12
C ARG A 1257 -53.61 2.06 -65.61
N GLU A 1258 -52.85 2.74 -66.45
CA GLU A 1258 -52.86 2.53 -67.90
C GLU A 1258 -52.05 1.28 -68.27
N ASN A 1259 -52.48 0.54 -69.30
CA ASN A 1259 -51.87 -0.72 -69.77
C ASN A 1259 -51.69 -1.87 -68.74
N ALA A 1260 -52.51 -1.93 -67.69
CA ALA A 1260 -52.48 -2.95 -66.63
C ALA A 1260 -53.63 -3.99 -66.68
N GLU A 1261 -54.19 -4.27 -67.86
CA GLU A 1261 -55.32 -5.22 -68.02
C GLU A 1261 -54.96 -6.62 -67.50
N ARG A 1262 -53.77 -7.11 -67.87
CA ARG A 1262 -53.30 -8.44 -67.51
C ARG A 1262 -53.13 -8.58 -65.99
N GLU A 1263 -52.55 -7.58 -65.34
CA GLU A 1263 -52.37 -7.52 -63.90
C GLU A 1263 -53.72 -7.43 -63.19
N THR A 1264 -54.64 -6.63 -63.71
CA THR A 1264 -56.00 -6.49 -63.17
C THR A 1264 -56.76 -7.81 -63.22
N ARG A 1265 -56.72 -8.51 -64.37
CA ARG A 1265 -57.36 -9.83 -64.54
C ARG A 1265 -56.68 -10.92 -63.72
N SER A 1266 -55.36 -10.89 -63.60
CA SER A 1266 -54.61 -11.80 -62.73
C SER A 1266 -54.99 -11.62 -61.25
N MET A 1267 -55.14 -10.36 -60.81
CA MET A 1267 -55.60 -10.04 -59.45
C MET A 1267 -57.08 -10.38 -59.23
N GLU A 1268 -57.93 -10.19 -60.23
CA GLU A 1268 -59.33 -10.66 -60.22
C GLU A 1268 -59.39 -12.17 -60.02
N GLY A 1269 -58.54 -12.94 -60.71
CA GLY A 1269 -58.43 -14.40 -60.54
C GLY A 1269 -58.01 -14.81 -59.14
N THR A 1270 -57.07 -14.09 -58.54
CA THR A 1270 -56.68 -14.31 -57.13
C THR A 1270 -57.78 -13.89 -56.16
N LEU A 1271 -58.47 -12.78 -56.40
CA LEU A 1271 -59.58 -12.33 -55.56
C LEU A 1271 -60.73 -13.35 -55.59
N LYS A 1272 -61.04 -13.89 -56.77
CA LYS A 1272 -61.98 -15.00 -56.92
C LYS A 1272 -61.59 -16.16 -56.01
N LEU A 1273 -60.35 -16.63 -56.11
CA LEU A 1273 -59.84 -17.73 -55.30
C LEU A 1273 -59.86 -17.40 -53.80
N ALA A 1274 -59.54 -16.17 -53.41
CA ALA A 1274 -59.60 -15.70 -52.02
C ALA A 1274 -61.02 -15.64 -51.46
N VAL A 1275 -62.01 -15.24 -52.27
CA VAL A 1275 -63.42 -15.16 -51.86
C VAL A 1275 -64.06 -16.54 -51.81
N GLU A 1276 -63.71 -17.44 -52.73
CA GLU A 1276 -64.10 -18.86 -52.68
C GLU A 1276 -63.57 -19.50 -51.39
N LEU A 1277 -62.28 -19.32 -51.10
CA LEU A 1277 -61.67 -19.86 -49.89
C LEU A 1277 -62.17 -19.17 -48.61
N LEU A 1278 -62.44 -17.86 -48.60
CA LEU A 1278 -63.12 -17.19 -47.47
C LEU A 1278 -64.48 -17.83 -47.19
N SER A 1279 -65.24 -18.13 -48.24
CA SER A 1279 -66.56 -18.75 -48.10
C SER A 1279 -66.45 -20.15 -47.53
N ASP A 1280 -65.48 -20.94 -48.00
CA ASP A 1280 -65.25 -22.28 -47.48
C ASP A 1280 -64.72 -22.26 -46.04
N MET A 1281 -63.81 -21.35 -45.69
CA MET A 1281 -63.33 -21.16 -44.32
C MET A 1281 -64.46 -20.73 -43.37
N TYR A 1282 -65.31 -19.80 -43.82
CA TYR A 1282 -66.47 -19.36 -43.04
C TYR A 1282 -67.46 -20.51 -42.81
N LEU A 1283 -67.76 -21.29 -43.85
CA LEU A 1283 -68.65 -22.45 -43.75
C LEU A 1283 -68.08 -23.56 -42.87
N GLN A 1284 -66.79 -23.85 -42.97
CA GLN A 1284 -66.12 -24.85 -42.13
C GLN A 1284 -66.12 -24.44 -40.65
N SER A 1285 -65.97 -23.15 -40.38
CA SER A 1285 -65.97 -22.58 -39.02
C SER A 1285 -67.36 -22.18 -38.54
N PHE A 1286 -68.39 -22.38 -39.36
CA PHE A 1286 -69.70 -21.73 -39.20
C PHE A 1286 -70.37 -22.04 -37.85
N ARG A 1287 -70.33 -23.31 -37.44
CA ARG A 1287 -70.86 -23.75 -36.14
C ARG A 1287 -70.13 -23.13 -34.96
N GLN A 1288 -68.83 -22.85 -35.10
CA GLN A 1288 -68.03 -22.26 -34.04
C GLN A 1288 -68.23 -20.74 -33.99
N LEU A 1289 -68.27 -20.09 -35.17
CA LEU A 1289 -68.41 -18.65 -35.28
C LEU A 1289 -69.71 -18.14 -34.65
N THR A 1290 -70.79 -18.92 -34.72
CA THR A 1290 -72.11 -18.58 -34.18
C THR A 1290 -72.15 -18.57 -32.65
N GLU A 1291 -71.26 -19.30 -31.99
CA GLU A 1291 -71.14 -19.32 -30.52
C GLU A 1291 -70.34 -18.12 -29.97
N ILE A 1292 -69.64 -17.38 -30.83
CA ILE A 1292 -68.76 -16.28 -30.43
C ILE A 1292 -69.57 -14.97 -30.35
N PRO A 1293 -69.39 -14.12 -29.31
CA PRO A 1293 -70.12 -12.86 -29.16
C PRO A 1293 -70.03 -11.90 -30.36
N GLY A 1294 -68.91 -11.91 -31.10
CA GLY A 1294 -68.71 -11.08 -32.28
C GLY A 1294 -69.17 -11.68 -33.60
N PHE A 1295 -69.93 -12.79 -33.60
CA PHE A 1295 -70.48 -13.41 -34.83
C PHE A 1295 -71.13 -12.40 -35.78
N ARG A 1296 -71.98 -11.53 -35.23
CA ARG A 1296 -72.65 -10.45 -35.97
C ARG A 1296 -71.65 -9.55 -36.68
N GLY A 1297 -70.57 -9.17 -36.01
CA GLY A 1297 -69.50 -8.36 -36.60
C GLY A 1297 -68.82 -9.08 -37.77
N ILE A 1298 -68.57 -10.38 -37.65
CA ILE A 1298 -67.96 -11.21 -38.70
C ILE A 1298 -68.89 -11.33 -39.90
N TRP A 1299 -70.18 -11.61 -39.67
CA TRP A 1299 -71.17 -11.74 -40.73
C TRP A 1299 -71.34 -10.44 -41.53
N LEU A 1300 -71.52 -9.31 -40.84
CA LEU A 1300 -71.57 -7.99 -41.48
C LEU A 1300 -70.26 -7.67 -42.21
N GLY A 1301 -69.14 -8.09 -41.62
CA GLY A 1301 -67.82 -8.04 -42.25
C GLY A 1301 -67.79 -8.77 -43.58
N LEU A 1302 -68.28 -10.01 -43.64
CA LEU A 1302 -68.34 -10.83 -44.85
C LEU A 1302 -69.25 -10.20 -45.90
N LEU A 1303 -70.48 -9.83 -45.54
CA LEU A 1303 -71.43 -9.19 -46.45
C LEU A 1303 -70.86 -7.93 -47.09
N ARG A 1304 -70.17 -7.10 -46.28
CA ARG A 1304 -69.51 -5.89 -46.77
C ARG A 1304 -68.43 -6.21 -47.81
N ARG A 1305 -67.57 -7.21 -47.57
CA ARG A 1305 -66.54 -7.60 -48.56
C ARG A 1305 -67.17 -8.15 -49.84
N MET A 1306 -68.17 -9.02 -49.71
CA MET A 1306 -68.91 -9.56 -50.84
C MET A 1306 -69.55 -8.45 -51.69
N ASP A 1307 -70.20 -7.47 -51.05
CA ASP A 1307 -70.73 -6.29 -51.74
C ASP A 1307 -69.64 -5.49 -52.46
N THR A 1308 -68.51 -5.23 -51.78
CA THR A 1308 -67.38 -4.49 -52.35
C THR A 1308 -66.81 -5.23 -53.57
N CYS A 1309 -66.63 -6.54 -53.46
CA CYS A 1309 -66.20 -7.45 -54.51
C CYS A 1309 -67.16 -7.50 -55.71
N MET A 1310 -68.48 -7.50 -55.48
CA MET A 1310 -69.47 -7.41 -56.57
C MET A 1310 -69.45 -6.06 -57.29
N LYS A 1311 -69.19 -4.98 -56.55
CA LYS A 1311 -69.08 -3.61 -57.06
C LYS A 1311 -67.68 -3.28 -57.60
N ALA A 1312 -66.77 -4.24 -57.62
CA ALA A 1312 -65.41 -4.00 -58.04
C ALA A 1312 -65.36 -3.58 -59.51
N ASP A 1313 -65.05 -2.30 -59.73
CA ASP A 1313 -65.00 -1.70 -61.06
C ASP A 1313 -63.59 -1.82 -61.64
N LEU A 1314 -63.48 -2.51 -62.78
CA LEU A 1314 -62.21 -2.65 -63.50
C LEU A 1314 -61.97 -1.48 -64.49
N GLY A 1315 -62.84 -0.47 -64.47
CA GLY A 1315 -62.70 0.76 -65.25
C GLY A 1315 -62.60 0.48 -66.74
N GLN A 1316 -61.47 0.87 -67.34
CA GLN A 1316 -61.21 0.72 -68.78
C GLN A 1316 -61.02 -0.73 -69.25
N TYR A 1317 -60.86 -1.69 -68.33
CA TYR A 1317 -60.56 -3.10 -68.65
C TYR A 1317 -61.80 -4.02 -68.77
N GLY A 1318 -62.99 -3.42 -68.79
CA GLY A 1318 -64.26 -4.13 -69.01
C GLY A 1318 -64.89 -4.69 -67.74
N SER A 1319 -65.98 -5.46 -67.90
CA SER A 1319 -66.75 -5.96 -66.76
C SER A 1319 -66.03 -7.08 -66.01
N SER A 1320 -66.19 -7.08 -64.69
CA SER A 1320 -65.73 -8.14 -63.80
C SER A 1320 -66.70 -9.33 -63.79
N ASN A 1321 -66.17 -10.56 -63.77
CA ASN A 1321 -66.97 -11.78 -63.57
C ASN A 1321 -67.19 -12.11 -62.08
N LEU A 1322 -66.58 -11.33 -61.18
CA LEU A 1322 -66.59 -11.57 -59.74
C LEU A 1322 -68.01 -11.48 -59.17
N GLY A 1323 -68.88 -10.65 -59.76
CA GLY A 1323 -70.27 -10.50 -59.36
C GLY A 1323 -71.10 -11.80 -59.42
N GLU A 1324 -70.85 -12.67 -60.40
CA GLU A 1324 -71.58 -13.95 -60.51
C GLU A 1324 -71.09 -14.97 -59.49
N ILE A 1325 -69.78 -15.04 -59.28
CA ILE A 1325 -69.18 -15.95 -58.30
C ILE A 1325 -69.59 -15.54 -56.90
N VAL A 1326 -69.48 -14.26 -56.54
CA VAL A 1326 -69.91 -13.76 -55.24
C VAL A 1326 -71.39 -14.02 -55.00
N ARG A 1327 -72.25 -13.84 -56.02
CA ARG A 1327 -73.68 -14.18 -55.92
C ARG A 1327 -73.89 -15.66 -55.58
N ASN A 1328 -73.16 -16.56 -56.25
CA ASN A 1328 -73.24 -18.00 -55.98
C ASN A 1328 -72.72 -18.36 -54.59
N LEU A 1329 -71.66 -17.70 -54.12
CA LEU A 1329 -71.10 -17.90 -52.79
C LEU A 1329 -72.02 -17.35 -51.68
N LEU A 1330 -72.56 -16.14 -51.85
CA LEU A 1330 -73.56 -15.56 -50.95
C LEU A 1330 -74.81 -16.45 -50.88
N ARG A 1331 -75.26 -16.99 -52.02
CA ARG A 1331 -76.35 -17.98 -52.05
C ARG A 1331 -76.00 -19.19 -51.19
N LYS A 1332 -74.86 -19.82 -51.44
CA LYS A 1332 -74.38 -20.98 -50.67
C LYS A 1332 -74.35 -20.68 -49.16
N ILE A 1333 -73.80 -19.52 -48.77
CA ILE A 1333 -73.67 -19.14 -47.36
C ILE A 1333 -75.03 -18.84 -46.73
N ILE A 1334 -75.87 -18.01 -47.36
CA ILE A 1334 -77.17 -17.61 -46.79
C ILE A 1334 -78.12 -18.82 -46.72
N THR A 1335 -78.11 -19.71 -47.73
CA THR A 1335 -78.87 -20.96 -47.66
C THR A 1335 -78.42 -21.80 -46.48
N GLN A 1336 -77.11 -21.99 -46.28
CA GLN A 1336 -76.59 -22.70 -45.11
C GLN A 1336 -76.99 -22.02 -43.79
N MET A 1337 -76.94 -20.69 -43.72
CA MET A 1337 -77.35 -19.92 -42.53
C MET A 1337 -78.84 -20.06 -42.20
N LYS A 1338 -79.69 -20.21 -43.23
CA LYS A 1338 -81.12 -20.49 -43.07
C LYS A 1338 -81.36 -21.94 -42.66
N ASP A 1339 -80.66 -22.88 -43.29
CA ASP A 1339 -80.77 -24.31 -42.97
C ASP A 1339 -80.37 -24.60 -41.52
N GLU A 1340 -79.37 -23.90 -40.99
CA GLU A 1340 -78.93 -23.97 -39.59
C GLU A 1340 -79.75 -23.05 -38.65
N GLY A 1341 -80.80 -22.36 -39.13
CA GLY A 1341 -81.75 -21.61 -38.30
C GLY A 1341 -81.23 -20.32 -37.67
N ILE A 1342 -80.17 -19.73 -38.23
CA ILE A 1342 -79.53 -18.53 -37.67
C ILE A 1342 -80.06 -17.24 -38.32
N LEU A 1343 -80.36 -17.27 -39.62
CA LEU A 1343 -80.90 -16.11 -40.34
C LEU A 1343 -82.43 -16.15 -40.44
N GLU A 1344 -83.09 -15.95 -39.31
CA GLU A 1344 -84.55 -15.88 -39.18
C GLU A 1344 -84.99 -14.50 -38.65
N PRO A 1345 -86.14 -13.95 -39.08
CA PRO A 1345 -86.66 -12.70 -38.53
C PRO A 1345 -87.03 -12.90 -37.05
N ARG A 1346 -86.30 -12.23 -36.15
CA ARG A 1346 -86.52 -12.25 -34.69
C ARG A 1346 -86.62 -10.81 -34.19
N GLU A 1347 -87.59 -10.52 -33.32
CA GLU A 1347 -87.86 -9.13 -32.84
C GLU A 1347 -86.66 -8.48 -32.12
N GLU A 1348 -85.79 -9.28 -31.50
CA GLU A 1348 -84.61 -8.82 -30.74
C GLU A 1348 -83.29 -8.88 -31.56
N ASP A 1349 -83.31 -9.49 -32.75
CA ASP A 1349 -82.12 -9.69 -33.58
C ASP A 1349 -82.36 -9.17 -35.01
N ASP A 1350 -81.81 -7.99 -35.26
CA ASP A 1350 -81.87 -7.28 -36.53
C ASP A 1350 -80.97 -7.91 -37.61
N MET A 1351 -80.28 -9.03 -37.34
CA MET A 1351 -79.44 -9.74 -38.32
C MET A 1351 -80.19 -10.09 -39.62
N TRP A 1352 -81.45 -10.56 -39.52
CA TRP A 1352 -82.26 -10.84 -40.70
C TRP A 1352 -82.56 -9.57 -41.50
N GLU A 1353 -83.01 -8.51 -40.82
CA GLU A 1353 -83.33 -7.22 -41.45
C GLU A 1353 -82.08 -6.57 -42.08
N ILE A 1354 -80.95 -6.55 -41.37
CA ILE A 1354 -79.71 -5.99 -41.88
C ILE A 1354 -79.21 -6.79 -43.07
N THR A 1355 -79.27 -8.13 -43.03
CA THR A 1355 -78.87 -8.97 -44.17
C THR A 1355 -79.78 -8.73 -45.35
N TYR A 1356 -81.09 -8.67 -45.11
CA TYR A 1356 -82.09 -8.36 -46.13
C TYR A 1356 -81.81 -7.00 -46.79
N ILE A 1357 -81.58 -5.96 -45.99
CA ILE A 1357 -81.24 -4.62 -46.47
C ILE A 1357 -79.94 -4.69 -47.29
N GLN A 1358 -78.88 -5.29 -46.76
CA GLN A 1358 -77.58 -5.32 -47.42
C GLN A 1358 -77.63 -6.10 -48.75
N ILE A 1359 -78.36 -7.21 -48.81
CA ILE A 1359 -78.56 -8.00 -50.04
C ILE A 1359 -79.46 -7.25 -51.03
N GLN A 1360 -80.50 -6.54 -50.57
CA GLN A 1360 -81.30 -5.67 -51.43
C GLN A 1360 -80.44 -4.60 -52.11
N TRP A 1361 -79.48 -4.01 -51.40
CA TRP A 1361 -78.59 -3.00 -51.94
C TRP A 1361 -77.47 -3.58 -52.81
N SER A 1362 -76.97 -4.77 -52.49
CA SER A 1362 -75.78 -5.36 -53.10
C SER A 1362 -76.09 -6.30 -54.27
N CYS A 1363 -77.12 -7.15 -54.14
CA CYS A 1363 -77.56 -8.08 -55.18
C CYS A 1363 -79.10 -8.25 -55.17
N PRO A 1364 -79.85 -7.27 -55.74
CA PRO A 1364 -81.32 -7.29 -55.75
C PRO A 1364 -81.92 -8.57 -56.34
N SER A 1365 -81.26 -9.19 -57.33
CA SER A 1365 -81.72 -10.45 -57.92
C SER A 1365 -81.65 -11.64 -56.95
N LEU A 1366 -80.69 -11.63 -56.03
CA LEU A 1366 -80.56 -12.66 -54.99
C LEU A 1366 -81.56 -12.42 -53.86
N LYS A 1367 -81.97 -11.17 -53.63
CA LYS A 1367 -83.04 -10.82 -52.68
C LYS A 1367 -84.34 -11.52 -53.07
N ASP A 1368 -84.79 -11.38 -54.31
CA ASP A 1368 -86.06 -11.99 -54.76
C ASP A 1368 -86.04 -13.53 -54.61
N GLU A 1369 -84.86 -14.13 -54.74
CA GLU A 1369 -84.67 -15.59 -54.67
C GLU A 1369 -84.55 -16.11 -53.23
N LEU A 1370 -83.77 -15.44 -52.38
CA LEU A 1370 -83.49 -15.89 -51.02
C LEU A 1370 -84.44 -15.30 -49.99
N PHE A 1371 -84.99 -14.10 -50.22
CA PHE A 1371 -85.91 -13.41 -49.32
C PHE A 1371 -87.21 -13.10 -50.04
N PRO A 1372 -87.99 -14.13 -50.41
CA PRO A 1372 -89.34 -13.92 -50.92
C PRO A 1372 -90.15 -13.14 -49.88
N LEU A 1373 -90.88 -12.13 -50.35
CA LEU A 1373 -91.73 -11.23 -49.56
C LEU A 1373 -92.66 -11.97 -48.60
#